data_AF-A0A2P9F9C8-F1
#
_entry.id   AF-A0A2P9F9C8-F1
#
_cell.length_a   1.000
_cell.length_b   1.000
_cell.length_c   1.000
_cell.angle_alpha   90.00
_cell.angle_beta   90.00
_cell.angle_gamma   90.00
#
_symmetry.space_group_name_H-M   'P 1'
#
loop_
_entity.id
_entity.type
_entity.pdbx_description
1 polymer ?
#
loop_
_entity_poly.entity_id
_entity_poly.type
_entity_poly.pdbx_seq_one_letter_code
_entity_poly.pdbx_strand_id
1 'polypeptide(L)'
;MSEHGVSSNEGVWLNRVVGRPPRKDCGRYVAWSPDGRLLAVPADHSRIRVMNAEDYSDVAILRARGSRGFVNRVSWSPDGGRLAAACGLHGVRVWDIDRPHQSLRLTAHTRWVGHVAWSHGGDLFASGAQDRTVRLWDARSVRPSHTIHAHADYVNRLAWSPDDTMLATGSADATVCVWKRSGSSWLPVQTVNQGDIVISVAWSPDGRTLATGISGGRISVLRLDENARSESITYLEGHTDSVSDVMFSADGKLLGTASRDQTVRLWRTDDWTTVAVLRPPYAEVDGSDDLDARVRGHSEVEVEVDDFDDSEDDDADLDDITEDDFEDDSEDGFEDDTSVRERTSPSFAFHPTLPRLAVWNNYAGLSLWDYDLDQLLGHQAGGDSVRYMTAKVVLVGDSGVGKTGLGWRLAHDEFKEHASTHGQQFWLIDDVRTQRADGTDCEAVLWDLAGQHVYRPVHAIFLDNVDLALVLFDPTNRQEPLKGVQFWLQQLSGRRALPPTVLVGARVDRGAPVVSQAELDQYCQAHGITGGYVSTSAATGTGVGALMELLREQIQWERMTTTVTTLTFKRIKEFVLALKERPDRRGVLVSPADLRRQLLETDPEWRFTDAEMMTAVGHLENHGYVSVLRTSSGARTVLLAPELLVDLASSVFLQADKHPQELGALSESTLLAGGYPLPEVDTLDRAEQQVLLDAAVVRFLEHNLCFRDTLGAETLLIFPGLIKQKRPLFDAIETVDDVSYVVRGQVENVYPALVVLLGHTQTFTRVNYWQSQAQFDMGSGQICGFRLFQEREGEIELVLHYSAAVPPYGRRMFQGLFERFLYQREVTVTVFPPVSCAGGHRQERSAVMGSLRDGVRVMFCFRCGDRIDLPDTEQPVALGAEDTRLVERDEAAARLRSTYESFLVRVKSFRSDRAVPRCYLSRPPAEAAWASRLARDLREAGVLMVDDPADVRGDDVVLVVVTPDHLRALTRPEGAAAVDAELIRARRGPGAWPRVIPLLRAGTADSLQPVELLRGLAPGRFQDETRHVVGLFDLVLTLYAIPFNHPAFQPLRVTLRREWERHRREEQAVVVRSSAPSDTEVYLSYSWSKESNALADELDEAFRARGVTVVRDRRDIGYKASIKDFMARLGQGKCVVLVISDAYLKSQNCLFELLETARHGEFTDRVFPVVLPDARIYRPQDRIGYVRYWEEQINELDEAMRSVSAANLQGFREDIDLYTEIRAQLPRLADVLRDMNTLSPELHRASEFSEIFEAVMTRLST
;
A
#
# COMPACT_ATOMS: atom_id res chain seq x y z
N MET A 1 -23.88 30.99 42.82
CA MET A 1 -23.00 31.53 43.88
C MET A 1 -23.01 30.55 45.05
N SER A 2 -21.99 29.69 45.12
CA SER A 2 -21.39 29.19 46.37
C SER A 2 -20.05 28.55 45.98
N GLU A 3 -19.02 28.96 46.70
CA GLU A 3 -17.59 28.86 46.37
C GLU A 3 -17.00 27.48 46.68
N HIS A 4 -16.32 26.82 45.73
CA HIS A 4 -15.27 25.84 46.01
C HIS A 4 -14.14 25.92 44.95
N GLY A 5 -13.07 26.65 45.30
CA GLY A 5 -11.68 26.50 44.83
C GLY A 5 -11.39 26.19 43.37
N VAL A 6 -11.52 27.19 42.48
CA VAL A 6 -10.94 27.18 41.13
C VAL A 6 -9.50 27.69 41.21
N SER A 7 -8.52 26.83 40.91
CA SER A 7 -7.11 27.22 40.79
C SER A 7 -6.88 27.96 39.47
N SER A 8 -6.74 29.28 39.55
CA SER A 8 -5.89 30.20 38.76
C SER A 8 -5.20 29.73 37.45
N ASN A 9 -5.91 29.14 36.49
CA ASN A 9 -5.35 28.82 35.15
C ASN A 9 -6.43 28.90 34.04
N GLU A 10 -7.29 29.93 34.08
CA GLU A 10 -8.37 30.13 33.08
C GLU A 10 -7.86 30.45 31.65
N GLY A 11 -6.55 30.56 31.42
CA GLY A 11 -5.95 30.79 30.09
C GLY A 11 -5.19 29.62 29.46
N VAL A 12 -5.00 28.51 30.18
CA VAL A 12 -4.09 27.40 29.75
C VAL A 12 -4.85 26.28 29.02
N TRP A 13 -6.17 26.21 29.21
CA TRP A 13 -6.99 25.07 28.80
C TRP A 13 -8.27 25.53 28.11
N LEU A 14 -8.54 24.96 26.93
CA LEU A 14 -9.83 25.08 26.25
C LEU A 14 -10.57 23.75 26.38
N ASN A 15 -11.63 23.72 27.19
CA ASN A 15 -12.46 22.54 27.37
C ASN A 15 -13.73 22.61 26.51
N ARG A 16 -13.96 21.59 25.70
CA ARG A 16 -15.18 21.40 24.93
C ARG A 16 -15.84 20.08 25.33
N VAL A 17 -17.06 20.16 25.86
CA VAL A 17 -17.89 18.98 26.11
C VAL A 17 -18.63 18.63 24.82
N VAL A 18 -18.43 17.43 24.31
CA VAL A 18 -18.84 17.02 22.95
C VAL A 18 -19.90 15.91 22.97
N GLY A 19 -20.00 15.13 24.05
CA GLY A 19 -20.91 13.97 24.12
C GLY A 19 -21.94 14.06 25.24
N ARG A 20 -23.12 13.46 25.05
CA ARG A 20 -24.08 13.19 26.14
C ARG A 20 -23.59 12.00 26.98
N PRO A 21 -23.82 11.99 28.31
CA PRO A 21 -23.49 10.83 29.14
C PRO A 21 -24.34 9.61 28.71
N PRO A 22 -23.75 8.41 28.67
CA PRO A 22 -24.47 7.20 28.31
C PRO A 22 -25.36 6.71 29.48
N ARG A 23 -26.14 5.64 29.25
CA ARG A 23 -26.86 4.93 30.33
C ARG A 23 -25.84 4.36 31.34
N LYS A 24 -26.24 4.24 32.62
CA LYS A 24 -25.36 3.78 33.72
C LYS A 24 -24.55 2.51 33.34
N ASP A 25 -23.29 2.49 33.79
CA ASP A 25 -22.28 1.40 33.69
C ASP A 25 -21.54 1.15 32.36
N CYS A 26 -21.45 2.10 31.43
CA CYS A 26 -20.75 1.87 30.16
C CYS A 26 -19.22 1.65 30.27
N GLY A 27 -18.63 1.04 29.23
CA GLY A 27 -17.21 0.71 29.15
C GLY A 27 -16.28 1.91 29.40
N ARG A 28 -15.08 1.66 29.95
CA ARG A 28 -14.17 2.70 30.47
C ARG A 28 -12.95 2.91 29.59
N TYR A 29 -13.13 3.29 28.33
CA TYR A 29 -12.04 3.46 27.36
C TYR A 29 -12.26 4.69 26.46
N VAL A 30 -11.17 5.28 25.97
CA VAL A 30 -11.17 6.26 24.89
C VAL A 30 -9.87 6.09 24.12
N ALA A 31 -9.91 6.11 22.79
CA ALA A 31 -8.70 5.92 21.98
C ALA A 31 -8.76 6.70 20.67
N TRP A 32 -7.74 7.51 20.43
CA TRP A 32 -7.51 8.16 19.14
C TRP A 32 -6.98 7.15 18.12
N SER A 33 -7.45 7.29 16.89
CA SER A 33 -6.78 6.70 15.72
C SER A 33 -5.38 7.32 15.55
N PRO A 34 -4.43 6.61 14.91
CA PRO A 34 -3.04 7.07 14.81
C PRO A 34 -2.86 8.39 14.05
N ASP A 35 -3.76 8.69 13.11
CA ASP A 35 -3.78 9.95 12.37
C ASP A 35 -4.53 11.08 13.11
N GLY A 36 -5.19 10.75 14.22
CA GLY A 36 -5.96 11.68 15.05
C GLY A 36 -7.34 12.04 14.47
N ARG A 37 -7.75 11.47 13.34
CA ARG A 37 -8.99 11.86 12.65
C ARG A 37 -10.23 11.18 13.21
N LEU A 38 -10.07 9.99 13.76
CA LEU A 38 -11.15 9.20 14.38
C LEU A 38 -10.92 9.03 15.87
N LEU A 39 -12.01 9.00 16.63
CA LEU A 39 -12.03 8.76 18.06
C LEU A 39 -12.97 7.60 18.38
N ALA A 40 -12.46 6.57 19.06
CA ALA A 40 -13.27 5.47 19.57
C ALA A 40 -13.69 5.76 21.01
N VAL A 41 -15.00 5.82 21.25
CA VAL A 41 -15.60 6.02 22.58
C VAL A 41 -16.68 4.97 22.87
N PRO A 42 -17.05 4.75 24.13
CA PRO A 42 -18.11 3.83 24.50
C PRO A 42 -19.47 4.40 24.09
N ALA A 43 -20.26 3.62 23.33
CA ALA A 43 -21.69 3.93 23.10
C ALA A 43 -22.56 3.31 24.19
N ASP A 44 -22.33 2.03 24.47
CA ASP A 44 -22.85 1.32 25.63
C ASP A 44 -21.91 0.19 26.06
N HIS A 45 -22.37 -0.68 26.96
CA HIS A 45 -21.68 -1.88 27.41
C HIS A 45 -21.06 -2.76 26.32
N SER A 46 -21.72 -2.83 25.15
CA SER A 46 -21.41 -3.75 24.06
C SER A 46 -21.12 -3.07 22.72
N ARG A 47 -21.25 -1.75 22.67
CA ARG A 47 -21.08 -0.95 21.45
C ARG A 47 -19.98 0.07 21.59
N ILE A 48 -19.12 0.11 20.57
CA ILE A 48 -18.09 1.13 20.40
C ILE A 48 -18.59 2.12 19.36
N ARG A 49 -18.56 3.41 19.68
CA ARG A 49 -18.86 4.50 18.76
C ARG A 49 -17.55 5.03 18.21
N VAL A 50 -17.41 5.03 16.89
CA VAL A 50 -16.27 5.64 16.19
C VAL A 50 -16.78 6.95 15.60
N MET A 51 -16.20 8.06 16.06
CA MET A 51 -16.60 9.41 15.69
C MET A 51 -15.47 10.11 14.94
N ASN A 52 -15.82 11.02 14.04
CA ASN A 52 -14.86 11.93 13.42
C ASN A 52 -14.47 13.01 14.45
N ALA A 53 -13.17 13.27 14.57
CA ALA A 53 -12.56 14.20 15.50
C ALA A 53 -12.88 15.68 15.24
N GLU A 54 -13.16 16.03 13.98
CA GLU A 54 -13.33 17.41 13.54
C GLU A 54 -14.76 17.90 13.77
N ASP A 55 -15.74 17.09 13.36
CA ASP A 55 -17.17 17.43 13.39
C ASP A 55 -17.98 16.61 14.40
N TYR A 56 -17.38 15.59 15.03
CA TYR A 56 -18.00 14.68 16.00
C TYR A 56 -19.19 13.89 15.45
N SER A 57 -19.25 13.75 14.12
CA SER A 57 -20.20 12.88 13.44
C SER A 57 -19.86 11.41 13.66
N ASP A 58 -20.89 10.56 13.63
CA ASP A 58 -20.71 9.12 13.74
C ASP A 58 -20.25 8.54 12.43
N VAL A 59 -19.06 7.95 12.45
CA VAL A 59 -18.47 7.26 11.31
C VAL A 59 -18.89 5.79 11.33
N ALA A 60 -18.87 5.15 12.51
CA ALA A 60 -19.30 3.77 12.67
C ALA A 60 -19.79 3.44 14.08
N ILE A 61 -20.68 2.46 14.19
CA ILE A 61 -21.07 1.82 15.46
C ILE A 61 -20.70 0.34 15.39
N LEU A 62 -19.68 -0.05 16.15
CA LEU A 62 -19.19 -1.42 16.19
C LEU A 62 -19.91 -2.20 17.30
N ARG A 63 -20.50 -3.35 16.96
CA ARG A 63 -21.31 -4.15 17.89
C ARG A 63 -20.61 -5.43 18.28
N ALA A 64 -20.43 -5.65 19.59
CA ALA A 64 -20.02 -6.93 20.15
C ALA A 64 -21.25 -7.82 20.45
N ARG A 65 -21.84 -8.47 19.42
CA ARG A 65 -23.01 -9.37 19.59
C ARG A 65 -22.66 -10.66 20.37
N GLY A 66 -23.39 -10.97 21.46
CA GLY A 66 -23.26 -12.20 22.27
C GLY A 66 -23.74 -12.02 23.73
N SER A 67 -24.07 -13.10 24.45
CA SER A 67 -24.86 -13.09 25.72
C SER A 67 -24.29 -12.32 26.91
N ARG A 68 -23.02 -11.88 26.90
CA ARG A 68 -22.39 -10.98 27.90
C ARG A 68 -21.27 -10.11 27.32
N GLY A 69 -21.53 -9.41 26.20
CA GLY A 69 -20.52 -8.66 25.44
C GLY A 69 -20.04 -7.34 26.06
N PHE A 70 -19.38 -7.35 27.23
CA PHE A 70 -18.76 -6.15 27.79
C PHE A 70 -17.44 -5.79 27.09
N VAL A 71 -17.30 -4.56 26.62
CA VAL A 71 -16.04 -4.03 26.05
C VAL A 71 -15.22 -3.35 27.14
N ASN A 72 -14.04 -3.89 27.43
CA ASN A 72 -13.16 -3.35 28.47
C ASN A 72 -12.22 -2.26 27.94
N ARG A 73 -11.56 -2.55 26.82
CA ARG A 73 -10.47 -1.76 26.23
C ARG A 73 -10.45 -1.90 24.73
N VAL A 74 -10.03 -0.84 24.06
CA VAL A 74 -9.89 -0.78 22.60
C VAL A 74 -8.49 -0.31 22.23
N SER A 75 -7.98 -0.75 21.09
CA SER A 75 -6.69 -0.31 20.54
C SER A 75 -6.80 -0.26 19.04
N TRP A 76 -6.36 0.86 18.46
CA TRP A 76 -6.27 1.05 17.02
C TRP A 76 -5.04 0.33 16.47
N SER A 77 -5.19 -0.20 15.26
CA SER A 77 -4.05 -0.59 14.43
C SER A 77 -3.32 0.66 13.93
N PRO A 78 -1.99 0.60 13.68
CA PRO A 78 -1.19 1.78 13.31
C PRO A 78 -1.55 2.44 11.98
N ASP A 79 -2.23 1.72 11.09
CA ASP A 79 -2.74 2.28 9.83
C ASP A 79 -4.11 2.96 9.99
N GLY A 80 -4.74 2.86 11.18
CA GLY A 80 -6.06 3.41 11.46
C GLY A 80 -7.22 2.64 10.82
N GLY A 81 -6.96 1.57 10.07
CA GLY A 81 -8.00 0.83 9.33
C GLY A 81 -8.74 -0.20 10.18
N ARG A 82 -8.13 -0.68 11.28
CA ARG A 82 -8.74 -1.67 12.19
C ARG A 82 -8.75 -1.22 13.64
N LEU A 83 -9.78 -1.65 14.35
CA LEU A 83 -9.90 -1.50 15.79
C LEU A 83 -9.99 -2.87 16.45
N ALA A 84 -9.12 -3.16 17.42
CA ALA A 84 -9.25 -4.33 18.27
C ALA A 84 -9.88 -3.95 19.61
N ALA A 85 -10.72 -4.82 20.17
CA ALA A 85 -11.25 -4.66 21.51
C ALA A 85 -11.23 -5.96 22.31
N ALA A 86 -10.99 -5.83 23.60
CA ALA A 86 -11.15 -6.91 24.57
C ALA A 86 -12.64 -7.01 24.97
N CYS A 87 -13.28 -8.14 24.66
CA CYS A 87 -14.72 -8.35 24.79
C CYS A 87 -15.06 -9.59 25.65
N GLY A 88 -15.57 -9.37 26.87
CA GLY A 88 -16.16 -10.39 27.74
C GLY A 88 -15.27 -11.61 28.08
N LEU A 89 -15.94 -12.71 28.48
CA LEU A 89 -15.35 -13.89 29.12
C LEU A 89 -14.28 -14.64 28.30
N HIS A 90 -14.27 -14.55 26.96
CA HIS A 90 -13.37 -15.39 26.14
C HIS A 90 -12.85 -14.76 24.83
N GLY A 91 -13.10 -13.47 24.55
CA GLY A 91 -12.96 -12.93 23.19
C GLY A 91 -12.11 -11.66 23.07
N VAL A 92 -11.17 -11.64 22.13
CA VAL A 92 -10.76 -10.39 21.46
C VAL A 92 -11.59 -10.26 20.19
N ARG A 93 -12.05 -9.06 19.85
CA ARG A 93 -12.67 -8.79 18.55
C ARG A 93 -11.86 -7.76 17.78
N VAL A 94 -11.80 -7.92 16.47
CA VAL A 94 -11.17 -6.97 15.56
C VAL A 94 -12.18 -6.58 14.49
N TRP A 95 -12.41 -5.28 14.33
CA TRP A 95 -13.26 -4.71 13.28
C TRP A 95 -12.39 -4.00 12.25
N ASP A 96 -12.83 -4.08 11.00
CA ASP A 96 -12.37 -3.23 9.92
C ASP A 96 -13.31 -2.02 9.83
N ILE A 97 -12.77 -0.81 9.89
CA ILE A 97 -13.60 0.41 9.98
C ILE A 97 -14.36 0.68 8.68
N ASP A 98 -13.79 0.30 7.53
CA ASP A 98 -14.46 0.43 6.24
C ASP A 98 -15.60 -0.59 6.08
N ARG A 99 -15.64 -1.62 6.95
CA ARG A 99 -16.65 -2.69 6.96
C ARG A 99 -17.15 -2.97 8.38
N PRO A 100 -17.83 -2.01 9.03
CA PRO A 100 -18.10 -2.04 10.47
C PRO A 100 -19.03 -3.18 10.92
N HIS A 101 -19.76 -3.79 9.98
CA HIS A 101 -20.63 -4.94 10.22
C HIS A 101 -19.87 -6.28 10.30
N GLN A 102 -18.61 -6.32 9.84
CA GLN A 102 -17.77 -7.51 9.87
C GLN A 102 -16.77 -7.43 11.04
N SER A 103 -16.83 -8.40 11.95
CA SER A 103 -15.90 -8.51 13.07
C SER A 103 -15.29 -9.90 13.14
N LEU A 104 -13.97 -9.99 13.27
CA LEU A 104 -13.30 -11.26 13.58
C LEU A 104 -13.34 -11.48 15.10
N ARG A 105 -13.86 -12.62 15.53
CA ARG A 105 -13.90 -13.03 16.94
C ARG A 105 -12.77 -14.02 17.23
N LEU A 106 -11.98 -13.73 18.25
CA LEU A 106 -10.79 -14.49 18.63
C LEU A 106 -11.00 -15.12 19.99
N THR A 107 -11.28 -16.42 19.98
CA THR A 107 -11.63 -17.21 21.18
C THR A 107 -10.49 -18.14 21.56
N ALA A 108 -9.36 -17.56 21.95
CA ALA A 108 -8.22 -18.37 22.41
C ALA A 108 -7.98 -18.26 23.91
N HIS A 109 -8.40 -17.17 24.57
CA HIS A 109 -8.31 -17.05 26.02
C HIS A 109 -9.42 -17.84 26.72
N THR A 110 -9.08 -18.47 27.84
CA THR A 110 -10.01 -19.31 28.62
C THR A 110 -10.74 -18.53 29.71
N ARG A 111 -10.30 -17.30 30.01
CA ARG A 111 -10.94 -16.37 30.95
C ARG A 111 -10.98 -14.95 30.39
N TRP A 112 -11.57 -14.02 31.15
CA TRP A 112 -11.83 -12.65 30.75
C TRP A 112 -10.56 -11.95 30.24
N VAL A 113 -10.63 -11.39 29.03
CA VAL A 113 -9.58 -10.53 28.46
C VAL A 113 -9.65 -9.14 29.07
N GLY A 114 -8.60 -8.75 29.78
CA GLY A 114 -8.50 -7.45 30.46
C GLY A 114 -8.02 -6.32 29.54
N HIS A 115 -7.15 -6.62 28.56
CA HIS A 115 -6.56 -5.63 27.69
C HIS A 115 -6.19 -6.17 26.30
N VAL A 116 -6.14 -5.26 25.32
CA VAL A 116 -5.57 -5.50 23.99
C VAL A 116 -4.68 -4.32 23.61
N ALA A 117 -3.52 -4.58 23.02
CA ALA A 117 -2.56 -3.55 22.60
C ALA A 117 -1.93 -3.91 21.25
N TRP A 118 -2.07 -3.03 20.27
CA TRP A 118 -1.38 -3.14 18.99
C TRP A 118 0.10 -2.75 19.12
N SER A 119 0.97 -3.45 18.38
CA SER A 119 2.35 -3.02 18.15
C SER A 119 2.37 -1.80 17.21
N HIS A 120 3.37 -0.93 17.34
CA HIS A 120 3.47 0.33 16.60
C HIS A 120 3.72 0.13 15.10
N GLY A 121 4.40 -0.95 14.73
CA GLY A 121 4.64 -1.38 13.36
C GLY A 121 3.49 -2.20 12.77
N GLY A 122 2.51 -2.59 13.58
CA GLY A 122 1.24 -3.19 13.13
C GLY A 122 1.34 -4.67 12.75
N ASP A 123 2.47 -5.33 12.99
CA ASP A 123 2.65 -6.75 12.67
C ASP A 123 2.03 -7.68 13.71
N LEU A 124 2.02 -7.24 14.98
CA LEU A 124 1.50 -7.99 16.10
C LEU A 124 0.48 -7.16 16.89
N PHE A 125 -0.43 -7.83 17.59
CA PHE A 125 -1.11 -7.25 18.74
C PHE A 125 -1.11 -8.26 19.88
N ALA A 126 -1.16 -7.76 21.12
CA ALA A 126 -1.12 -8.58 22.31
C ALA A 126 -2.46 -8.50 23.03
N SER A 127 -2.92 -9.60 23.62
CA SER A 127 -4.05 -9.61 24.56
C SER A 127 -3.66 -10.28 25.86
N GLY A 128 -4.08 -9.67 26.97
CA GLY A 128 -3.79 -10.13 28.32
C GLY A 128 -5.10 -10.49 29.00
N ALA A 129 -5.13 -11.63 29.69
CA ALA A 129 -6.34 -12.15 30.28
C ALA A 129 -6.16 -12.62 31.73
N GLN A 130 -7.29 -12.89 32.36
CA GLN A 130 -7.40 -13.51 33.69
C GLN A 130 -6.95 -14.98 33.70
N ASP A 131 -6.69 -15.58 32.54
CA ASP A 131 -6.06 -16.90 32.44
C ASP A 131 -4.54 -16.85 32.71
N ARG A 132 -4.03 -15.69 33.15
CA ARG A 132 -2.62 -15.42 33.50
C ARG A 132 -1.68 -15.43 32.30
N THR A 133 -2.23 -15.50 31.09
CA THR A 133 -1.46 -15.51 29.86
C THR A 133 -1.55 -14.21 29.10
N VAL A 134 -0.48 -13.92 28.36
CA VAL A 134 -0.48 -12.92 27.29
C VAL A 134 -0.37 -13.67 25.97
N ARG A 135 -1.35 -13.46 25.10
CA ARG A 135 -1.33 -14.03 23.75
C ARG A 135 -0.92 -12.95 22.76
N LEU A 136 0.05 -13.30 21.93
CA LEU A 136 0.46 -12.48 20.79
C LEU A 136 -0.23 -12.99 19.56
N TRP A 137 -0.89 -12.10 18.85
CA TRP A 137 -1.62 -12.38 17.64
C TRP A 137 -0.88 -11.76 16.47
N ASP A 138 -0.74 -12.53 15.41
CA ASP A 138 -0.31 -11.98 14.14
C ASP A 138 -1.45 -11.13 13.58
N ALA A 139 -1.18 -9.85 13.32
CA ALA A 139 -2.17 -8.86 12.92
C ALA A 139 -2.87 -9.19 11.58
N ARG A 140 -2.26 -10.02 10.74
CA ARG A 140 -2.66 -10.26 9.36
C ARG A 140 -3.51 -11.52 9.24
N SER A 141 -3.03 -12.61 9.83
CA SER A 141 -3.73 -13.89 9.95
C SER A 141 -4.76 -13.88 11.07
N VAL A 142 -4.59 -12.99 12.05
CA VAL A 142 -5.43 -12.88 13.23
C VAL A 142 -5.43 -14.21 14.03
N ARG A 143 -4.31 -14.96 13.93
CA ARG A 143 -4.08 -16.22 14.64
C ARG A 143 -3.13 -16.01 15.82
N PRO A 144 -3.25 -16.81 16.90
CA PRO A 144 -2.31 -16.77 18.00
C PRO A 144 -0.93 -17.24 17.50
N SER A 145 0.06 -16.37 17.61
CA SER A 145 1.46 -16.63 17.26
C SER A 145 2.24 -17.23 18.44
N HIS A 146 2.04 -16.67 19.64
CA HIS A 146 2.74 -17.09 20.85
C HIS A 146 1.84 -16.90 22.07
N THR A 147 2.00 -17.79 23.06
CA THR A 147 1.41 -17.65 24.39
C THR A 147 2.54 -17.47 25.39
N ILE A 148 2.53 -16.34 26.09
CA ILE A 148 3.46 -16.01 27.17
C ILE A 148 2.75 -16.28 28.49
N HIS A 149 3.27 -17.23 29.28
CA HIS A 149 2.85 -17.43 30.66
C HIS A 149 3.52 -16.37 31.52
N ALA A 150 2.92 -15.18 31.53
CA ALA A 150 3.62 -13.98 31.95
C ALA A 150 3.65 -13.79 33.48
N HIS A 151 2.57 -14.20 34.17
CA HIS A 151 2.31 -13.79 35.54
C HIS A 151 1.68 -14.91 36.37
N ALA A 152 1.75 -14.78 37.70
CA ALA A 152 1.11 -15.70 38.64
C ALA A 152 -0.39 -15.41 38.84
N ASP A 153 -0.85 -14.24 38.40
CA ASP A 153 -2.24 -13.79 38.50
C ASP A 153 -2.67 -12.99 37.25
N TYR A 154 -3.85 -12.38 37.27
CA TYR A 154 -4.49 -11.72 36.13
C TYR A 154 -3.61 -10.70 35.45
N VAL A 155 -3.55 -10.73 34.10
CA VAL A 155 -2.84 -9.71 33.33
C VAL A 155 -3.79 -8.55 33.04
N ASN A 156 -3.57 -7.43 33.71
CA ASN A 156 -4.48 -6.27 33.66
C ASN A 156 -4.15 -5.32 32.50
N ARG A 157 -2.86 -5.18 32.14
CA ARG A 157 -2.39 -4.24 31.11
C ARG A 157 -1.18 -4.69 30.34
N LEU A 158 -1.08 -4.18 29.11
CA LEU A 158 -0.04 -4.45 28.14
C LEU A 158 0.40 -3.16 27.47
N ALA A 159 1.71 -2.98 27.28
CA ALA A 159 2.27 -1.85 26.53
C ALA A 159 3.48 -2.29 25.70
N TRP A 160 3.45 -1.99 24.41
CA TRP A 160 4.58 -2.24 23.50
C TRP A 160 5.64 -1.16 23.63
N SER A 161 6.91 -1.53 23.46
CA SER A 161 7.96 -0.55 23.22
C SER A 161 7.78 0.12 21.85
N PRO A 162 8.24 1.38 21.67
CA PRO A 162 8.11 2.10 20.40
C PRO A 162 8.80 1.44 19.20
N ASP A 163 9.79 0.58 19.46
CA ASP A 163 10.53 -0.18 18.45
C ASP A 163 9.98 -1.60 18.21
N ASP A 164 8.89 -1.98 18.89
CA ASP A 164 8.25 -3.31 18.90
C ASP A 164 9.15 -4.48 19.29
N THR A 165 10.32 -4.21 19.90
CA THR A 165 11.23 -5.29 20.33
C THR A 165 10.89 -5.84 21.71
N MET A 166 10.10 -5.10 22.49
CA MET A 166 9.75 -5.43 23.86
C MET A 166 8.26 -5.24 24.16
N LEU A 167 7.77 -6.01 25.13
CA LEU A 167 6.42 -5.92 25.65
C LEU A 167 6.48 -5.81 27.17
N ALA A 168 5.85 -4.79 27.73
CA ALA A 168 5.63 -4.69 29.17
C ALA A 168 4.25 -5.21 29.55
N THR A 169 4.19 -6.01 30.61
CA THR A 169 2.97 -6.65 31.12
C THR A 169 2.81 -6.31 32.60
N GLY A 170 1.63 -5.85 33.00
CA GLY A 170 1.30 -5.54 34.39
C GLY A 170 0.18 -6.45 34.90
N SER A 171 0.32 -6.95 36.12
CA SER A 171 -0.56 -7.98 36.69
C SER A 171 -1.06 -7.67 38.09
N ALA A 172 -2.13 -8.38 38.47
CA ALA A 172 -2.63 -8.48 39.83
C ALA A 172 -1.67 -9.17 40.81
N ASP A 173 -0.64 -9.88 40.32
CA ASP A 173 0.42 -10.45 41.15
C ASP A 173 1.40 -9.39 41.72
N ALA A 174 1.04 -8.11 41.60
CA ALA A 174 1.81 -6.93 41.97
C ALA A 174 3.12 -6.75 41.19
N THR A 175 3.32 -7.45 40.06
CA THR A 175 4.54 -7.33 39.25
C THR A 175 4.32 -6.69 37.89
N VAL A 176 5.39 -6.04 37.41
CA VAL A 176 5.55 -5.64 36.01
C VAL A 176 6.70 -6.42 35.41
N CYS A 177 6.42 -7.12 34.31
CA CYS A 177 7.40 -7.89 33.56
C CYS A 177 7.67 -7.25 32.20
N VAL A 178 8.94 -7.13 31.83
CA VAL A 178 9.38 -6.70 30.50
C VAL A 178 9.92 -7.91 29.75
N TRP A 179 9.32 -8.18 28.60
CA TRP A 179 9.64 -9.30 27.73
C TRP A 179 10.38 -8.80 26.51
N LYS A 180 11.46 -9.46 26.13
CA LYS A 180 12.21 -9.15 24.90
C LYS A 180 12.17 -10.34 23.95
N ARG A 181 12.06 -10.04 22.66
CA ARG A 181 12.10 -11.05 21.61
C ARG A 181 13.53 -11.56 21.42
N SER A 182 13.71 -12.88 21.52
CA SER A 182 14.98 -13.56 21.24
C SER A 182 14.73 -14.70 20.26
N GLY A 183 14.88 -14.43 18.97
CA GLY A 183 14.53 -15.37 17.90
C GLY A 183 13.01 -15.58 17.81
N SER A 184 12.56 -16.83 18.00
CA SER A 184 11.14 -17.22 17.98
C SER A 184 10.50 -17.31 19.37
N SER A 185 11.20 -16.94 20.44
CA SER A 185 10.68 -16.95 21.81
C SER A 185 10.71 -15.56 22.45
N TRP A 186 9.85 -15.39 23.45
CA TRP A 186 9.77 -14.20 24.29
C TRP A 186 10.30 -14.54 25.67
N LEU A 187 11.38 -13.87 26.07
CA LEU A 187 12.05 -14.12 27.34
C LEU A 187 11.89 -12.93 28.27
N PRO A 188 11.66 -13.16 29.58
CA PRO A 188 11.59 -12.08 30.56
C PRO A 188 13.00 -11.51 30.75
N VAL A 189 13.13 -10.19 30.62
CA VAL A 189 14.40 -9.47 30.81
C VAL A 189 14.42 -8.74 32.14
N GLN A 190 13.25 -8.36 32.64
CA GLN A 190 13.10 -7.71 33.92
C GLN A 190 11.73 -8.00 34.54
N THR A 191 11.71 -8.18 35.87
CA THR A 191 10.49 -8.25 36.68
C THR A 191 10.66 -7.32 37.87
N VAL A 192 9.70 -6.43 38.10
CA VAL A 192 9.70 -5.49 39.23
C VAL A 192 8.43 -5.65 40.02
N ASN A 193 8.57 -5.88 41.32
CA ASN A 193 7.45 -5.88 42.25
C ASN A 193 7.10 -4.43 42.62
N GLN A 194 5.85 -4.04 42.39
CA GLN A 194 5.32 -2.70 42.65
C GLN A 194 4.64 -2.57 44.02
N GLY A 195 4.47 -3.69 44.74
CA GLY A 195 3.93 -3.78 46.09
C GLY A 195 2.40 -3.85 46.18
N ASP A 196 1.69 -3.67 45.07
CA ASP A 196 0.23 -3.79 44.97
C ASP A 196 -0.18 -4.05 43.50
N ILE A 197 -1.47 -4.37 43.26
CA ILE A 197 -2.03 -4.71 41.94
C ILE A 197 -1.66 -3.64 40.91
N VAL A 198 -0.99 -4.05 39.83
CA VAL A 198 -0.67 -3.17 38.72
C VAL A 198 -1.89 -3.05 37.81
N ILE A 199 -2.40 -1.83 37.69
CA ILE A 199 -3.61 -1.52 36.91
C ILE A 199 -3.27 -0.85 35.59
N SER A 200 -2.18 -0.08 35.53
CA SER A 200 -1.74 0.58 34.29
C SER A 200 -0.24 0.54 34.05
N VAL A 201 0.14 0.44 32.77
CA VAL A 201 1.53 0.38 32.29
C VAL A 201 1.59 1.12 30.96
N ALA A 202 2.57 2.02 30.79
CA ALA A 202 2.80 2.74 29.54
C ALA A 202 4.30 2.94 29.28
N TRP A 203 4.71 2.76 28.02
CA TRP A 203 6.05 3.05 27.54
C TRP A 203 6.16 4.52 27.11
N SER A 204 7.32 5.13 27.38
CA SER A 204 7.66 6.42 26.80
C SER A 204 8.01 6.28 25.31
N PRO A 205 7.74 7.31 24.49
CA PRO A 205 8.03 7.29 23.05
C PRO A 205 9.52 7.11 22.69
N ASP A 206 10.43 7.48 23.60
CA ASP A 206 11.88 7.34 23.41
C ASP A 206 12.41 5.92 23.69
N GLY A 207 11.56 5.04 24.21
CA GLY A 207 11.94 3.67 24.51
C GLY A 207 12.78 3.47 25.77
N ARG A 208 12.84 4.45 26.68
CA ARG A 208 13.74 4.39 27.84
C ARG A 208 13.04 4.39 29.19
N THR A 209 11.75 4.71 29.22
CA THR A 209 11.01 4.90 30.47
C THR A 209 9.71 4.12 30.45
N LEU A 210 9.39 3.46 31.56
CA LEU A 210 8.14 2.76 31.79
C LEU A 210 7.41 3.41 32.98
N ALA A 211 6.18 3.85 32.78
CA ALA A 211 5.34 4.36 33.86
C ALA A 211 4.29 3.32 34.24
N THR A 212 4.05 3.15 35.53
CA THR A 212 3.14 2.13 36.07
C THR A 212 2.25 2.74 37.13
N GLY A 213 0.95 2.43 37.11
CA GLY A 213 -0.03 2.83 38.13
C GLY A 213 -0.58 1.62 38.87
N ILE A 214 -0.70 1.73 40.20
CA ILE A 214 -1.20 0.65 41.07
C ILE A 214 -2.52 1.01 41.77
N SER A 215 -3.20 0.02 42.33
CA SER A 215 -4.44 0.20 43.13
C SER A 215 -4.26 1.11 44.35
N GLY A 216 -3.10 1.09 45.01
CA GLY A 216 -2.79 1.98 46.12
C GLY A 216 -2.55 3.45 45.77
N GLY A 217 -2.82 3.89 44.54
CA GLY A 217 -2.72 5.30 44.12
C GLY A 217 -1.31 5.77 43.77
N ARG A 218 -0.29 4.93 43.96
CA ARG A 218 1.11 5.24 43.63
C ARG A 218 1.36 5.11 42.12
N ILE A 219 2.18 6.00 41.59
CA ILE A 219 2.73 5.90 40.24
C ILE A 219 4.23 5.62 40.37
N SER A 220 4.74 4.63 39.66
CA SER A 220 6.17 4.34 39.58
C SER A 220 6.66 4.60 38.16
N VAL A 221 7.82 5.23 38.04
CA VAL A 221 8.49 5.51 36.78
C VAL A 221 9.83 4.80 36.80
N LEU A 222 10.01 3.84 35.91
CA LEU A 222 11.19 3.00 35.79
C LEU A 222 11.98 3.46 34.57
N ARG A 223 13.23 3.89 34.78
CA ARG A 223 14.17 4.16 33.69
C ARG A 223 14.93 2.88 33.36
N LEU A 224 14.94 2.51 32.09
CA LEU A 224 15.54 1.28 31.57
C LEU A 224 16.87 1.59 30.86
N ASP A 225 17.86 0.71 31.06
CA ASP A 225 19.14 0.76 30.35
C ASP A 225 19.05 0.11 28.95
N GLU A 226 20.17 0.07 28.21
CA GLU A 226 20.25 -0.56 26.88
C GLU A 226 19.91 -2.07 26.89
N ASN A 227 19.98 -2.71 28.06
CA ASN A 227 19.63 -4.11 28.26
C ASN A 227 18.21 -4.29 28.82
N ALA A 228 17.39 -3.25 28.86
CA ALA A 228 16.04 -3.25 29.42
C ALA A 228 15.99 -3.68 30.89
N ARG A 229 17.00 -3.30 31.66
CA ARG A 229 17.03 -3.42 33.12
C ARG A 229 16.79 -2.05 33.75
N SER A 230 16.08 -2.01 34.88
CA SER A 230 15.87 -0.75 35.60
C SER A 230 17.20 -0.25 36.15
N GLU A 231 17.54 0.95 35.72
CA GLU A 231 18.64 1.75 36.25
C GLU A 231 18.18 2.55 37.48
N SER A 232 16.96 3.11 37.42
CA SER A 232 16.36 3.87 38.52
C SER A 232 14.84 3.73 38.56
N ILE A 233 14.25 3.87 39.75
CA ILE A 233 12.80 3.93 39.97
C ILE A 233 12.49 5.23 40.72
N THR A 234 11.59 6.03 40.15
CA THR A 234 11.05 7.26 40.75
C THR A 234 9.58 7.05 41.09
N TYR A 235 9.15 7.46 42.27
CA TYR A 235 7.75 7.37 42.68
C TYR A 235 7.10 8.75 42.62
N LEU A 236 5.93 8.84 41.98
CA LEU A 236 5.15 10.08 41.92
C LEU A 236 4.00 9.97 42.92
N GLU A 237 3.96 10.91 43.85
CA GLU A 237 2.92 11.01 44.86
C GLU A 237 1.95 12.11 44.49
N GLY A 238 0.65 11.84 44.58
CA GLY A 238 -0.36 12.85 44.33
C GLY A 238 -1.79 12.34 44.28
N HIS A 239 -2.03 11.19 43.66
CA HIS A 239 -3.36 10.58 43.65
C HIS A 239 -3.72 10.02 45.02
N THR A 240 -4.99 10.16 45.41
CA THR A 240 -5.49 9.72 46.72
C THR A 240 -6.24 8.38 46.66
N ASP A 241 -6.35 7.80 45.46
CA ASP A 241 -7.06 6.55 45.18
C ASP A 241 -6.44 5.87 43.95
N SER A 242 -6.88 4.65 43.65
CA SER A 242 -6.43 3.77 42.57
C SER A 242 -6.22 4.48 41.23
N VAL A 243 -5.01 4.32 40.67
CA VAL A 243 -4.65 4.85 39.35
C VAL A 243 -5.20 3.91 38.28
N SER A 244 -6.23 4.36 37.56
CA SER A 244 -6.93 3.57 36.56
C SER A 244 -6.26 3.57 35.19
N ASP A 245 -5.52 4.65 34.85
CA ASP A 245 -4.74 4.70 33.62
C ASP A 245 -3.52 5.62 33.69
N VAL A 246 -2.53 5.30 32.87
CA VAL A 246 -1.26 6.02 32.73
C VAL A 246 -0.91 6.04 31.25
N MET A 247 -0.51 7.19 30.70
CA MET A 247 -0.13 7.29 29.29
C MET A 247 0.81 8.48 29.04
N PHE A 248 1.81 8.29 28.17
CA PHE A 248 2.69 9.38 27.74
C PHE A 248 2.07 10.19 26.60
N SER A 249 2.41 11.48 26.51
CA SER A 249 2.19 12.27 25.30
C SER A 249 3.08 11.76 24.16
N ALA A 250 2.66 11.94 22.91
CA ALA A 250 3.39 11.42 21.74
C ALA A 250 4.81 12.01 21.59
N ASP A 251 5.03 13.23 22.10
CA ASP A 251 6.35 13.88 22.14
C ASP A 251 7.20 13.47 23.37
N GLY A 252 6.62 12.69 24.29
CA GLY A 252 7.27 12.20 25.50
C GLY A 252 7.53 13.25 26.58
N LYS A 253 7.00 14.48 26.44
CA LYS A 253 7.23 15.57 27.41
C LYS A 253 6.28 15.56 28.59
N LEU A 254 5.12 14.92 28.46
CA LEU A 254 4.11 14.79 29.51
C LEU A 254 3.79 13.32 29.79
N LEU A 255 3.51 13.03 31.06
CA LEU A 255 2.86 11.82 31.51
C LEU A 255 1.47 12.20 32.03
N GLY A 256 0.42 11.58 31.50
CA GLY A 256 -0.94 11.68 32.04
C GLY A 256 -1.24 10.51 32.97
N THR A 257 -1.96 10.76 34.05
CA THR A 257 -2.45 9.72 34.97
C THR A 257 -3.89 10.00 35.37
N ALA A 258 -4.74 8.97 35.36
CA ALA A 258 -6.14 9.05 35.79
C ALA A 258 -6.37 8.15 37.00
N SER A 259 -7.21 8.61 37.94
CA SER A 259 -7.49 7.89 39.18
C SER A 259 -8.97 7.90 39.55
N ARG A 260 -9.36 6.92 40.38
CA ARG A 260 -10.67 6.87 41.05
C ARG A 260 -10.94 8.08 41.96
N ASP A 261 -9.90 8.86 42.28
CA ASP A 261 -10.01 10.17 42.95
C ASP A 261 -10.70 11.26 42.09
N GLN A 262 -11.18 10.90 40.90
CA GLN A 262 -11.87 11.77 39.94
C GLN A 262 -10.97 12.83 39.30
N THR A 263 -9.66 12.65 39.35
CA THR A 263 -8.70 13.57 38.72
C THR A 263 -7.93 12.90 37.58
N VAL A 264 -7.62 13.70 36.57
CA VAL A 264 -6.55 13.41 35.60
C VAL A 264 -5.41 14.37 35.87
N ARG A 265 -4.24 13.85 36.22
CA ARG A 265 -3.04 14.65 36.50
C ARG A 265 -2.07 14.57 35.33
N LEU A 266 -1.42 15.68 35.05
CA LEU A 266 -0.33 15.76 34.08
C LEU A 266 0.97 16.06 34.81
N TRP A 267 1.99 15.29 34.47
CA TRP A 267 3.32 15.36 35.04
C TRP A 267 4.31 15.69 33.94
N ARG A 268 5.29 16.52 34.25
CA ARG A 268 6.42 16.79 33.37
C ARG A 268 7.40 15.62 33.39
N THR A 269 7.96 15.20 32.27
CA THR A 269 8.83 14.01 32.24
C THR A 269 10.30 14.29 32.56
N ASP A 270 10.71 15.55 32.56
CA ASP A 270 12.08 15.99 32.89
C ASP A 270 12.33 16.02 34.42
N ASP A 271 11.36 16.49 35.20
CA ASP A 271 11.46 16.69 36.65
C ASP A 271 10.36 15.96 37.47
N TRP A 272 9.38 15.36 36.78
CA TRP A 272 8.25 14.65 37.38
C TRP A 272 7.34 15.51 38.27
N THR A 273 7.33 16.82 38.07
CA THR A 273 6.42 17.73 38.77
C THR A 273 5.02 17.70 38.16
N THR A 274 3.97 17.78 38.99
CA THR A 274 2.59 17.93 38.49
C THR A 274 2.42 19.33 37.88
N VAL A 275 2.11 19.40 36.59
CA VAL A 275 1.89 20.66 35.85
C VAL A 275 0.41 21.03 35.72
N ALA A 276 -0.48 20.04 35.78
CA ALA A 276 -1.92 20.28 35.78
C ALA A 276 -2.68 19.17 36.52
N VAL A 277 -3.82 19.56 37.11
CA VAL A 277 -4.80 18.64 37.71
C VAL A 277 -6.16 18.97 37.12
N LEU A 278 -6.63 18.11 36.22
CA LEU A 278 -7.92 18.23 35.57
C LEU A 278 -8.98 17.54 36.42
N ARG A 279 -10.07 18.26 36.68
CA ARG A 279 -11.28 17.74 37.32
C ARG A 279 -12.40 17.79 36.29
N PRO A 280 -12.71 16.68 35.60
CA PRO A 280 -13.84 16.64 34.69
C PRO A 280 -15.13 16.96 35.46
N PRO A 281 -16.09 17.69 34.84
CA PRO A 281 -17.28 18.16 35.52
C PRO A 281 -18.08 16.99 36.10
N TYR A 282 -18.35 17.07 37.40
CA TYR A 282 -19.19 16.13 38.13
C TYR A 282 -20.57 16.77 38.29
N ALA A 283 -21.64 16.10 37.83
CA ALA A 283 -22.98 16.52 38.18
C ALA A 283 -23.23 16.08 39.64
N GLU A 284 -23.09 17.01 40.59
CA GLU A 284 -23.65 16.79 41.92
C GLU A 284 -25.18 16.64 41.77
N VAL A 285 -25.66 15.42 41.94
CA VAL A 285 -27.08 15.20 42.24
C VAL A 285 -27.27 15.63 43.68
N ASP A 286 -27.56 16.91 43.87
CA ASP A 286 -28.14 17.40 45.11
C ASP A 286 -29.40 16.59 45.39
N GLY A 287 -29.51 16.10 46.62
CA GLY A 287 -30.64 15.32 47.07
C GLY A 287 -31.93 16.12 47.02
N SER A 288 -32.75 15.87 46.01
CA SER A 288 -34.20 15.99 46.12
C SER A 288 -34.84 15.05 45.11
N ASP A 289 -35.65 14.12 45.62
CA ASP A 289 -36.63 13.36 44.84
C ASP A 289 -37.54 14.34 44.07
N ASP A 290 -37.26 14.58 42.79
CA ASP A 290 -38.24 14.92 41.75
C ASP A 290 -37.50 15.27 40.47
N LEU A 291 -37.50 14.37 39.47
CA LEU A 291 -37.23 14.72 38.07
C LEU A 291 -37.74 13.62 37.12
N ASP A 292 -39.04 13.33 37.24
CA ASP A 292 -39.83 12.66 36.18
C ASP A 292 -40.66 13.68 35.36
N ALA A 293 -40.31 14.97 35.45
CA ALA A 293 -41.03 16.02 34.75
C ALA A 293 -40.09 17.16 34.33
N ARG A 294 -39.46 17.04 33.14
CA ARG A 294 -39.15 18.15 32.20
C ARG A 294 -38.24 17.71 31.05
N VAL A 295 -38.76 16.85 30.16
CA VAL A 295 -38.42 16.90 28.72
C VAL A 295 -39.69 16.61 27.93
N ARG A 296 -40.59 17.60 27.87
CA ARG A 296 -41.57 17.75 26.78
C ARG A 296 -41.30 19.10 26.13
N GLY A 297 -41.00 19.08 24.85
CA GLY A 297 -40.70 20.24 24.02
C GLY A 297 -40.29 19.81 22.62
N HIS A 298 -41.30 19.74 21.74
CA HIS A 298 -41.33 19.26 20.36
C HIS A 298 -40.22 19.74 19.41
N SER A 299 -39.74 18.83 18.55
CA SER A 299 -39.87 18.97 17.09
C SER A 299 -39.65 17.60 16.42
N GLU A 300 -40.71 17.10 15.81
CA GLU A 300 -40.73 15.90 14.97
C GLU A 300 -39.77 16.04 13.78
N VAL A 301 -38.97 15.00 13.56
CA VAL A 301 -38.61 14.55 12.21
C VAL A 301 -38.79 13.04 12.26
N GLU A 302 -39.84 12.58 11.59
CA GLU A 302 -40.05 11.17 11.27
C GLU A 302 -38.84 10.69 10.45
N VAL A 303 -38.15 9.65 10.94
CA VAL A 303 -37.32 8.82 10.07
C VAL A 303 -38.20 7.63 9.72
N GLU A 304 -38.61 7.59 8.46
CA GLU A 304 -39.19 6.43 7.79
C GLU A 304 -38.35 5.19 8.12
N VAL A 305 -38.99 4.20 8.72
CA VAL A 305 -38.47 2.86 8.83
C VAL A 305 -38.78 2.22 7.48
N ASP A 306 -37.78 2.14 6.61
CA ASP A 306 -37.87 1.25 5.45
C ASP A 306 -37.75 -0.19 5.95
N ASP A 307 -38.87 -0.88 5.89
CA ASP A 307 -39.00 -2.32 6.05
C ASP A 307 -38.14 -3.03 4.98
N PHE A 308 -37.07 -3.70 5.42
CA PHE A 308 -36.42 -4.75 4.63
C PHE A 308 -36.63 -6.09 5.32
N ASP A 309 -37.70 -6.75 4.87
CA ASP A 309 -37.94 -8.17 4.69
C ASP A 309 -36.90 -9.14 5.31
N ASP A 310 -37.20 -9.65 6.51
CA ASP A 310 -36.60 -10.88 7.04
C ASP A 310 -37.36 -12.07 6.43
N SER A 311 -36.73 -12.77 5.49
CA SER A 311 -37.17 -14.10 5.04
C SER A 311 -36.13 -15.16 5.41
N GLU A 312 -36.58 -16.00 6.36
CA GLU A 312 -36.37 -17.43 6.58
C GLU A 312 -35.01 -18.14 6.34
N ASP A 313 -34.70 -18.97 7.36
CA ASP A 313 -33.96 -20.24 7.39
C ASP A 313 -32.41 -20.22 7.44
N ASP A 314 -31.83 -20.59 8.59
CA ASP A 314 -31.69 -22.01 8.99
C ASP A 314 -31.12 -22.13 10.42
N ASP A 315 -31.90 -22.75 11.31
CA ASP A 315 -31.46 -23.35 12.57
C ASP A 315 -30.74 -24.67 12.27
N ALA A 316 -29.48 -24.83 12.72
CA ALA A 316 -28.95 -26.13 13.12
C ALA A 316 -27.67 -26.01 13.96
N ASP A 317 -27.70 -26.74 15.07
CA ASP A 317 -26.59 -27.29 15.86
C ASP A 317 -25.78 -26.32 16.75
N LEU A 318 -25.98 -26.43 18.07
CA LEU A 318 -25.18 -27.34 18.90
C LEU A 318 -25.65 -27.30 20.36
N ASP A 319 -26.32 -28.38 20.77
CA ASP A 319 -26.35 -28.84 22.16
C ASP A 319 -24.97 -29.41 22.54
N ASP A 320 -24.77 -29.49 23.86
CA ASP A 320 -23.76 -30.26 24.60
C ASP A 320 -22.48 -29.52 25.04
N ILE A 321 -22.63 -28.73 26.11
CA ILE A 321 -21.62 -28.69 27.17
C ILE A 321 -22.37 -28.89 28.50
N THR A 322 -22.13 -30.06 29.07
CA THR A 322 -22.63 -30.56 30.34
C THR A 322 -22.28 -29.65 31.51
N GLU A 323 -23.24 -29.48 32.42
CA GLU A 323 -23.00 -29.19 33.82
C GLU A 323 -22.07 -30.27 34.39
N ASP A 324 -20.78 -29.97 34.53
CA ASP A 324 -19.86 -30.57 35.52
C ASP A 324 -18.45 -30.04 35.21
N ASP A 325 -17.97 -29.11 36.03
CA ASP A 325 -16.57 -28.78 36.36
C ASP A 325 -16.48 -27.30 36.83
N PHE A 326 -17.18 -27.00 37.93
CA PHE A 326 -16.87 -25.85 38.78
C PHE A 326 -16.48 -26.39 40.16
N GLU A 327 -15.29 -26.98 40.26
CA GLU A 327 -14.59 -27.02 41.54
C GLU A 327 -14.06 -25.61 41.84
N ASP A 328 -14.74 -25.03 42.81
CA ASP A 328 -14.43 -23.83 43.57
C ASP A 328 -13.03 -23.96 44.18
N ASP A 329 -12.10 -23.10 43.73
CA ASP A 329 -10.81 -22.89 44.37
C ASP A 329 -10.34 -21.45 44.09
N SER A 330 -11.03 -20.49 44.73
CA SER A 330 -10.38 -19.34 45.34
C SER A 330 -11.34 -18.65 46.31
N GLU A 331 -11.34 -19.12 47.56
CA GLU A 331 -11.51 -18.24 48.71
C GLU A 331 -10.50 -17.09 48.58
N ASP A 332 -10.97 -15.90 48.20
CA ASP A 332 -10.51 -14.62 48.75
C ASP A 332 -11.49 -13.51 48.30
N GLY A 333 -12.15 -12.93 49.30
CA GLY A 333 -13.41 -12.20 49.15
C GLY A 333 -13.34 -10.90 48.35
N PHE A 334 -14.31 -10.74 47.46
CA PHE A 334 -15.01 -9.46 47.30
C PHE A 334 -16.45 -9.72 47.72
N GLU A 335 -16.75 -9.51 49.00
CA GLU A 335 -18.13 -9.38 49.48
C GLU A 335 -18.79 -8.23 48.70
N ASP A 336 -19.94 -8.54 48.09
CA ASP A 336 -20.82 -7.63 47.40
C ASP A 336 -21.51 -6.71 48.43
N ASP A 337 -20.77 -5.73 48.94
CA ASP A 337 -21.28 -4.73 49.87
C ASP A 337 -22.09 -3.67 49.11
N THR A 338 -23.37 -4.00 48.97
CA THR A 338 -24.45 -3.13 48.53
C THR A 338 -24.59 -1.91 49.45
N SER A 339 -23.91 -0.79 49.16
CA SER A 339 -24.40 0.61 49.39
C SER A 339 -23.39 1.75 49.19
N VAL A 340 -22.22 1.55 48.57
CA VAL A 340 -21.33 2.68 48.22
C VAL A 340 -21.52 3.03 46.74
N ARG A 341 -22.03 4.24 46.45
CA ARG A 341 -22.09 4.82 45.09
C ARG A 341 -20.72 4.61 44.41
N GLU A 342 -20.62 3.69 43.45
CA GLU A 342 -19.37 3.39 42.76
C GLU A 342 -18.80 4.67 42.12
N ARG A 343 -17.71 5.19 42.68
CA ARG A 343 -16.94 6.29 42.11
C ARG A 343 -16.22 5.75 40.86
N THR A 344 -16.82 5.97 39.70
CA THR A 344 -16.24 5.51 38.42
C THR A 344 -15.06 6.41 38.02
N SER A 345 -13.92 5.82 37.63
CA SER A 345 -12.71 6.56 37.25
C SER A 345 -12.77 7.07 35.80
N PRO A 346 -12.24 8.28 35.50
CA PRO A 346 -12.15 8.77 34.13
C PRO A 346 -11.15 7.94 33.28
N SER A 347 -11.42 7.84 31.99
CA SER A 347 -10.46 7.35 30.98
C SER A 347 -9.96 8.54 30.17
N PHE A 348 -8.73 8.51 29.69
CA PHE A 348 -8.21 9.59 28.84
C PHE A 348 -7.31 9.09 27.72
N ALA A 349 -7.14 9.91 26.69
CA ALA A 349 -6.20 9.69 25.62
C ALA A 349 -5.67 11.02 25.05
N PHE A 350 -4.34 11.18 25.00
CA PHE A 350 -3.67 12.22 24.23
C PHE A 350 -3.90 12.02 22.73
N HIS A 351 -4.10 13.13 22.03
CA HIS A 351 -4.08 13.14 20.57
C HIS A 351 -2.67 12.82 20.06
N PRO A 352 -2.53 12.05 18.96
CA PRO A 352 -1.21 11.60 18.48
C PRO A 352 -0.30 12.73 17.99
N THR A 353 -0.86 13.84 17.51
CA THR A 353 -0.09 14.92 16.86
C THR A 353 -0.38 16.33 17.37
N LEU A 354 -1.46 16.54 18.13
CA LEU A 354 -1.93 17.87 18.55
C LEU A 354 -1.89 17.94 20.07
N PRO A 355 -1.72 19.13 20.68
CA PRO A 355 -1.75 19.29 22.12
C PRO A 355 -3.21 19.28 22.63
N ARG A 356 -3.87 18.14 22.43
CA ARG A 356 -5.26 17.86 22.75
C ARG A 356 -5.36 16.58 23.58
N LEU A 357 -6.27 16.57 24.53
CA LEU A 357 -6.52 15.47 25.44
C LEU A 357 -8.02 15.14 25.44
N ALA A 358 -8.36 13.91 25.06
CA ALA A 358 -9.71 13.38 25.23
C ALA A 358 -9.86 12.79 26.63
N VAL A 359 -10.91 13.16 27.34
CA VAL A 359 -11.25 12.63 28.66
C VAL A 359 -12.68 12.14 28.63
N TRP A 360 -12.89 10.88 28.97
CA TRP A 360 -14.19 10.24 29.07
C TRP A 360 -14.56 10.04 30.54
N ASN A 361 -15.78 10.46 30.91
CA ASN A 361 -16.38 10.21 32.21
C ASN A 361 -17.84 9.73 32.04
N ASN A 362 -18.26 8.76 32.85
CA ASN A 362 -19.61 8.21 32.84
C ASN A 362 -20.71 9.25 33.19
N TYR A 363 -20.37 10.35 33.90
CA TYR A 363 -21.34 11.39 34.27
C TYR A 363 -21.47 12.53 33.26
N ALA A 364 -20.38 12.89 32.58
CA ALA A 364 -20.32 14.07 31.69
C ALA A 364 -20.13 13.71 30.20
N GLY A 365 -19.92 12.42 29.88
CA GLY A 365 -19.58 11.98 28.53
C GLY A 365 -18.14 12.34 28.14
N LEU A 366 -17.93 12.61 26.84
CA LEU A 366 -16.64 12.99 26.27
C LEU A 366 -16.37 14.50 26.45
N SER A 367 -15.25 14.82 27.08
CA SER A 367 -14.68 16.17 27.16
C SER A 367 -13.34 16.21 26.42
N LEU A 368 -13.14 17.23 25.59
CA LEU A 368 -11.89 17.47 24.87
C LEU A 368 -11.21 18.70 25.44
N TRP A 369 -9.94 18.55 25.78
CA TRP A 369 -9.13 19.58 26.40
C TRP A 369 -7.98 19.92 25.47
N ASP A 370 -8.01 21.13 24.89
CA ASP A 370 -6.86 21.71 24.20
C ASP A 370 -5.97 22.41 25.23
N TYR A 371 -4.65 22.23 25.08
CA TYR A 371 -3.67 22.74 26.04
C TYR A 371 -2.47 23.37 25.38
N ASP A 372 -1.89 24.36 26.06
CA ASP A 372 -0.63 24.95 25.66
C ASP A 372 0.52 24.21 26.36
N LEU A 373 1.24 23.40 25.59
CA LEU A 373 2.35 22.62 26.10
C LEU A 373 3.49 23.51 26.63
N ASP A 374 3.79 24.63 25.98
CA ASP A 374 4.90 25.49 26.39
C ASP A 374 4.61 26.18 27.72
N GLN A 375 3.36 26.59 27.94
CA GLN A 375 2.91 27.08 29.26
C GLN A 375 2.99 26.00 30.35
N LEU A 376 2.55 24.77 30.06
CA LEU A 376 2.62 23.66 31.02
C LEU A 376 4.05 23.26 31.38
N LEU A 377 4.96 23.36 30.43
CA LEU A 377 6.38 23.11 30.65
C LEU A 377 7.09 24.27 31.35
N GLY A 378 6.37 25.33 31.76
CA GLY A 378 6.94 26.47 32.47
C GLY A 378 7.98 27.23 31.65
N HIS A 379 7.97 27.05 30.33
CA HIS A 379 8.75 27.89 29.44
C HIS A 379 8.07 29.26 29.51
N GLN A 380 8.73 30.25 30.12
CA GLN A 380 8.23 31.62 30.07
C GLN A 380 7.93 31.95 28.62
N ALA A 381 6.69 32.41 28.38
CA ALA A 381 6.23 32.91 27.09
C ALA A 381 7.30 33.83 26.51
N GLY A 382 8.00 33.29 25.51
CA GLY A 382 9.03 33.95 24.74
C GLY A 382 8.79 33.65 23.26
N GLY A 383 7.52 33.67 22.85
CA GLY A 383 7.07 33.49 21.49
C GLY A 383 5.56 33.34 21.55
N ASP A 384 4.83 34.45 21.36
CA ASP A 384 3.38 34.41 21.22
C ASP A 384 3.00 33.28 20.26
N SER A 385 2.16 32.34 20.71
CA SER A 385 1.61 31.34 19.81
C SER A 385 0.69 32.08 18.84
N VAL A 386 1.02 32.02 17.55
CA VAL A 386 0.25 32.71 16.52
C VAL A 386 -0.67 31.67 15.88
N ARG A 387 -1.97 31.91 16.01
CA ARG A 387 -2.99 31.17 15.27
C ARG A 387 -3.06 31.75 13.87
N TYR A 388 -2.79 30.92 12.88
CA TYR A 388 -2.66 31.34 11.50
C TYR A 388 -3.48 30.44 10.58
N MET A 389 -4.08 31.05 9.56
CA MET A 389 -4.84 30.36 8.51
C MET A 389 -4.51 30.94 7.14
N THR A 390 -4.17 30.07 6.19
CA THR A 390 -3.87 30.47 4.81
C THR A 390 -4.90 29.83 3.88
N ALA A 391 -5.52 30.62 3.01
CA ALA A 391 -6.31 30.12 1.90
C ALA A 391 -5.49 30.11 0.61
N LYS A 392 -5.46 28.97 -0.08
CA LYS A 392 -4.87 28.81 -1.42
C LYS A 392 -5.88 29.20 -2.49
N VAL A 393 -5.68 30.39 -3.06
CA VAL A 393 -6.45 30.88 -4.21
C VAL A 393 -5.66 30.56 -5.47
N VAL A 394 -6.22 29.84 -6.44
CA VAL A 394 -5.52 29.51 -7.69
C VAL A 394 -6.10 30.30 -8.86
N LEU A 395 -5.21 30.90 -9.65
CA LEU A 395 -5.50 31.63 -10.87
C LEU A 395 -5.18 30.74 -12.08
N VAL A 396 -6.21 30.28 -12.77
CA VAL A 396 -6.11 29.39 -13.94
C VAL A 396 -6.80 30.00 -15.16
N GLY A 397 -6.45 29.53 -16.35
CA GLY A 397 -6.96 30.07 -17.60
C GLY A 397 -5.97 29.90 -18.74
N ASP A 398 -6.44 30.05 -19.98
CA ASP A 398 -5.62 29.80 -21.16
C ASP A 398 -4.43 30.75 -21.31
N SER A 399 -3.47 30.37 -22.14
CA SER A 399 -2.34 31.25 -22.44
C SER A 399 -2.82 32.58 -23.01
N GLY A 400 -2.26 33.67 -22.50
CA GLY A 400 -2.56 35.00 -23.01
C GLY A 400 -3.89 35.61 -22.58
N VAL A 401 -4.68 35.03 -21.67
CA VAL A 401 -5.91 35.67 -21.13
C VAL A 401 -5.64 36.82 -20.15
N GLY A 402 -4.39 36.99 -19.70
CA GLY A 402 -3.99 38.09 -18.80
C GLY A 402 -3.89 37.73 -17.31
N LYS A 403 -3.73 36.44 -16.97
CA LYS A 403 -3.58 35.93 -15.60
C LYS A 403 -2.57 36.73 -14.76
N THR A 404 -1.29 36.71 -15.15
CA THR A 404 -0.22 37.40 -14.41
C THR A 404 -0.47 38.89 -14.22
N GLY A 405 -1.04 39.56 -15.22
CA GLY A 405 -1.40 40.98 -15.11
C GLY A 405 -2.52 41.23 -14.10
N LEU A 406 -3.55 40.37 -14.08
CA LEU A 406 -4.62 40.46 -13.07
C LEU A 406 -4.11 40.08 -11.67
N GLY A 407 -3.31 39.02 -11.57
CA GLY A 407 -2.73 38.58 -10.30
C GLY A 407 -1.81 39.62 -9.67
N TRP A 408 -0.95 40.25 -10.48
CA TRP A 408 -0.11 41.37 -10.03
C TRP A 408 -0.96 42.51 -9.46
N ARG A 409 -2.05 42.87 -10.14
CA ARG A 409 -2.95 43.93 -9.70
C ARG A 409 -3.74 43.56 -8.43
N LEU A 410 -4.17 42.31 -8.28
CA LEU A 410 -4.83 41.85 -7.05
C LEU A 410 -3.89 41.92 -5.84
N ALA A 411 -2.59 41.71 -6.03
CA ALA A 411 -1.60 41.73 -4.96
C ALA A 411 -1.04 43.12 -4.64
N HIS A 412 -0.85 43.99 -5.64
CA HIS A 412 -0.12 45.26 -5.46
C HIS A 412 -0.94 46.52 -5.81
N ASP A 413 -2.20 46.38 -6.23
CA ASP A 413 -3.07 47.44 -6.77
C ASP A 413 -2.47 48.28 -7.92
N GLU A 414 -1.44 47.76 -8.59
CA GLU A 414 -0.79 48.36 -9.74
C GLU A 414 -0.94 47.49 -10.99
N PHE A 415 -0.88 48.10 -12.17
CA PHE A 415 -0.80 47.34 -13.42
C PHE A 415 0.63 47.33 -13.95
N LYS A 416 1.14 46.14 -14.22
CA LYS A 416 2.41 45.92 -14.89
C LYS A 416 2.22 44.98 -16.07
N GLU A 417 2.83 45.30 -17.21
CA GLU A 417 2.79 44.42 -18.37
C GLU A 417 3.79 43.27 -18.17
N HIS A 418 3.32 42.03 -18.32
CA HIS A 418 4.11 40.82 -18.18
C HIS A 418 4.12 40.05 -19.49
N ALA A 419 5.29 39.50 -19.85
CA ALA A 419 5.38 38.48 -20.90
C ALA A 419 4.67 37.20 -20.46
N SER A 420 4.36 36.30 -21.41
CA SER A 420 3.82 34.98 -21.08
C SER A 420 4.76 34.24 -20.14
N THR A 421 4.26 33.91 -18.95
CA THR A 421 4.94 33.13 -17.92
C THR A 421 5.07 31.67 -18.37
N HIS A 422 6.24 31.07 -18.12
CA HIS A 422 6.55 29.68 -18.44
C HIS A 422 6.43 28.75 -17.21
N GLY A 423 6.21 29.30 -16.02
CA GLY A 423 6.04 28.53 -14.78
C GLY A 423 5.08 29.19 -13.79
N GLN A 424 5.37 29.10 -12.50
CA GLN A 424 4.44 29.42 -11.41
C GLN A 424 4.84 30.70 -10.67
N GLN A 425 3.86 31.52 -10.28
CA GLN A 425 4.07 32.66 -9.37
C GLN A 425 3.03 32.62 -8.27
N PHE A 426 3.34 33.21 -7.11
CA PHE A 426 2.31 33.43 -6.11
C PHE A 426 2.54 34.71 -5.32
N TRP A 427 1.44 35.29 -4.87
CA TRP A 427 1.42 36.58 -4.17
C TRP A 427 0.46 36.53 -2.99
N LEU A 428 0.76 37.32 -1.96
CA LEU A 428 -0.18 37.55 -0.87
C LEU A 428 -1.25 38.54 -1.34
N ILE A 429 -2.52 38.29 -0.98
CA ILE A 429 -3.60 39.27 -1.18
C ILE A 429 -3.89 39.94 0.17
N ASP A 430 -3.14 40.98 0.51
CA ASP A 430 -3.24 41.67 1.81
C ASP A 430 -4.65 42.20 2.09
N ASP A 431 -5.35 42.66 1.06
CA ASP A 431 -6.71 43.24 1.17
C ASP A 431 -7.81 42.22 1.55
N VAL A 432 -7.52 40.92 1.52
CA VAL A 432 -8.44 39.84 1.95
C VAL A 432 -8.13 39.40 3.38
N ARG A 433 -7.02 39.89 3.97
CA ARG A 433 -6.59 39.53 5.32
C ARG A 433 -7.66 39.92 6.35
N THR A 434 -8.00 39.00 7.22
CA THR A 434 -9.00 39.19 8.27
C THR A 434 -8.58 38.47 9.55
N GLN A 435 -9.29 38.71 10.65
CA GLN A 435 -9.09 38.01 11.90
C GLN A 435 -10.39 37.33 12.32
N ARG A 436 -10.33 36.02 12.57
CA ARG A 436 -11.49 35.24 13.02
C ARG A 436 -11.82 35.59 14.49
N ALA A 437 -13.05 35.34 14.91
CA ALA A 437 -13.54 35.60 16.26
C ALA A 437 -12.72 34.90 17.38
N ASP A 438 -11.96 33.85 17.05
CA ASP A 438 -11.08 33.12 17.97
C ASP A 438 -9.63 33.66 18.04
N GLY A 439 -9.38 34.81 17.38
CA GLY A 439 -8.08 35.49 17.33
C GLY A 439 -7.15 35.02 16.21
N THR A 440 -7.59 34.08 15.35
CA THR A 440 -6.77 33.56 14.23
C THR A 440 -6.58 34.59 13.12
N ASP A 441 -5.32 34.83 12.73
CA ASP A 441 -4.96 35.64 11.55
C ASP A 441 -5.23 34.82 10.28
N CYS A 442 -6.06 35.33 9.37
CA CYS A 442 -6.42 34.71 8.10
C CYS A 442 -5.84 35.50 6.92
N GLU A 443 -5.14 34.85 5.98
CA GLU A 443 -4.71 35.46 4.71
C GLU A 443 -5.01 34.56 3.51
N ALA A 444 -5.03 35.16 2.32
CA ALA A 444 -5.12 34.45 1.06
C ALA A 444 -3.81 34.57 0.27
N VAL A 445 -3.32 33.46 -0.27
CA VAL A 445 -2.20 33.41 -1.22
C VAL A 445 -2.75 33.07 -2.59
N LEU A 446 -2.48 33.94 -3.56
CA LEU A 446 -2.83 33.78 -4.96
C LEU A 446 -1.74 33.04 -5.71
N TRP A 447 -2.07 31.93 -6.38
CA TRP A 447 -1.17 31.10 -7.17
C TRP A 447 -1.48 31.26 -8.66
N ASP A 448 -0.59 31.89 -9.43
CA ASP A 448 -0.64 31.99 -10.90
C ASP A 448 0.08 30.81 -11.55
N LEU A 449 -0.69 29.99 -12.27
CA LEU A 449 -0.20 28.84 -13.01
C LEU A 449 -0.10 29.19 -14.50
N ALA A 450 0.99 28.84 -15.19
CA ALA A 450 1.03 29.03 -16.64
C ALA A 450 -0.05 28.20 -17.34
N GLY A 451 -0.69 28.83 -18.33
CA GLY A 451 -1.81 28.27 -19.08
C GLY A 451 -1.44 27.61 -20.42
N GLN A 452 -0.15 27.39 -20.70
CA GLN A 452 0.28 26.77 -21.96
C GLN A 452 0.18 25.24 -21.85
N HIS A 453 -0.29 24.58 -22.93
CA HIS A 453 -0.50 23.13 -22.94
C HIS A 453 0.74 22.31 -22.55
N VAL A 454 1.94 22.77 -22.95
CA VAL A 454 3.21 22.08 -22.68
C VAL A 454 3.54 21.98 -21.18
N TYR A 455 3.05 22.92 -20.35
CA TYR A 455 3.33 22.96 -18.91
C TYR A 455 2.24 22.30 -18.06
N ARG A 456 1.09 21.94 -18.65
CA ARG A 456 -0.03 21.33 -17.92
C ARG A 456 0.37 20.05 -17.16
N PRO A 457 1.19 19.12 -17.72
CA PRO A 457 1.68 17.95 -16.98
C PRO A 457 2.45 18.28 -15.69
N VAL A 458 3.23 19.37 -15.72
CA VAL A 458 4.05 19.85 -14.60
C VAL A 458 3.21 20.64 -13.60
N HIS A 459 2.24 21.41 -14.08
CA HIS A 459 1.38 22.26 -13.25
C HIS A 459 0.24 21.50 -12.57
N ALA A 460 -0.22 20.38 -13.14
CA ALA A 460 -1.21 19.49 -12.53
C ALA A 460 -0.76 18.99 -11.14
N ILE A 461 0.56 18.86 -10.92
CA ILE A 461 1.15 18.49 -9.62
C ILE A 461 0.78 19.47 -8.49
N PHE A 462 0.41 20.71 -8.82
CA PHE A 462 0.19 21.79 -7.85
C PHE A 462 -1.28 22.16 -7.66
N LEU A 463 -2.22 21.45 -8.27
CA LEU A 463 -3.66 21.73 -8.17
C LEU A 463 -4.33 21.07 -6.94
N ASP A 464 -3.56 20.46 -6.05
CA ASP A 464 -4.11 19.87 -4.83
C ASP A 464 -4.51 20.92 -3.78
N ASN A 465 -5.59 20.66 -3.04
CA ASN A 465 -6.08 21.45 -1.90
C ASN A 465 -6.34 22.93 -2.24
N VAL A 466 -7.08 23.19 -3.33
CA VAL A 466 -7.50 24.56 -3.71
C VAL A 466 -8.69 24.99 -2.86
N ASP A 467 -8.57 26.14 -2.20
CA ASP A 467 -9.62 26.70 -1.34
C ASP A 467 -10.57 27.63 -2.13
N LEU A 468 -10.06 28.24 -3.20
CA LEU A 468 -10.82 29.05 -4.14
C LEU A 468 -10.13 29.06 -5.51
N ALA A 469 -10.89 28.89 -6.59
CA ALA A 469 -10.38 28.96 -7.95
C ALA A 469 -10.91 30.18 -8.70
N LEU A 470 -10.02 30.90 -9.38
CA LEU A 470 -10.32 31.98 -10.31
C LEU A 470 -10.05 31.48 -11.73
N VAL A 471 -11.11 31.18 -12.47
CA VAL A 471 -11.01 30.65 -13.84
C VAL A 471 -11.15 31.80 -14.83
N LEU A 472 -10.04 32.17 -15.48
CA LEU A 472 -9.95 33.31 -16.38
C LEU A 472 -10.16 32.88 -17.83
N PHE A 473 -10.96 33.67 -18.55
CA PHE A 473 -11.12 33.56 -19.99
C PHE A 473 -11.21 34.95 -20.64
N ASP A 474 -10.99 35.02 -21.95
CA ASP A 474 -11.18 36.24 -22.73
C ASP A 474 -12.61 36.26 -23.31
N PRO A 475 -13.52 37.08 -22.77
CA PRO A 475 -14.91 37.14 -23.22
C PRO A 475 -15.04 37.77 -24.62
N THR A 476 -13.98 38.38 -25.16
CA THR A 476 -13.98 39.02 -26.49
C THR A 476 -13.62 38.05 -27.62
N ASN A 477 -13.20 36.82 -27.28
CA ASN A 477 -12.88 35.78 -28.27
C ASN A 477 -14.13 35.33 -29.02
N ARG A 478 -14.15 35.54 -30.35
CA ARG A 478 -15.30 35.29 -31.22
C ARG A 478 -15.48 33.84 -31.68
N GLN A 479 -14.50 32.96 -31.47
CA GLN A 479 -14.61 31.56 -31.90
C GLN A 479 -15.27 30.70 -30.82
N GLU A 480 -14.59 30.48 -29.69
CA GLU A 480 -15.07 29.61 -28.60
C GLU A 480 -14.61 30.18 -27.23
N PRO A 481 -15.31 31.17 -26.66
CA PRO A 481 -14.84 31.89 -25.46
C PRO A 481 -14.77 31.03 -24.19
N LEU A 482 -15.62 30.01 -24.04
CA LEU A 482 -15.74 29.18 -22.83
C LEU A 482 -15.04 27.81 -22.92
N LYS A 483 -14.36 27.50 -24.04
CA LYS A 483 -13.75 26.18 -24.22
C LYS A 483 -12.67 25.87 -23.19
N GLY A 484 -11.74 26.80 -22.99
CA GLY A 484 -10.70 26.66 -21.97
C GLY A 484 -11.25 26.61 -20.54
N VAL A 485 -12.41 27.24 -20.29
CA VAL A 485 -13.06 27.22 -18.97
C VAL A 485 -13.45 25.79 -18.59
N GLN A 486 -14.10 25.06 -19.50
CA GLN A 486 -14.53 23.69 -19.24
C GLN A 486 -13.36 22.77 -18.89
N PHE A 487 -12.22 22.94 -19.56
CA PHE A 487 -10.99 22.22 -19.25
C PHE A 487 -10.54 22.46 -17.80
N TRP A 488 -10.41 23.72 -17.38
CA TRP A 488 -9.95 24.05 -16.03
C TRP A 488 -10.92 23.59 -14.94
N LEU A 489 -12.23 23.64 -15.20
CA LEU A 489 -13.23 23.12 -14.26
C LEU A 489 -13.05 21.61 -14.03
N GLN A 490 -12.79 20.84 -15.09
CA GLN A 490 -12.54 19.39 -14.96
C GLN A 490 -11.23 19.09 -14.21
N GLN A 491 -10.20 19.90 -14.43
CA GLN A 491 -8.91 19.78 -13.71
C GLN A 491 -9.05 20.09 -12.22
N LEU A 492 -9.84 21.11 -11.88
CA LEU A 492 -10.11 21.53 -10.50
C LEU A 492 -11.04 20.59 -9.75
N SER A 493 -11.99 19.95 -10.44
CA SER A 493 -12.93 19.02 -9.80
C SER A 493 -12.30 17.66 -9.49
N GLY A 494 -11.47 17.09 -10.38
CA GLY A 494 -10.93 15.73 -10.19
C GLY A 494 -12.04 14.71 -9.86
N ARG A 495 -11.89 13.95 -8.75
CA ARG A 495 -12.93 13.09 -8.14
C ARG A 495 -13.74 13.77 -7.02
N ARG A 496 -13.44 15.02 -6.68
CA ARG A 496 -14.08 15.78 -5.60
C ARG A 496 -15.10 16.77 -6.17
N ALA A 497 -15.90 17.38 -5.29
CA ALA A 497 -16.70 18.53 -5.68
C ALA A 497 -15.77 19.67 -6.13
N LEU A 498 -16.17 20.41 -7.17
CA LEU A 498 -15.46 21.59 -7.61
C LEU A 498 -15.23 22.53 -6.41
N PRO A 499 -14.00 23.02 -6.16
CA PRO A 499 -13.77 24.01 -5.11
C PRO A 499 -14.61 25.26 -5.39
N PRO A 500 -14.86 26.13 -4.39
CA PRO A 500 -15.44 27.44 -4.63
C PRO A 500 -14.75 28.08 -5.84
N THR A 501 -15.53 28.44 -6.86
CA THR A 501 -14.98 28.86 -8.15
C THR A 501 -15.67 30.14 -8.61
N VAL A 502 -14.88 31.11 -9.06
CA VAL A 502 -15.35 32.36 -9.69
C VAL A 502 -14.92 32.35 -11.15
N LEU A 503 -15.86 32.60 -12.05
CA LEU A 503 -15.59 32.76 -13.47
C LEU A 503 -15.21 34.22 -13.77
N VAL A 504 -14.02 34.45 -14.32
CA VAL A 504 -13.47 35.80 -14.51
C VAL A 504 -13.28 36.10 -16.00
N GLY A 505 -14.08 37.03 -16.54
CA GLY A 505 -13.89 37.56 -17.88
C GLY A 505 -12.80 38.63 -17.88
N ALA A 506 -11.59 38.31 -18.33
CA ALA A 506 -10.45 39.21 -18.32
C ALA A 506 -10.34 40.04 -19.62
N ARG A 507 -9.68 41.21 -19.55
CA ARG A 507 -9.38 42.09 -20.70
C ARG A 507 -10.59 42.72 -21.40
N VAL A 508 -11.62 43.06 -20.63
CA VAL A 508 -12.82 43.74 -21.17
C VAL A 508 -12.55 45.14 -21.73
N ASP A 509 -11.36 45.71 -21.50
CA ASP A 509 -10.88 46.94 -22.12
C ASP A 509 -10.60 46.79 -23.63
N ARG A 510 -10.44 45.57 -24.15
CA ARG A 510 -10.09 45.31 -25.55
C ARG A 510 -11.29 45.10 -26.48
N GLY A 511 -12.50 44.92 -25.94
CA GLY A 511 -13.69 44.69 -26.74
C GLY A 511 -14.91 44.31 -25.90
N ALA A 512 -16.08 44.30 -26.55
CA ALA A 512 -17.32 43.85 -25.92
C ALA A 512 -17.37 42.31 -25.79
N PRO A 513 -17.96 41.77 -24.70
CA PRO A 513 -18.20 40.34 -24.55
C PRO A 513 -19.04 39.77 -25.70
N VAL A 514 -18.68 38.58 -26.17
CA VAL A 514 -19.43 37.85 -27.20
C VAL A 514 -20.61 37.08 -26.61
N VAL A 515 -20.51 36.69 -25.34
CA VAL A 515 -21.53 35.95 -24.57
C VAL A 515 -22.29 36.92 -23.66
N SER A 516 -23.60 36.76 -23.58
CA SER A 516 -24.44 37.58 -22.70
C SER A 516 -24.32 37.17 -21.22
N GLN A 517 -24.64 38.10 -20.31
CA GLN A 517 -24.63 37.82 -18.86
C GLN A 517 -25.55 36.63 -18.50
N ALA A 518 -26.74 36.55 -19.10
CA ALA A 518 -27.71 35.48 -18.81
C ALA A 518 -27.18 34.09 -19.22
N GLU A 519 -26.47 34.00 -20.34
CA GLU A 519 -25.83 32.76 -20.78
C GLU A 519 -24.67 32.35 -19.85
N LEU A 520 -23.90 33.32 -19.34
CA LEU A 520 -22.82 33.07 -18.38
C LEU A 520 -23.36 32.65 -17.00
N ASP A 521 -24.45 33.25 -16.54
CA ASP A 521 -25.11 32.87 -15.29
C ASP A 521 -25.67 31.43 -15.39
N GLN A 522 -26.30 31.09 -16.53
CA GLN A 522 -26.77 29.74 -16.80
C GLN A 522 -25.60 28.73 -16.87
N TYR A 523 -24.49 29.11 -17.49
CA TYR A 523 -23.28 28.29 -17.55
C TYR A 523 -22.70 28.03 -16.16
N CYS A 524 -22.61 29.06 -15.32
CA CYS A 524 -22.17 28.93 -13.93
C CYS A 524 -23.03 27.93 -13.15
N GLN A 525 -24.35 28.02 -13.28
CA GLN A 525 -25.28 27.09 -12.63
C GLN A 525 -25.12 25.65 -13.15
N ALA A 526 -24.97 25.46 -14.46
CA ALA A 526 -24.84 24.14 -15.08
C ALA A 526 -23.52 23.42 -14.72
N HIS A 527 -22.49 24.14 -14.30
CA HIS A 527 -21.17 23.58 -13.99
C HIS A 527 -20.74 23.76 -12.52
N GLY A 528 -21.67 24.15 -11.63
CA GLY A 528 -21.42 24.22 -10.20
C GLY A 528 -20.47 25.36 -9.78
N ILE A 529 -20.38 26.43 -10.57
CA ILE A 529 -19.56 27.62 -10.27
C ILE A 529 -20.29 28.47 -9.21
N THR A 530 -19.90 28.36 -7.95
CA THR A 530 -20.60 28.99 -6.81
C THR A 530 -20.36 30.50 -6.69
N GLY A 531 -19.24 31.00 -7.19
CA GLY A 531 -18.85 32.41 -7.12
C GLY A 531 -19.37 33.27 -8.26
N GLY A 532 -20.11 32.69 -9.21
CA GLY A 532 -20.69 33.40 -10.35
C GLY A 532 -19.66 33.98 -11.32
N TYR A 533 -20.08 34.96 -12.12
CA TYR A 533 -19.26 35.61 -13.15
C TYR A 533 -18.92 37.06 -12.80
N VAL A 534 -17.66 37.46 -13.02
CA VAL A 534 -17.21 38.85 -12.92
C VAL A 534 -16.36 39.26 -14.12
N SER A 535 -16.63 40.45 -14.66
CA SER A 535 -15.84 41.06 -15.74
C SER A 535 -14.73 41.93 -15.17
N THR A 536 -13.49 41.74 -15.60
CA THR A 536 -12.32 42.46 -15.08
C THR A 536 -11.40 43.01 -16.17
N SER A 537 -10.74 44.13 -15.86
CA SER A 537 -9.61 44.65 -16.63
C SER A 537 -8.48 45.01 -15.67
N ALA A 538 -7.34 44.32 -15.81
CA ALA A 538 -6.15 44.62 -15.02
C ALA A 538 -5.57 46.01 -15.36
N ALA A 539 -5.69 46.45 -16.62
CA ALA A 539 -5.13 47.72 -17.07
C ALA A 539 -5.91 48.94 -16.55
N THR A 540 -7.24 48.87 -16.53
CA THR A 540 -8.12 49.98 -16.10
C THR A 540 -8.60 49.83 -14.66
N GLY A 541 -8.39 48.67 -14.03
CA GLY A 541 -8.91 48.34 -12.69
C GLY A 541 -10.41 48.03 -12.66
N THR A 542 -11.10 48.03 -13.80
CA THR A 542 -12.54 47.77 -13.89
C THR A 542 -12.87 46.38 -13.34
N GLY A 543 -13.87 46.30 -12.45
CA GLY A 543 -14.36 45.03 -11.88
C GLY A 543 -13.46 44.35 -10.85
N VAL A 544 -12.24 44.85 -10.61
CA VAL A 544 -11.31 44.30 -9.60
C VAL A 544 -11.90 44.41 -8.20
N GLY A 545 -12.55 45.52 -7.86
CA GLY A 545 -13.22 45.68 -6.55
C GLY A 545 -14.33 44.66 -6.30
N ALA A 546 -15.17 44.38 -7.30
CA ALA A 546 -16.21 43.36 -7.21
C ALA A 546 -15.62 41.94 -7.08
N LEU A 547 -14.53 41.66 -7.79
CA LEU A 547 -13.80 40.40 -7.64
C LEU A 547 -13.22 40.25 -6.22
N MET A 548 -12.73 41.32 -5.61
CA MET A 548 -12.21 41.33 -4.24
C MET A 548 -13.31 41.10 -3.18
N GLU A 549 -14.52 41.61 -3.41
CA GLU A 549 -15.68 41.30 -2.56
C GLU A 549 -16.05 39.81 -2.66
N LEU A 550 -16.12 39.25 -3.88
CA LEU A 550 -16.36 37.82 -4.09
C LEU A 550 -15.27 36.95 -3.43
N LEU A 551 -14.00 37.34 -3.50
CA LEU A 551 -12.90 36.67 -2.81
C LEU A 551 -13.15 36.58 -1.30
N ARG A 552 -13.61 37.67 -0.66
CA ARG A 552 -13.90 37.69 0.79
C ARG A 552 -15.13 36.84 1.15
N GLU A 553 -16.13 36.79 0.29
CA GLU A 553 -17.37 36.04 0.53
C GLU A 553 -17.21 34.53 0.30
N GLN A 554 -16.43 34.13 -0.72
CA GLN A 554 -16.32 32.72 -1.12
C GLN A 554 -15.33 31.93 -0.26
N ILE A 555 -14.32 32.57 0.34
CA ILE A 555 -13.37 31.88 1.23
C ILE A 555 -14.06 31.55 2.56
N GLN A 556 -14.30 30.27 2.81
CA GLN A 556 -15.02 29.78 3.99
C GLN A 556 -14.09 29.64 5.21
N TRP A 557 -13.58 30.76 5.72
CA TRP A 557 -12.63 30.80 6.87
C TRP A 557 -13.08 29.99 8.08
N GLU A 558 -14.40 29.87 8.31
CA GLU A 558 -14.91 29.15 9.49
C GLU A 558 -14.79 27.63 9.39
N ARG A 559 -14.77 27.07 8.18
CA ARG A 559 -14.67 25.63 7.93
C ARG A 559 -13.24 25.15 7.73
N MET A 560 -12.30 26.08 7.55
CA MET A 560 -10.88 25.79 7.38
C MET A 560 -10.24 25.44 8.73
N THR A 561 -9.19 24.63 8.70
CA THR A 561 -8.45 24.21 9.89
C THR A 561 -7.44 25.27 10.32
N THR A 562 -7.57 25.75 11.56
CA THR A 562 -6.62 26.71 12.15
C THR A 562 -5.29 26.04 12.41
N THR A 563 -4.19 26.62 11.91
CA THR A 563 -2.85 26.13 12.21
C THR A 563 -2.31 26.92 13.40
N VAL A 564 -2.05 26.25 14.53
CA VAL A 564 -1.39 26.85 15.69
C VAL A 564 0.11 26.67 15.51
N THR A 565 0.86 27.76 15.37
CA THR A 565 2.32 27.71 15.13
C THR A 565 3.04 28.70 16.04
N THR A 566 4.37 28.61 16.06
CA THR A 566 5.23 29.53 16.82
C THR A 566 5.36 30.88 16.11
N LEU A 567 5.64 31.95 16.85
CA LEU A 567 6.06 33.24 16.28
C LEU A 567 7.21 33.09 15.26
N THR A 568 8.07 32.09 15.49
CA THR A 568 9.17 31.73 14.58
C THR A 568 8.68 31.37 13.18
N PHE A 569 7.56 30.64 13.04
CA PHE A 569 6.94 30.38 11.73
C PHE A 569 6.56 31.67 11.01
N LYS A 570 5.83 32.57 11.69
CA LYS A 570 5.39 33.85 11.11
C LYS A 570 6.57 34.68 10.62
N ARG A 571 7.62 34.80 11.44
CA ARG A 571 8.83 35.57 11.10
C ARG A 571 9.62 34.95 9.93
N ILE A 572 9.78 33.63 9.90
CA ILE A 572 10.42 32.97 8.74
C ILE A 572 9.58 33.18 7.49
N LYS A 573 8.25 33.12 7.58
CA LYS A 573 7.35 33.40 6.45
C LYS A 573 7.52 34.81 5.91
N GLU A 574 7.48 35.81 6.79
CA GLU A 574 7.68 37.23 6.43
C GLU A 574 9.05 37.44 5.79
N PHE A 575 10.10 36.81 6.33
CA PHE A 575 11.43 36.80 5.74
C PHE A 575 11.45 36.19 4.32
N VAL A 576 10.82 35.02 4.13
CA VAL A 576 10.73 34.34 2.83
C VAL A 576 9.99 35.20 1.81
N LEU A 577 8.86 35.79 2.19
CA LEU A 577 8.07 36.66 1.31
C LEU A 577 8.87 37.90 0.90
N ALA A 578 9.53 38.57 1.84
CA ALA A 578 10.38 39.72 1.55
C ALA A 578 11.59 39.37 0.66
N LEU A 579 12.11 38.14 0.76
CA LEU A 579 13.23 37.68 -0.08
C LEU A 579 12.77 37.37 -1.51
N LYS A 580 11.54 36.88 -1.70
CA LYS A 580 10.95 36.59 -3.03
C LYS A 580 10.69 37.83 -3.88
N GLU A 581 10.43 38.96 -3.24
CA GLU A 581 10.25 40.25 -3.93
C GLU A 581 11.55 40.83 -4.50
N ARG A 582 12.72 40.25 -4.16
CA ARG A 582 14.00 40.71 -4.69
C ARG A 582 14.18 40.30 -6.15
N PRO A 583 14.54 41.25 -7.04
CA PRO A 583 14.67 40.97 -8.47
C PRO A 583 15.87 40.09 -8.85
N ASP A 584 16.87 39.96 -7.98
CA ASP A 584 18.11 39.22 -8.27
C ASP A 584 18.08 37.74 -7.83
N ARG A 585 17.06 37.29 -7.08
CA ARG A 585 16.84 35.90 -6.60
C ARG A 585 18.11 35.19 -6.08
N ARG A 586 19.08 35.93 -5.53
CA ARG A 586 20.32 35.37 -4.96
C ARG A 586 20.10 34.93 -3.51
N GLY A 587 20.79 33.85 -3.11
CA GLY A 587 20.71 33.32 -1.73
C GLY A 587 19.37 32.67 -1.40
N VAL A 588 18.65 32.20 -2.43
CA VAL A 588 17.35 31.53 -2.31
C VAL A 588 17.51 30.06 -1.91
N LEU A 589 18.66 29.45 -2.21
CA LEU A 589 19.02 28.12 -1.76
C LEU A 589 19.96 28.24 -0.55
N VAL A 590 19.52 27.82 0.64
CA VAL A 590 20.29 28.04 1.89
C VAL A 590 20.41 26.77 2.72
N SER A 591 21.57 26.56 3.34
CA SER A 591 21.70 25.52 4.37
C SER A 591 20.93 25.95 5.63
N PRO A 592 20.48 25.03 6.50
CA PRO A 592 19.88 25.40 7.79
C PRO A 592 20.74 26.36 8.61
N ALA A 593 22.07 26.20 8.58
CA ALA A 593 22.99 27.09 9.28
C ALA A 593 23.05 28.49 8.66
N ASP A 594 22.99 28.59 7.32
CA ASP A 594 22.96 29.87 6.62
C ASP A 594 21.61 30.57 6.76
N LEU A 595 20.51 29.83 6.72
CA LEU A 595 19.17 30.36 7.01
C LEU A 595 19.16 30.97 8.41
N ARG A 596 19.67 30.25 9.42
CA ARG A 596 19.80 30.77 10.78
C ARG A 596 20.61 32.06 10.83
N ARG A 597 21.76 32.10 10.13
CA ARG A 597 22.60 33.30 10.05
C ARG A 597 21.83 34.49 9.47
N GLN A 598 21.15 34.29 8.34
CA GLN A 598 20.37 35.35 7.66
C GLN A 598 19.19 35.84 8.52
N LEU A 599 18.50 34.94 9.22
CA LEU A 599 17.42 35.30 10.15
C LEU A 599 17.94 36.14 11.33
N LEU A 600 19.09 35.78 11.91
CA LEU A 600 19.73 36.53 12.99
C LEU A 600 20.37 37.85 12.53
N GLU A 601 20.78 37.96 11.27
CA GLU A 601 21.21 39.23 10.67
C GLU A 601 20.04 40.20 10.50
N THR A 602 18.84 39.67 10.26
CA THR A 602 17.61 40.46 10.09
C THR A 602 17.07 40.93 11.44
N ASP A 603 17.08 40.07 12.46
CA ASP A 603 16.71 40.40 13.84
C ASP A 603 17.69 39.76 14.84
N PRO A 604 18.72 40.50 15.31
CA PRO A 604 19.71 39.98 16.27
C PRO A 604 19.14 39.64 17.65
N GLU A 605 17.97 40.16 18.01
CA GLU A 605 17.34 39.90 19.31
C GLU A 605 16.43 38.65 19.28
N TRP A 606 16.13 38.13 18.09
CA TRP A 606 15.30 36.95 17.93
C TRP A 606 16.00 35.69 18.46
N ARG A 607 15.34 35.01 19.42
CA ARG A 607 15.81 33.76 20.00
C ARG A 607 14.92 32.61 19.53
N PHE A 608 15.53 31.58 18.95
CA PHE A 608 14.89 30.34 18.53
C PHE A 608 15.91 29.20 18.50
N THR A 609 15.44 27.96 18.60
CA THR A 609 16.30 26.76 18.49
C THR A 609 16.38 26.23 17.05
N ASP A 610 17.42 25.46 16.72
CA ASP A 610 17.52 24.83 15.38
C ASP A 610 16.36 23.86 15.11
N ALA A 611 15.90 23.16 16.15
CA ALA A 611 14.75 22.27 16.05
C ALA A 611 13.46 23.05 15.77
N GLU A 612 13.24 24.16 16.49
CA GLU A 612 12.09 25.04 16.28
C GLU A 612 12.08 25.66 14.88
N MET A 613 13.23 26.17 14.41
CA MET A 613 13.38 26.69 13.05
C MET A 613 13.08 25.63 12.01
N MET A 614 13.62 24.42 12.15
CA MET A 614 13.39 23.35 11.17
C MET A 614 11.95 22.82 11.21
N THR A 615 11.29 22.82 12.37
CA THR A 615 9.85 22.53 12.48
C THR A 615 9.03 23.59 11.77
N ALA A 616 9.33 24.89 11.99
CA ALA A 616 8.69 25.98 11.29
C ALA A 616 8.90 25.93 9.76
N VAL A 617 10.11 25.60 9.30
CA VAL A 617 10.41 25.36 7.88
C VAL A 617 9.60 24.19 7.33
N GLY A 618 9.44 23.10 8.10
CA GLY A 618 8.60 21.96 7.70
C GLY A 618 7.12 22.35 7.56
N HIS A 619 6.59 23.18 8.46
CA HIS A 619 5.24 23.74 8.31
C HIS A 619 5.14 24.63 7.07
N LEU A 620 6.15 25.48 6.81
CA LEU A 620 6.17 26.33 5.60
C LEU A 620 6.24 25.49 4.32
N GLU A 621 6.93 24.36 4.35
CA GLU A 621 6.99 23.40 3.23
C GLU A 621 5.63 22.77 2.96
N ASN A 622 4.89 22.35 4.00
CA ASN A 622 3.53 21.81 3.84
C ASN A 622 2.57 22.81 3.19
N HIS A 623 2.77 24.11 3.43
CA HIS A 623 2.00 25.19 2.81
C HIS A 623 2.59 25.67 1.46
N GLY A 624 3.68 25.06 0.98
CA GLY A 624 4.29 25.38 -0.31
C GLY A 624 5.09 26.69 -0.35
N TYR A 625 5.37 27.32 0.81
CA TYR A 625 6.17 28.54 0.87
C TYR A 625 7.65 28.30 0.62
N VAL A 626 8.17 27.15 1.05
CA VAL A 626 9.56 26.72 0.90
C VAL A 626 9.59 25.24 0.48
N SER A 627 10.73 24.73 0.03
CA SER A 627 10.91 23.30 -0.21
C SER A 627 12.22 22.83 0.41
N VAL A 628 12.18 21.74 1.17
CA VAL A 628 13.37 21.16 1.79
C VAL A 628 13.96 20.16 0.82
N LEU A 629 15.00 20.61 0.14
CA LEU A 629 15.78 19.79 -0.77
C LEU A 629 16.89 19.06 -0.02
N ARG A 630 17.42 18.03 -0.66
CA ARG A 630 18.60 17.31 -0.17
C ARG A 630 19.68 17.36 -1.22
N THR A 631 20.86 17.74 -0.79
CA THR A 631 22.08 17.62 -1.58
C THR A 631 22.41 16.15 -1.84
N SER A 632 23.30 15.92 -2.81
CA SER A 632 23.87 14.61 -3.09
C SER A 632 24.57 13.98 -1.88
N SER A 633 25.13 14.80 -0.97
CA SER A 633 25.72 14.36 0.30
C SER A 633 24.70 14.06 1.40
N GLY A 634 23.40 14.24 1.12
CA GLY A 634 22.30 14.02 2.05
C GLY A 634 22.03 15.17 3.02
N ALA A 635 22.83 16.24 2.97
CA ALA A 635 22.60 17.44 3.75
C ALA A 635 21.31 18.14 3.29
N ARG A 636 20.54 18.65 4.27
CA ARG A 636 19.31 19.40 4.00
C ARG A 636 19.66 20.80 3.51
N THR A 637 18.92 21.26 2.53
CA THR A 637 18.99 22.61 2.00
C THR A 637 17.56 23.12 1.85
N VAL A 638 17.30 24.36 2.22
CA VAL A 638 15.99 24.99 2.12
C VAL A 638 15.97 25.84 0.86
N LEU A 639 15.10 25.50 -0.07
CA LEU A 639 14.76 26.33 -1.21
C LEU A 639 13.67 27.31 -0.77
N LEU A 640 14.02 28.58 -0.65
CA LEU A 640 13.12 29.64 -0.21
C LEU A 640 12.14 30.07 -1.31
N ALA A 641 12.42 29.78 -2.58
CA ALA A 641 11.54 30.04 -3.72
C ALA A 641 11.24 28.73 -4.50
N PRO A 642 10.26 27.92 -4.04
CA PRO A 642 9.87 26.67 -4.69
C PRO A 642 9.50 26.82 -6.18
N GLU A 643 8.99 27.98 -6.58
CA GLU A 643 8.66 28.31 -7.96
C GLU A 643 9.86 28.18 -8.91
N LEU A 644 11.07 28.40 -8.42
CA LEU A 644 12.30 28.23 -9.21
C LEU A 644 12.48 26.79 -9.67
N LEU A 645 12.09 25.82 -8.84
CA LEU A 645 12.16 24.40 -9.19
C LEU A 645 11.13 24.04 -10.28
N VAL A 646 9.97 24.68 -10.25
CA VAL A 646 8.90 24.50 -11.25
C VAL A 646 9.31 25.13 -12.58
N ASP A 647 9.82 26.36 -12.54
CA ASP A 647 10.35 27.07 -13.71
C ASP A 647 11.47 26.23 -14.37
N LEU A 648 12.40 25.71 -13.56
CA LEU A 648 13.47 24.82 -14.03
C LEU A 648 12.91 23.54 -14.65
N ALA A 649 11.95 22.88 -14.01
CA ALA A 649 11.32 21.67 -14.54
C ALA A 649 10.65 21.94 -15.90
N SER A 650 9.92 23.05 -16.03
CA SER A 650 9.33 23.51 -17.29
C SER A 650 10.39 23.73 -18.38
N SER A 651 11.52 24.35 -18.05
CA SER A 651 12.64 24.55 -18.98
C SER A 651 13.31 23.24 -19.39
N VAL A 652 13.51 22.29 -18.47
CA VAL A 652 14.03 20.95 -18.80
C VAL A 652 13.07 20.21 -19.73
N PHE A 653 11.77 20.23 -19.44
CA PHE A 653 10.75 19.60 -20.27
C PHE A 653 10.72 20.19 -21.70
N LEU A 654 10.89 21.51 -21.83
CA LEU A 654 10.99 22.19 -23.11
C LEU A 654 12.25 21.79 -23.90
N GLN A 655 13.38 21.57 -23.23
CA GLN A 655 14.59 21.05 -23.89
C GLN A 655 14.36 19.63 -24.43
N ALA A 656 13.65 18.78 -23.67
CA ALA A 656 13.29 17.44 -24.12
C ALA A 656 12.36 17.48 -25.35
N ASP A 657 11.37 18.39 -25.36
CA ASP A 657 10.44 18.56 -26.48
C ASP A 657 11.14 19.04 -27.77
N LYS A 658 12.20 19.82 -27.62
CA LYS A 658 13.05 20.34 -28.71
C LYS A 658 14.12 19.36 -29.19
N HIS A 659 14.13 18.12 -28.69
CA HIS A 659 15.15 17.14 -29.08
C HIS A 659 15.22 16.99 -30.62
N PRO A 660 16.40 17.10 -31.25
CA PRO A 660 16.53 17.16 -32.71
C PRO A 660 15.94 15.97 -33.47
N GLN A 661 15.97 14.80 -32.83
CA GLN A 661 15.42 13.56 -33.39
C GLN A 661 13.97 13.28 -32.98
N GLU A 662 13.28 14.24 -32.34
CA GLU A 662 11.88 14.09 -31.94
C GLU A 662 11.59 12.93 -30.96
N LEU A 663 12.63 12.53 -30.22
CA LEU A 663 12.58 11.43 -29.25
C LEU A 663 11.96 11.83 -27.91
N GLY A 664 11.73 13.12 -27.66
CA GLY A 664 11.25 13.59 -26.36
C GLY A 664 12.19 13.20 -25.22
N ALA A 665 13.51 13.31 -25.43
CA ALA A 665 14.51 12.77 -24.52
C ALA A 665 15.65 13.75 -24.24
N LEU A 666 16.33 13.58 -23.11
CA LEU A 666 17.53 14.33 -22.72
C LEU A 666 18.63 13.40 -22.24
N SER A 667 19.88 13.75 -22.54
CA SER A 667 21.04 13.07 -21.96
C SER A 667 21.15 13.43 -20.48
N GLU A 668 21.00 12.44 -19.59
CA GLU A 668 21.01 12.66 -18.14
C GLU A 668 22.37 13.20 -17.68
N SER A 669 23.47 12.67 -18.22
CA SER A 669 24.82 13.14 -17.92
C SER A 669 25.06 14.57 -18.38
N THR A 670 24.55 14.93 -19.56
CA THR A 670 24.66 16.31 -20.09
C THR A 670 23.80 17.27 -19.27
N LEU A 671 22.61 16.84 -18.85
CA LEU A 671 21.70 17.63 -18.01
C LEU A 671 22.32 17.92 -16.65
N LEU A 672 22.78 16.89 -15.95
CA LEU A 672 23.41 17.03 -14.62
C LEU A 672 24.75 17.78 -14.68
N ALA A 673 25.43 17.79 -15.83
CA ALA A 673 26.64 18.59 -16.05
C ALA A 673 26.35 20.07 -16.43
N GLY A 674 25.07 20.47 -16.55
CA GLY A 674 24.68 21.83 -16.94
C GLY A 674 24.91 22.14 -18.43
N GLY A 675 24.89 21.13 -19.30
CA GLY A 675 25.15 21.26 -20.73
C GLY A 675 23.99 21.81 -21.57
N TYR A 676 22.82 22.04 -20.96
CA TYR A 676 21.65 22.64 -21.63
C TYR A 676 21.44 24.09 -21.18
N PRO A 677 20.95 24.98 -22.07
CA PRO A 677 20.68 26.37 -21.71
C PRO A 677 19.43 26.45 -20.81
N LEU A 678 19.64 26.78 -19.54
CA LEU A 678 18.62 26.83 -18.49
C LEU A 678 18.74 28.18 -17.73
N PRO A 679 18.01 29.22 -18.16
CA PRO A 679 18.13 30.58 -17.64
C PRO A 679 17.93 30.70 -16.12
N GLU A 680 17.15 29.79 -15.54
CA GLU A 680 16.79 29.78 -14.12
C GLU A 680 17.98 29.46 -13.20
N VAL A 681 18.99 28.75 -13.71
CA VAL A 681 20.17 28.32 -12.94
C VAL A 681 21.45 29.05 -13.34
N ASP A 682 21.42 29.87 -14.40
CA ASP A 682 22.59 30.61 -14.90
C ASP A 682 23.19 31.60 -13.88
N THR A 683 22.37 32.08 -12.95
CA THR A 683 22.77 33.06 -11.91
C THR A 683 23.24 32.40 -10.61
N LEU A 684 23.09 31.09 -10.47
CA LEU A 684 23.42 30.31 -9.27
C LEU A 684 24.84 29.75 -9.34
N ASP A 685 25.38 29.37 -8.18
CA ASP A 685 26.65 28.64 -8.18
C ASP A 685 26.45 27.18 -8.67
N ARG A 686 27.57 26.50 -9.01
CA ARG A 686 27.51 25.12 -9.52
C ARG A 686 26.92 24.11 -8.54
N ALA A 687 27.11 24.31 -7.24
CA ALA A 687 26.60 23.39 -6.23
C ALA A 687 25.08 23.57 -6.07
N GLU A 688 24.60 24.80 -6.06
CA GLU A 688 23.17 25.16 -6.04
C GLU A 688 22.46 24.66 -7.31
N GLN A 689 23.06 24.87 -8.47
CA GLN A 689 22.57 24.38 -9.76
C GLN A 689 22.38 22.85 -9.72
N GLN A 690 23.37 22.11 -9.21
CA GLN A 690 23.30 20.65 -9.13
C GLN A 690 22.15 20.18 -8.22
N VAL A 691 21.93 20.82 -7.07
CA VAL A 691 20.83 20.48 -6.15
C VAL A 691 19.46 20.67 -6.81
N LEU A 692 19.27 21.77 -7.54
CA LEU A 692 18.01 22.05 -8.21
C LEU A 692 17.75 21.11 -9.39
N LEU A 693 18.77 20.81 -10.20
CA LEU A 693 18.67 19.86 -11.30
C LEU A 693 18.34 18.46 -10.78
N ASP A 694 19.02 18.00 -9.73
CA ASP A 694 18.72 16.72 -9.08
C ASP A 694 17.27 16.68 -8.60
N ALA A 695 16.82 17.74 -7.92
CA ALA A 695 15.45 17.82 -7.42
C ALA A 695 14.40 17.79 -8.55
N ALA A 696 14.66 18.47 -9.67
CA ALA A 696 13.76 18.48 -10.83
C ALA A 696 13.65 17.08 -11.46
N VAL A 697 14.79 16.40 -11.67
CA VAL A 697 14.82 15.04 -12.22
C VAL A 697 14.12 14.05 -11.29
N VAL A 698 14.35 14.15 -9.97
CA VAL A 698 13.67 13.33 -8.97
C VAL A 698 12.15 13.48 -9.09
N ARG A 699 11.63 14.71 -9.20
CA ARG A 699 10.19 14.92 -9.36
C ARG A 699 9.62 14.29 -10.64
N PHE A 700 10.32 14.38 -11.77
CA PHE A 700 9.86 13.72 -13.00
C PHE A 700 9.76 12.20 -12.84
N LEU A 701 10.68 11.58 -12.10
CA LEU A 701 10.68 10.15 -11.84
C LEU A 701 9.63 9.74 -10.80
N GLU A 702 9.47 10.51 -9.72
CA GLU A 702 8.45 10.29 -8.68
C GLU A 702 7.02 10.34 -9.26
N HIS A 703 6.77 11.27 -10.19
CA HIS A 703 5.48 11.38 -10.88
C HIS A 703 5.36 10.47 -12.12
N ASN A 704 6.35 9.61 -12.39
CA ASN A 704 6.41 8.70 -13.54
C ASN A 704 6.19 9.42 -14.90
N LEU A 705 6.74 10.63 -15.05
CA LEU A 705 6.69 11.41 -16.29
C LEU A 705 7.78 11.01 -17.29
N CYS A 706 8.87 10.45 -16.79
CA CYS A 706 9.97 9.93 -17.59
C CYS A 706 10.52 8.61 -17.03
N PHE A 707 11.28 7.90 -17.85
CA PHE A 707 12.08 6.75 -17.42
C PHE A 707 13.51 6.86 -17.97
N ARG A 708 14.42 6.07 -17.39
CA ARG A 708 15.77 5.92 -17.91
C ARG A 708 15.83 4.80 -18.94
N ASP A 709 16.56 5.07 -20.00
CA ASP A 709 16.98 4.05 -20.96
C ASP A 709 18.40 4.35 -21.45
N THR A 710 19.08 3.32 -21.92
CA THR A 710 20.48 3.42 -22.34
C THR A 710 20.60 3.15 -23.82
N LEU A 711 21.13 4.14 -24.55
CA LEU A 711 21.34 4.07 -25.98
C LEU A 711 22.85 4.18 -26.24
N GLY A 712 23.48 3.03 -26.48
CA GLY A 712 24.95 2.93 -26.51
C GLY A 712 25.57 3.14 -25.13
N ALA A 713 26.39 4.18 -24.98
CA ALA A 713 27.05 4.53 -23.72
C ALA A 713 26.34 5.67 -22.94
N GLU A 714 25.31 6.27 -23.52
CA GLU A 714 24.58 7.38 -22.90
C GLU A 714 23.30 6.91 -22.23
N THR A 715 23.04 7.43 -21.03
CA THR A 715 21.75 7.27 -20.35
C THR A 715 20.86 8.46 -20.70
N LEU A 716 19.70 8.17 -21.26
CA LEU A 716 18.68 9.15 -21.64
C LEU A 716 17.53 9.14 -20.62
N LEU A 717 17.04 10.32 -20.28
CA LEU A 717 15.73 10.51 -19.67
C LEU A 717 14.71 10.67 -20.80
N ILE A 718 13.84 9.69 -20.97
CA ILE A 718 12.84 9.65 -22.04
C ILE A 718 11.48 10.04 -21.46
N PHE A 719 10.83 11.04 -22.07
CA PHE A 719 9.49 11.51 -21.72
C PHE A 719 8.48 10.99 -22.75
N PRO A 720 7.71 9.93 -22.45
CA PRO A 720 6.86 9.27 -23.45
C PRO A 720 5.80 10.20 -24.06
N GLY A 721 5.31 11.16 -23.28
CA GLY A 721 4.33 12.17 -23.75
C GLY A 721 4.90 13.17 -24.77
N LEU A 722 6.22 13.23 -24.93
CA LEU A 722 6.91 14.16 -25.85
C LEU A 722 7.42 13.51 -27.13
N ILE A 723 7.25 12.20 -27.29
CA ILE A 723 7.70 11.47 -28.49
C ILE A 723 6.82 11.91 -29.67
N LYS A 724 7.43 12.47 -30.73
CA LYS A 724 6.73 12.87 -31.97
C LYS A 724 6.97 11.89 -33.12
N GLN A 725 7.89 10.95 -32.98
CA GLN A 725 8.14 9.91 -33.97
C GLN A 725 6.95 8.98 -34.15
N LYS A 726 6.42 8.88 -35.37
CA LYS A 726 5.33 7.97 -35.71
C LYS A 726 5.83 6.53 -35.86
N ARG A 727 4.94 5.58 -35.59
CA ARG A 727 5.19 4.16 -35.83
C ARG A 727 5.53 3.91 -37.32
N PRO A 728 6.58 3.11 -37.62
CA PRO A 728 6.89 2.69 -38.98
C PRO A 728 5.72 1.96 -39.65
N LEU A 729 5.59 2.10 -40.98
CA LEU A 729 4.51 1.46 -41.76
C LEU A 729 4.60 -0.07 -41.81
N PHE A 730 5.80 -0.63 -41.62
CA PHE A 730 6.04 -2.06 -41.59
C PHE A 730 6.58 -2.44 -40.22
N ASP A 731 5.70 -2.95 -39.37
CA ASP A 731 6.07 -3.58 -38.11
C ASP A 731 6.25 -5.08 -38.33
N ALA A 732 7.23 -5.70 -37.68
CA ALA A 732 7.56 -7.10 -37.90
C ALA A 732 6.50 -8.06 -37.34
N ILE A 733 5.64 -7.58 -36.43
CA ILE A 733 4.67 -8.39 -35.69
C ILE A 733 3.29 -7.73 -35.78
N GLU A 734 2.34 -8.43 -36.40
CA GLU A 734 0.94 -7.98 -36.47
C GLU A 734 0.27 -8.05 -35.08
N THR A 735 -0.39 -6.94 -34.69
CA THR A 735 -1.16 -6.83 -33.45
C THR A 735 -2.59 -6.45 -33.76
N VAL A 736 -3.54 -7.03 -33.03
CA VAL A 736 -4.97 -6.71 -33.13
C VAL A 736 -5.38 -5.91 -31.91
N ASP A 737 -6.19 -4.87 -32.11
CA ASP A 737 -6.83 -4.14 -31.00
C ASP A 737 -7.65 -5.10 -30.14
N ASP A 738 -7.99 -4.71 -28.91
CA ASP A 738 -8.80 -5.51 -28.00
C ASP A 738 -9.79 -4.61 -27.26
N VAL A 739 -9.54 -4.30 -26.00
CA VAL A 739 -10.39 -3.47 -25.15
C VAL A 739 -10.03 -1.98 -25.32
N SER A 740 -11.05 -1.12 -25.32
CA SER A 740 -10.89 0.34 -25.37
C SER A 740 -11.36 1.00 -24.07
N TYR A 741 -10.70 2.07 -23.67
CA TYR A 741 -10.93 2.81 -22.44
C TYR A 741 -11.10 4.28 -22.77
N VAL A 742 -12.20 4.87 -22.34
CA VAL A 742 -12.38 6.32 -22.34
C VAL A 742 -12.12 6.81 -20.93
N VAL A 743 -11.07 7.61 -20.76
CA VAL A 743 -10.63 8.13 -19.47
C VAL A 743 -10.90 9.63 -19.43
N ARG A 744 -11.51 10.11 -18.35
CA ARG A 744 -11.89 11.51 -18.14
C ARG A 744 -11.34 12.06 -16.83
N GLY A 745 -11.01 13.35 -16.79
CA GLY A 745 -10.47 14.05 -15.61
C GLY A 745 -9.02 14.50 -15.85
N GLN A 746 -8.14 14.27 -14.86
CA GLN A 746 -6.72 14.60 -14.93
C GLN A 746 -5.94 13.59 -15.80
N VAL A 747 -6.02 13.76 -17.12
CA VAL A 747 -5.53 12.79 -18.11
C VAL A 747 -4.09 13.02 -18.58
N GLU A 748 -3.52 14.20 -18.32
CA GLU A 748 -2.23 14.68 -18.82
C GLU A 748 -1.07 13.73 -18.50
N ASN A 749 -1.09 13.17 -17.29
CA ASN A 749 -0.03 12.30 -16.78
C ASN A 749 -0.37 10.81 -16.88
N VAL A 750 -1.54 10.45 -17.43
CA VAL A 750 -2.01 9.06 -17.49
C VAL A 750 -1.18 8.25 -18.48
N TYR A 751 -1.09 8.71 -19.73
CA TYR A 751 -0.33 8.02 -20.77
C TYR A 751 1.16 7.80 -20.39
N PRO A 752 1.94 8.85 -20.05
CA PRO A 752 3.37 8.66 -19.76
C PRO A 752 3.59 7.73 -18.56
N ALA A 753 2.77 7.85 -17.52
CA ALA A 753 2.93 7.01 -16.34
C ALA A 753 2.55 5.55 -16.58
N LEU A 754 1.55 5.26 -17.41
CA LEU A 754 1.26 3.87 -17.79
C LEU A 754 2.45 3.24 -18.54
N VAL A 755 3.08 3.98 -19.46
CA VAL A 755 4.28 3.51 -20.17
C VAL A 755 5.41 3.17 -19.19
N VAL A 756 5.65 4.06 -18.22
CA VAL A 756 6.69 3.88 -17.19
C VAL A 756 6.37 2.68 -16.29
N LEU A 757 5.18 2.65 -15.68
CA LEU A 757 4.81 1.65 -14.68
C LEU A 757 4.72 0.23 -15.27
N LEU A 758 4.09 0.07 -16.45
CA LEU A 758 4.06 -1.23 -17.13
C LEU A 758 5.47 -1.71 -17.47
N GLY A 759 6.35 -0.77 -17.83
CA GLY A 759 7.74 -1.05 -18.12
C GLY A 759 8.65 -1.25 -16.91
N HIS A 760 8.14 -1.07 -15.70
CA HIS A 760 8.83 -1.35 -14.43
C HIS A 760 8.45 -2.72 -13.84
N THR A 761 7.52 -3.43 -14.49
CA THR A 761 7.10 -4.77 -14.07
C THR A 761 8.16 -5.84 -14.36
N GLN A 762 7.99 -7.02 -13.78
CA GLN A 762 8.88 -8.15 -14.05
C GLN A 762 8.43 -8.94 -15.29
N THR A 763 7.13 -8.97 -15.55
CA THR A 763 6.55 -9.76 -16.64
C THR A 763 6.67 -9.09 -18.00
N PHE A 764 6.57 -7.75 -18.06
CA PHE A 764 6.55 -7.01 -19.32
C PHE A 764 7.86 -6.26 -19.53
N THR A 765 8.60 -6.65 -20.55
CA THR A 765 9.82 -5.94 -20.95
C THR A 765 9.49 -4.91 -22.01
N ARG A 766 10.03 -3.71 -21.81
CA ARG A 766 9.91 -2.61 -22.76
C ARG A 766 10.58 -2.94 -24.10
N VAL A 767 9.89 -2.72 -25.23
CA VAL A 767 10.41 -2.98 -26.59
C VAL A 767 10.40 -1.73 -27.46
N ASN A 768 9.22 -1.18 -27.78
CA ASN A 768 9.07 -0.05 -28.71
C ASN A 768 8.11 1.00 -28.14
N TYR A 769 8.45 2.27 -28.36
CA TYR A 769 7.62 3.43 -28.01
C TYR A 769 7.63 4.40 -29.18
N TRP A 770 6.44 4.86 -29.55
CA TRP A 770 6.24 5.87 -30.58
C TRP A 770 5.27 6.91 -30.05
N GLN A 771 5.05 7.95 -30.84
CA GLN A 771 3.98 8.91 -30.60
C GLN A 771 2.67 8.16 -30.33
N SER A 772 2.14 8.34 -29.11
CA SER A 772 0.86 7.78 -28.69
C SER A 772 0.78 6.24 -28.71
N GLN A 773 1.91 5.51 -28.67
CA GLN A 773 1.90 4.05 -28.64
C GLN A 773 3.07 3.45 -27.85
N ALA A 774 2.79 2.38 -27.10
CA ALA A 774 3.79 1.63 -26.35
C ALA A 774 3.60 0.12 -26.53
N GLN A 775 4.70 -0.61 -26.73
CA GLN A 775 4.78 -2.06 -26.86
C GLN A 775 5.65 -2.68 -25.78
N PHE A 776 5.25 -3.87 -25.35
CA PHE A 776 5.93 -4.68 -24.35
C PHE A 776 5.96 -6.14 -24.82
N ASP A 777 6.99 -6.89 -24.41
CA ASP A 777 7.14 -8.31 -24.67
C ASP A 777 7.03 -9.09 -23.35
N MET A 778 6.23 -10.16 -23.37
CA MET A 778 6.08 -11.13 -22.29
C MET A 778 7.08 -12.30 -22.43
N GLY A 779 7.79 -12.37 -23.56
CA GLY A 779 8.82 -13.36 -23.88
C GLY A 779 8.53 -14.07 -25.20
N SER A 780 9.59 -14.39 -25.96
CA SER A 780 9.51 -15.17 -27.21
C SER A 780 8.57 -14.58 -28.28
N GLY A 781 8.45 -13.25 -28.37
CA GLY A 781 7.64 -12.57 -29.40
C GLY A 781 6.16 -12.38 -29.02
N GLN A 782 5.82 -12.55 -27.75
CA GLN A 782 4.48 -12.31 -27.20
C GLN A 782 4.27 -10.82 -26.94
N ILE A 783 3.99 -10.06 -28.01
CA ILE A 783 3.82 -8.62 -27.93
C ILE A 783 2.44 -8.22 -27.44
N CYS A 784 2.39 -7.39 -26.40
CA CYS A 784 1.22 -6.67 -25.91
C CYS A 784 1.51 -5.16 -25.87
N GLY A 785 0.49 -4.32 -25.84
CA GLY A 785 0.70 -2.88 -25.81
C GLY A 785 -0.59 -2.09 -25.77
N PHE A 786 -0.45 -0.78 -25.80
CA PHE A 786 -1.59 0.11 -25.85
C PHE A 786 -1.31 1.36 -26.69
N ARG A 787 -2.39 1.95 -27.20
CA ARG A 787 -2.38 3.14 -28.06
C ARG A 787 -3.29 4.22 -27.49
N LEU A 788 -2.83 5.46 -27.55
CA LEU A 788 -3.63 6.65 -27.35
C LEU A 788 -4.21 7.05 -28.73
N PHE A 789 -5.53 6.89 -28.90
CA PHE A 789 -6.21 7.11 -30.18
C PHE A 789 -6.76 8.53 -30.35
N GLN A 790 -7.29 9.09 -29.28
CA GLN A 790 -7.86 10.42 -29.28
C GLN A 790 -7.51 11.12 -27.97
N GLU A 791 -7.09 12.37 -28.10
CA GLU A 791 -6.87 13.28 -26.99
C GLU A 791 -7.77 14.50 -27.22
N ARG A 792 -8.67 14.73 -26.28
CA ARG A 792 -9.48 15.94 -26.13
C ARG A 792 -9.12 16.53 -24.77
N GLU A 793 -9.37 17.82 -24.60
CA GLU A 793 -9.12 18.48 -23.32
C GLU A 793 -9.90 17.78 -22.19
N GLY A 794 -9.19 17.10 -21.28
CA GLY A 794 -9.77 16.35 -20.15
C GLY A 794 -10.35 14.96 -20.48
N GLU A 795 -10.26 14.47 -21.72
CA GLU A 795 -10.70 13.13 -22.13
C GLU A 795 -9.68 12.47 -23.08
N ILE A 796 -9.21 11.27 -22.73
CA ILE A 796 -8.36 10.46 -23.60
C ILE A 796 -8.99 9.11 -23.90
N GLU A 797 -8.65 8.58 -25.07
CA GLU A 797 -9.02 7.22 -25.47
C GLU A 797 -7.78 6.33 -25.58
N LEU A 798 -7.75 5.27 -24.77
CA LEU A 798 -6.68 4.27 -24.75
C LEU A 798 -7.20 2.93 -25.26
N VAL A 799 -6.43 2.25 -26.11
CA VAL A 799 -6.81 0.94 -26.69
C VAL A 799 -5.70 -0.06 -26.49
N LEU A 800 -6.02 -1.19 -25.86
CA LEU A 800 -5.09 -2.31 -25.73
C LEU A 800 -4.99 -3.08 -27.03
N HIS A 801 -3.82 -3.63 -27.33
CA HIS A 801 -3.61 -4.48 -28.49
C HIS A 801 -2.65 -5.63 -28.20
N TYR A 802 -2.87 -6.76 -28.86
CA TYR A 802 -2.12 -7.99 -28.64
C TYR A 802 -1.72 -8.65 -29.96
N SER A 803 -0.54 -9.26 -29.99
CA SER A 803 -0.17 -10.20 -31.07
C SER A 803 -0.90 -11.53 -30.91
N ALA A 804 -1.00 -12.30 -31.99
CA ALA A 804 -1.61 -13.63 -31.98
C ALA A 804 -0.91 -14.62 -31.04
N ALA A 805 0.37 -14.38 -30.73
CA ALA A 805 1.18 -15.24 -29.87
C ALA A 805 0.85 -15.11 -28.37
N VAL A 806 0.17 -14.03 -27.94
CA VAL A 806 -0.13 -13.80 -26.52
C VAL A 806 -1.25 -14.73 -26.04
N PRO A 807 -1.01 -15.59 -25.03
CA PRO A 807 -2.03 -16.49 -24.50
C PRO A 807 -3.14 -15.73 -23.74
N PRO A 808 -4.35 -16.31 -23.57
CA PRO A 808 -5.47 -15.66 -22.88
C PRO A 808 -5.13 -15.15 -21.47
N TYR A 809 -4.35 -15.92 -20.72
CA TYR A 809 -3.83 -15.51 -19.42
C TYR A 809 -2.96 -14.24 -19.51
N GLY A 810 -2.06 -14.16 -20.50
CA GLY A 810 -1.21 -12.99 -20.70
C GLY A 810 -1.99 -11.73 -21.04
N ARG A 811 -3.11 -11.86 -21.76
CA ARG A 811 -4.03 -10.74 -22.03
C ARG A 811 -4.72 -10.26 -20.75
N ARG A 812 -5.25 -11.17 -19.94
CA ARG A 812 -5.88 -10.83 -18.65
C ARG A 812 -4.90 -10.18 -17.69
N MET A 813 -3.66 -10.67 -17.62
CA MET A 813 -2.59 -10.08 -16.83
C MET A 813 -2.27 -8.64 -17.25
N PHE A 814 -2.05 -8.41 -18.55
CA PHE A 814 -1.74 -7.08 -19.06
C PHE A 814 -2.90 -6.11 -18.85
N GLN A 815 -4.12 -6.55 -19.15
CA GLN A 815 -5.34 -5.76 -18.93
C GLN A 815 -5.54 -5.43 -17.44
N GLY A 816 -5.45 -6.43 -16.55
CA GLY A 816 -5.66 -6.25 -15.12
C GLY A 816 -4.65 -5.28 -14.50
N LEU A 817 -3.39 -5.34 -14.93
CA LEU A 817 -2.35 -4.43 -14.47
C LEU A 817 -2.54 -3.01 -15.03
N PHE A 818 -2.90 -2.89 -16.30
CA PHE A 818 -3.26 -1.62 -16.93
C PHE A 818 -4.43 -0.92 -16.21
N GLU A 819 -5.49 -1.68 -15.90
CA GLU A 819 -6.64 -1.20 -15.15
C GLU A 819 -6.28 -0.79 -13.72
N ARG A 820 -5.47 -1.58 -13.00
CA ARG A 820 -5.01 -1.22 -11.65
C ARG A 820 -4.27 0.12 -11.62
N PHE A 821 -3.35 0.34 -12.55
CA PHE A 821 -2.62 1.63 -12.64
C PHE A 821 -3.52 2.80 -13.07
N LEU A 822 -4.56 2.53 -13.87
CA LEU A 822 -5.56 3.53 -14.22
C LEU A 822 -6.44 3.91 -13.02
N TYR A 823 -7.01 2.93 -12.32
CA TYR A 823 -8.00 3.16 -11.26
C TYR A 823 -7.41 3.79 -10.00
N GLN A 824 -6.10 3.64 -9.78
CA GLN A 824 -5.37 4.32 -8.70
C GLN A 824 -5.27 5.83 -8.88
N ARG A 825 -5.56 6.34 -10.08
CA ARG A 825 -5.56 7.76 -10.38
C ARG A 825 -6.94 8.36 -10.16
N GLU A 826 -6.98 9.66 -9.95
CA GLU A 826 -8.24 10.43 -9.80
C GLU A 826 -8.92 10.68 -11.16
N VAL A 827 -9.23 9.59 -11.87
CA VAL A 827 -9.88 9.62 -13.17
C VAL A 827 -11.14 8.76 -13.19
N THR A 828 -12.04 9.09 -14.11
CA THR A 828 -13.24 8.30 -14.43
C THR A 828 -12.95 7.48 -15.68
N VAL A 829 -13.25 6.18 -15.67
CA VAL A 829 -12.92 5.25 -16.75
C VAL A 829 -14.19 4.56 -17.21
N THR A 830 -14.43 4.56 -18.52
CA THR A 830 -15.48 3.76 -19.18
C THR A 830 -14.84 2.73 -20.09
N VAL A 831 -15.24 1.46 -19.94
CA VAL A 831 -14.62 0.33 -20.65
C VAL A 831 -15.50 -0.11 -21.81
N PHE A 832 -14.90 -0.35 -22.97
CA PHE A 832 -15.56 -0.79 -24.19
C PHE A 832 -14.88 -2.09 -24.67
N PRO A 833 -15.44 -3.26 -24.35
CA PRO A 833 -14.85 -4.54 -24.76
C PRO A 833 -15.02 -4.80 -26.27
N PRO A 834 -14.19 -5.68 -26.86
CA PRO A 834 -14.33 -6.08 -28.24
C PRO A 834 -15.61 -6.87 -28.47
N VAL A 835 -16.44 -6.44 -29.42
CA VAL A 835 -17.71 -7.10 -29.75
C VAL A 835 -17.55 -7.93 -31.01
N SER A 836 -17.97 -9.20 -30.95
CA SER A 836 -18.00 -10.12 -32.10
C SER A 836 -19.34 -10.83 -32.19
N CYS A 837 -19.80 -11.14 -33.40
CA CYS A 837 -21.03 -11.94 -33.57
C CYS A 837 -20.78 -13.43 -33.30
N ALA A 838 -21.85 -14.22 -33.23
CA ALA A 838 -21.78 -15.68 -33.08
C ALA A 838 -20.94 -16.37 -34.18
N GLY A 839 -20.93 -15.80 -35.39
CA GLY A 839 -20.08 -16.24 -36.50
C GLY A 839 -18.61 -15.79 -36.42
N GLY A 840 -18.17 -15.18 -35.32
CA GLY A 840 -16.79 -14.73 -35.10
C GLY A 840 -16.40 -13.45 -35.85
N HIS A 841 -17.35 -12.75 -36.46
CA HIS A 841 -17.07 -11.46 -37.12
C HIS A 841 -16.95 -10.37 -36.07
N ARG A 842 -15.76 -9.79 -35.95
CA ARG A 842 -15.49 -8.67 -35.05
C ARG A 842 -16.05 -7.36 -35.61
N GLN A 843 -16.74 -6.61 -34.76
CA GLN A 843 -17.38 -5.33 -35.11
C GLN A 843 -16.39 -4.16 -35.09
N GLU A 844 -16.71 -3.09 -35.83
CA GLU A 844 -15.91 -1.88 -35.84
C GLU A 844 -16.00 -1.14 -34.49
N ARG A 845 -14.84 -0.84 -33.89
CA ARG A 845 -14.73 -0.18 -32.57
C ARG A 845 -15.52 1.13 -32.49
N SER A 846 -15.39 1.99 -33.50
CA SER A 846 -16.09 3.29 -33.59
C SER A 846 -17.62 3.12 -33.55
N ALA A 847 -18.15 2.13 -34.26
CA ALA A 847 -19.56 1.81 -34.31
C ALA A 847 -20.08 1.23 -32.98
N VAL A 848 -19.29 0.35 -32.33
CA VAL A 848 -19.61 -0.22 -31.01
C VAL A 848 -19.67 0.89 -29.95
N MET A 849 -18.65 1.74 -29.89
CA MET A 849 -18.59 2.84 -28.93
C MET A 849 -19.68 3.89 -29.19
N GLY A 850 -19.96 4.22 -30.45
CA GLY A 850 -21.07 5.12 -30.80
C GLY A 850 -22.40 4.57 -30.30
N SER A 851 -22.68 3.29 -30.58
CA SER A 851 -23.91 2.62 -30.14
C SER A 851 -24.05 2.60 -28.61
N LEU A 852 -22.99 2.26 -27.89
CA LEU A 852 -22.98 2.23 -26.42
C LEU A 852 -23.15 3.63 -25.81
N ARG A 853 -22.53 4.67 -26.41
CA ARG A 853 -22.72 6.08 -25.99
C ARG A 853 -24.14 6.57 -26.22
N ASP A 854 -24.80 6.09 -27.27
CA ASP A 854 -26.19 6.43 -27.60
C ASP A 854 -27.21 5.62 -26.76
N GLY A 855 -26.74 4.80 -25.81
CA GLY A 855 -27.59 3.95 -24.96
C GLY A 855 -28.21 2.75 -25.68
N VAL A 856 -27.71 2.43 -26.87
CA VAL A 856 -28.19 1.29 -27.68
C VAL A 856 -27.61 0.00 -27.12
N ARG A 857 -28.48 -0.97 -26.80
CA ARG A 857 -28.09 -2.27 -26.24
C ARG A 857 -27.97 -3.40 -27.28
N VAL A 858 -28.33 -3.14 -28.53
CA VAL A 858 -28.35 -4.15 -29.59
C VAL A 858 -27.81 -3.54 -30.89
N MET A 859 -26.87 -4.23 -31.52
CA MET A 859 -26.36 -3.88 -32.85
C MET A 859 -26.48 -5.05 -33.82
N PHE A 860 -26.47 -4.78 -35.12
CA PHE A 860 -26.45 -5.83 -36.15
C PHE A 860 -25.04 -5.97 -36.72
N CYS A 861 -24.60 -7.22 -36.90
CA CYS A 861 -23.31 -7.51 -37.50
C CYS A 861 -23.24 -6.93 -38.92
N PHE A 862 -22.26 -6.08 -39.21
CA PHE A 862 -22.12 -5.47 -40.55
C PHE A 862 -21.87 -6.50 -41.66
N ARG A 863 -21.40 -7.70 -41.30
CA ARG A 863 -21.00 -8.74 -42.26
C ARG A 863 -22.07 -9.81 -42.48
N CYS A 864 -22.66 -10.35 -41.42
CA CYS A 864 -23.65 -11.43 -41.51
C CYS A 864 -25.08 -11.00 -41.15
N GLY A 865 -25.27 -9.79 -40.62
CA GLY A 865 -26.60 -9.29 -40.21
C GLY A 865 -27.13 -9.87 -38.90
N ASP A 866 -26.38 -10.74 -38.21
CA ASP A 866 -26.79 -11.30 -36.93
C ASP A 866 -27.00 -10.21 -35.88
N ARG A 867 -28.02 -10.39 -35.04
CA ARG A 867 -28.25 -9.56 -33.87
C ARG A 867 -27.16 -9.84 -32.82
N ILE A 868 -26.55 -8.78 -32.29
CA ILE A 868 -25.53 -8.83 -31.25
C ILE A 868 -26.04 -7.98 -30.08
N ASP A 869 -26.15 -8.59 -28.90
CA ASP A 869 -26.41 -7.85 -27.67
C ASP A 869 -25.09 -7.25 -27.16
N LEU A 870 -25.12 -5.95 -26.85
CA LEU A 870 -23.94 -5.19 -26.43
C LEU A 870 -23.70 -5.35 -24.92
N PRO A 871 -22.44 -5.53 -24.48
CA PRO A 871 -22.10 -5.71 -23.07
C PRO A 871 -22.14 -4.40 -22.29
N ASP A 872 -22.28 -4.51 -20.95
CA ASP A 872 -22.23 -3.35 -20.04
C ASP A 872 -20.81 -2.74 -19.97
N THR A 873 -20.73 -1.42 -19.74
CA THR A 873 -19.49 -0.62 -19.85
C THR A 873 -18.84 -0.26 -18.50
N GLU A 874 -19.39 -0.74 -17.38
CA GLU A 874 -19.04 -0.25 -16.03
C GLU A 874 -18.17 -1.21 -15.21
N GLN A 875 -17.90 -2.44 -15.68
CA GLN A 875 -17.19 -3.42 -14.86
C GLN A 875 -15.74 -3.61 -15.30
N PRO A 876 -14.76 -3.54 -14.36
CA PRO A 876 -13.36 -3.89 -14.64
C PRO A 876 -13.23 -5.38 -14.99
N VAL A 877 -12.07 -5.77 -15.50
CA VAL A 877 -11.81 -7.16 -15.84
C VAL A 877 -11.91 -8.06 -14.61
N ALA A 878 -12.72 -9.12 -14.71
CA ALA A 878 -12.80 -10.13 -13.67
C ALA A 878 -11.52 -10.98 -13.68
N LEU A 879 -10.71 -10.86 -12.62
CA LEU A 879 -9.50 -11.66 -12.41
C LEU A 879 -9.79 -12.82 -11.46
N GLY A 880 -9.29 -14.01 -11.79
CA GLY A 880 -9.25 -15.12 -10.84
C GLY A 880 -8.31 -14.83 -9.67
N ALA A 881 -8.35 -15.64 -8.62
CA ALA A 881 -7.50 -15.45 -7.43
C ALA A 881 -6.00 -15.51 -7.77
N GLU A 882 -5.59 -16.38 -8.69
CA GLU A 882 -4.19 -16.51 -9.13
C GLU A 882 -3.74 -15.32 -9.99
N ASP A 883 -4.54 -14.94 -11.01
CA ASP A 883 -4.29 -13.78 -11.85
C ASP A 883 -4.19 -12.51 -10.99
N THR A 884 -5.06 -12.34 -9.98
CA THR A 884 -5.03 -11.22 -9.05
C THR A 884 -3.70 -11.13 -8.31
N ARG A 885 -3.20 -12.24 -7.75
CA ARG A 885 -1.91 -12.27 -7.04
C ARG A 885 -0.74 -11.87 -7.93
N LEU A 886 -0.74 -12.35 -9.18
CA LEU A 886 0.34 -12.06 -10.12
C LEU A 886 0.33 -10.58 -10.53
N VAL A 887 -0.86 -9.99 -10.71
CA VAL A 887 -1.02 -8.55 -10.93
C VAL A 887 -0.55 -7.74 -9.70
N GLU A 888 -0.90 -8.14 -8.48
CA GLU A 888 -0.44 -7.46 -7.24
C GLU A 888 1.08 -7.45 -7.12
N ARG A 889 1.71 -8.61 -7.38
CA ARG A 889 3.16 -8.75 -7.35
C ARG A 889 3.84 -7.81 -8.33
N ASP A 890 3.38 -7.78 -9.57
CA ASP A 890 3.98 -6.95 -10.62
C ASP A 890 3.73 -5.46 -10.39
N GLU A 891 2.57 -5.10 -9.84
CA GLU A 891 2.25 -3.74 -9.44
C GLU A 891 3.21 -3.24 -8.37
N ALA A 892 3.42 -4.02 -7.32
CA ALA A 892 4.33 -3.65 -6.24
C ALA A 892 5.80 -3.66 -6.67
N ALA A 893 6.20 -4.58 -7.55
CA ALA A 893 7.52 -4.56 -8.17
C ALA A 893 7.73 -3.26 -8.98
N ALA A 894 6.71 -2.80 -9.72
CA ALA A 894 6.78 -1.55 -10.45
C ALA A 894 6.90 -0.33 -9.53
N ARG A 895 6.14 -0.28 -8.42
CA ARG A 895 6.25 0.78 -7.40
C ARG A 895 7.65 0.82 -6.78
N LEU A 896 8.17 -0.34 -6.35
CA LEU A 896 9.51 -0.44 -5.78
C LEU A 896 10.59 0.00 -6.77
N ARG A 897 10.41 -0.32 -8.06
CA ARG A 897 11.31 0.15 -9.11
C ARG A 897 11.22 1.66 -9.31
N SER A 898 10.04 2.27 -9.30
CA SER A 898 9.89 3.73 -9.37
C SER A 898 10.60 4.44 -8.19
N THR A 899 10.49 3.92 -6.97
CA THR A 899 11.26 4.44 -5.81
C THR A 899 12.77 4.30 -6.02
N TYR A 900 13.24 3.16 -6.56
CA TYR A 900 14.65 2.97 -6.88
C TYR A 900 15.15 3.98 -7.91
N GLU A 901 14.38 4.23 -8.97
CA GLU A 901 14.76 5.18 -10.02
C GLU A 901 14.91 6.60 -9.46
N SER A 902 14.04 7.06 -8.55
CA SER A 902 14.20 8.37 -7.92
C SER A 902 15.46 8.43 -7.04
N PHE A 903 15.78 7.35 -6.32
CA PHE A 903 16.95 7.28 -5.45
C PHE A 903 18.27 7.19 -6.22
N LEU A 904 18.23 6.59 -7.42
CA LEU A 904 19.39 6.45 -8.29
C LEU A 904 19.96 7.80 -8.73
N VAL A 905 19.13 8.84 -8.90
CA VAL A 905 19.58 10.23 -9.17
C VAL A 905 20.64 10.66 -8.15
N ARG A 906 20.37 10.42 -6.86
CA ARG A 906 21.26 10.82 -5.76
C ARG A 906 22.58 10.05 -5.80
N VAL A 907 22.54 8.76 -6.14
CA VAL A 907 23.75 7.96 -6.31
C VAL A 907 24.59 8.50 -7.46
N LYS A 908 23.96 8.88 -8.58
CA LYS A 908 24.64 9.44 -9.77
C LYS A 908 25.24 10.83 -9.52
N SER A 909 24.52 11.68 -8.79
CA SER A 909 24.99 13.01 -8.44
C SER A 909 26.15 12.97 -7.44
N PHE A 910 26.08 12.09 -6.43
CA PHE A 910 27.12 11.92 -5.40
C PHE A 910 28.47 11.44 -5.95
N ARG A 911 28.48 10.77 -7.11
CA ARG A 911 29.68 10.18 -7.71
C ARG A 911 30.28 11.00 -8.85
N SER A 912 29.82 12.23 -9.06
CA SER A 912 30.20 13.07 -10.21
C SER A 912 31.72 13.29 -10.34
N ASP A 913 32.49 13.07 -9.28
CA ASP A 913 33.95 13.16 -9.19
C ASP A 913 34.68 11.80 -9.22
N ARG A 914 33.96 10.68 -9.33
CA ARG A 914 34.52 9.31 -9.27
C ARG A 914 34.59 8.64 -10.65
N ALA A 915 35.54 7.71 -10.79
CA ALA A 915 35.64 6.87 -11.98
C ALA A 915 34.42 5.95 -12.10
N VAL A 916 33.86 5.87 -13.31
CA VAL A 916 32.71 5.00 -13.61
C VAL A 916 33.15 3.53 -13.53
N PRO A 917 32.48 2.68 -12.72
CA PRO A 917 32.83 1.27 -12.60
C PRO A 917 32.55 0.54 -13.90
N ARG A 918 33.51 -0.29 -14.31
CA ARG A 918 33.42 -1.17 -15.47
C ARG A 918 33.27 -2.61 -14.99
N CYS A 919 32.25 -3.30 -15.46
CA CYS A 919 31.87 -4.62 -14.97
C CYS A 919 31.72 -5.64 -16.10
N TYR A 920 32.22 -6.85 -15.89
CA TYR A 920 31.96 -8.03 -16.71
C TYR A 920 31.06 -9.01 -15.96
N LEU A 921 30.09 -9.63 -16.64
CA LEU A 921 29.12 -10.55 -16.03
C LEU A 921 29.37 -11.99 -16.49
N SER A 922 30.02 -12.77 -15.62
CA SER A 922 30.26 -14.20 -15.79
C SER A 922 28.98 -14.98 -15.46
N ARG A 923 28.48 -15.78 -16.42
CA ARG A 923 27.15 -16.42 -16.35
C ARG A 923 27.11 -17.77 -17.10
N PRO A 924 26.25 -18.72 -16.66
CA PRO A 924 25.92 -19.89 -17.47
C PRO A 924 24.89 -19.55 -18.57
N PRO A 925 24.80 -20.33 -19.67
CA PRO A 925 23.84 -20.11 -20.74
C PRO A 925 22.36 -20.10 -20.29
N ALA A 926 22.02 -20.92 -19.28
CA ALA A 926 20.66 -21.02 -18.74
C ALA A 926 20.18 -19.71 -18.08
N GLU A 927 21.11 -18.89 -17.56
CA GLU A 927 20.80 -17.61 -16.88
C GLU A 927 20.91 -16.41 -17.83
N ALA A 928 20.90 -16.64 -19.14
CA ALA A 928 21.18 -15.58 -20.10
C ALA A 928 20.17 -14.43 -20.06
N ALA A 929 18.88 -14.74 -19.91
CA ALA A 929 17.81 -13.74 -19.85
C ALA A 929 17.94 -12.87 -18.58
N TRP A 930 18.09 -13.51 -17.41
CA TRP A 930 18.26 -12.82 -16.14
C TRP A 930 19.51 -11.93 -16.12
N ALA A 931 20.63 -12.45 -16.60
CA ALA A 931 21.88 -11.70 -16.70
C ALA A 931 21.77 -10.48 -17.63
N SER A 932 21.01 -10.60 -18.72
CA SER A 932 20.78 -9.47 -19.65
C SER A 932 19.93 -8.38 -19.02
N ARG A 933 18.93 -8.75 -18.19
CA ARG A 933 18.15 -7.81 -17.38
C ARG A 933 19.04 -7.07 -16.38
N LEU A 934 19.87 -7.81 -15.61
CA LEU A 934 20.80 -7.18 -14.66
C LEU A 934 21.80 -6.25 -15.36
N ALA A 935 22.34 -6.64 -16.51
CA ALA A 935 23.27 -5.81 -17.27
C ALA A 935 22.61 -4.49 -17.72
N ARG A 936 21.36 -4.53 -18.19
CA ARG A 936 20.57 -3.32 -18.50
C ARG A 936 20.36 -2.44 -17.27
N ASP A 937 19.92 -3.02 -16.17
CA ASP A 937 19.73 -2.31 -14.89
C ASP A 937 21.02 -1.60 -14.41
N LEU A 938 22.17 -2.26 -14.57
CA LEU A 938 23.46 -1.69 -14.23
C LEU A 938 23.86 -0.56 -15.19
N ARG A 939 23.61 -0.69 -16.50
CA ARG A 939 23.81 0.40 -17.46
C ARG A 939 22.94 1.60 -17.15
N GLU A 940 21.67 1.39 -16.79
CA GLU A 940 20.76 2.46 -16.35
C GLU A 940 21.26 3.12 -15.05
N ALA A 941 21.89 2.36 -14.16
CA ALA A 941 22.63 2.88 -13.00
C ALA A 941 23.93 3.61 -13.38
N GLY A 942 24.28 3.67 -14.67
CA GLY A 942 25.48 4.27 -15.24
C GLY A 942 26.76 3.49 -14.98
N VAL A 943 26.65 2.18 -14.74
CA VAL A 943 27.78 1.24 -14.72
C VAL A 943 28.10 0.81 -16.15
N LEU A 944 29.38 0.81 -16.53
CA LEU A 944 29.78 0.36 -17.86
C LEU A 944 29.87 -1.17 -17.90
N MET A 945 29.01 -1.81 -18.67
CA MET A 945 29.05 -3.26 -18.87
C MET A 945 29.98 -3.61 -20.03
N VAL A 946 30.89 -4.55 -19.79
CA VAL A 946 31.78 -5.14 -20.81
C VAL A 946 31.14 -6.42 -21.29
N ASP A 947 30.83 -6.51 -22.58
CA ASP A 947 30.12 -7.66 -23.16
C ASP A 947 31.07 -8.79 -23.58
N ASP A 948 32.28 -8.46 -24.08
CA ASP A 948 33.29 -9.45 -24.49
C ASP A 948 34.34 -9.66 -23.37
N PRO A 949 34.60 -10.90 -22.92
CA PRO A 949 35.65 -11.18 -21.94
C PRO A 949 37.06 -10.73 -22.37
N ALA A 950 37.34 -10.59 -23.68
CA ALA A 950 38.62 -10.11 -24.18
C ALA A 950 38.86 -8.60 -23.91
N ASP A 951 37.79 -7.82 -23.75
CA ASP A 951 37.86 -6.38 -23.52
C ASP A 951 37.98 -5.99 -22.03
N VAL A 952 38.03 -6.99 -21.14
CA VAL A 952 38.04 -6.79 -19.69
C VAL A 952 39.43 -6.34 -19.22
N ARG A 953 39.53 -5.12 -18.70
CA ARG A 953 40.77 -4.49 -18.23
C ARG A 953 41.12 -4.91 -16.80
N GLY A 954 42.37 -4.75 -16.40
CA GLY A 954 42.86 -5.20 -15.08
C GLY A 954 42.09 -4.64 -13.87
N ASP A 955 41.52 -3.44 -13.99
CA ASP A 955 40.74 -2.78 -12.93
C ASP A 955 39.22 -3.00 -13.03
N ASP A 956 38.74 -3.70 -14.06
CA ASP A 956 37.32 -3.99 -14.25
C ASP A 956 36.86 -5.05 -13.21
N VAL A 957 35.64 -4.88 -12.69
CA VAL A 957 35.01 -5.77 -11.69
C VAL A 957 34.36 -6.96 -12.39
N VAL A 958 34.54 -8.16 -11.84
CA VAL A 958 33.88 -9.38 -12.36
C VAL A 958 32.72 -9.76 -11.45
N LEU A 959 31.50 -9.68 -11.99
CA LEU A 959 30.28 -10.14 -11.36
C LEU A 959 30.05 -11.61 -11.74
N VAL A 960 29.90 -12.50 -10.76
CA VAL A 960 29.77 -13.95 -11.01
C VAL A 960 28.37 -14.41 -10.64
N VAL A 961 27.56 -14.86 -11.60
CA VAL A 961 26.21 -15.38 -11.35
C VAL A 961 26.30 -16.78 -10.76
N VAL A 962 26.01 -16.94 -9.47
CA VAL A 962 26.20 -18.19 -8.76
C VAL A 962 24.95 -19.06 -8.83
N THR A 963 25.09 -20.17 -9.56
CA THR A 963 24.15 -21.30 -9.60
C THR A 963 24.93 -22.62 -9.48
N PRO A 964 24.29 -23.73 -9.07
CA PRO A 964 24.96 -25.04 -9.01
C PRO A 964 25.64 -25.43 -10.34
N ASP A 965 25.03 -25.11 -11.47
CA ASP A 965 25.58 -25.40 -12.80
C ASP A 965 26.82 -24.57 -13.10
N HIS A 966 26.78 -23.27 -12.79
CA HIS A 966 27.91 -22.41 -13.03
C HIS A 966 29.09 -22.73 -12.10
N LEU A 967 28.81 -23.08 -10.83
CA LEU A 967 29.84 -23.53 -9.89
C LEU A 967 30.52 -24.82 -10.36
N ARG A 968 29.76 -25.78 -10.91
CA ARG A 968 30.33 -26.99 -11.53
C ARG A 968 31.23 -26.65 -12.72
N ALA A 969 30.78 -25.75 -13.60
CA ALA A 969 31.56 -25.29 -14.74
C ALA A 969 32.86 -24.58 -14.32
N LEU A 970 32.83 -23.74 -13.28
CA LEU A 970 34.02 -23.06 -12.76
C LEU A 970 35.01 -23.98 -12.02
N THR A 971 34.53 -25.13 -11.53
CA THR A 971 35.38 -26.13 -10.85
C THR A 971 36.16 -26.98 -11.86
N ARG A 972 35.57 -27.26 -13.02
CA ARG A 972 36.21 -27.95 -14.16
C ARG A 972 36.01 -27.11 -15.44
N PRO A 973 36.77 -26.02 -15.59
CA PRO A 973 36.53 -25.05 -16.65
C PRO A 973 36.83 -25.62 -18.04
N GLU A 974 35.82 -25.56 -18.92
CA GLU A 974 35.93 -25.84 -20.36
C GLU A 974 35.26 -24.71 -21.16
N GLY A 975 35.77 -24.41 -22.36
CA GLY A 975 35.21 -23.38 -23.25
C GLY A 975 35.12 -22.00 -22.59
N ALA A 976 33.94 -21.37 -22.63
CA ALA A 976 33.69 -20.04 -22.05
C ALA A 976 33.97 -19.96 -20.55
N ALA A 977 33.72 -21.03 -19.79
CA ALA A 977 33.98 -21.07 -18.35
C ALA A 977 35.48 -21.03 -18.00
N ALA A 978 36.36 -21.41 -18.94
CA ALA A 978 37.81 -21.32 -18.75
C ALA A 978 38.32 -19.89 -18.80
N VAL A 979 37.76 -19.07 -19.70
CA VAL A 979 38.06 -17.64 -19.80
C VAL A 979 37.59 -16.93 -18.52
N ASP A 980 36.37 -17.20 -18.07
CA ASP A 980 35.82 -16.65 -16.84
C ASP A 980 36.65 -17.03 -15.61
N ALA A 981 37.06 -18.29 -15.50
CA ALA A 981 37.89 -18.75 -14.40
C ALA A 981 39.26 -18.06 -14.37
N GLU A 982 39.87 -17.76 -15.52
CA GLU A 982 41.11 -17.00 -15.61
C GLU A 982 40.93 -15.54 -15.17
N LEU A 983 39.87 -14.88 -15.64
CA LEU A 983 39.54 -13.51 -15.25
C LEU A 983 39.29 -13.38 -13.74
N ILE A 984 38.63 -14.38 -13.14
CA ILE A 984 38.38 -14.45 -11.68
C ILE A 984 39.71 -14.64 -10.92
N ARG A 985 40.59 -15.55 -11.36
CA ARG A 985 41.90 -15.79 -10.71
C ARG A 985 42.77 -14.53 -10.72
N ALA A 986 42.84 -13.84 -11.86
CA ALA A 986 43.66 -12.64 -12.02
C ALA A 986 43.27 -11.51 -11.06
N ARG A 987 42.01 -11.49 -10.59
CA ARG A 987 41.43 -10.42 -9.77
C ARG A 987 41.29 -10.76 -8.29
N ARG A 988 41.73 -11.95 -7.87
CA ARG A 988 41.69 -12.43 -6.48
C ARG A 988 42.86 -11.92 -5.62
N GLY A 989 43.68 -10.99 -6.13
CA GLY A 989 44.85 -10.44 -5.44
C GLY A 989 44.49 -9.55 -4.23
N PRO A 990 45.47 -9.27 -3.33
CA PRO A 990 45.27 -8.43 -2.14
C PRO A 990 45.18 -6.95 -2.54
N GLY A 991 44.05 -6.55 -3.11
CA GLY A 991 43.66 -5.15 -3.26
C GLY A 991 42.77 -4.73 -2.10
N ALA A 992 42.79 -3.44 -1.75
CA ALA A 992 41.94 -2.87 -0.69
C ALA A 992 40.42 -2.92 -1.02
N TRP A 993 40.02 -3.38 -2.21
CA TRP A 993 38.67 -3.30 -2.73
C TRP A 993 38.29 -4.56 -3.55
N PRO A 994 37.09 -5.14 -3.36
CA PRO A 994 36.73 -6.43 -3.97
C PRO A 994 36.52 -6.30 -5.49
N ARG A 995 37.37 -6.97 -6.28
CA ARG A 995 37.29 -7.00 -7.76
C ARG A 995 36.49 -8.18 -8.32
N VAL A 996 36.03 -9.07 -7.45
CA VAL A 996 35.17 -10.21 -7.77
C VAL A 996 33.99 -10.20 -6.81
N ILE A 997 32.76 -10.16 -7.35
CA ILE A 997 31.53 -10.11 -6.55
C ILE A 997 30.62 -11.28 -6.97
N PRO A 998 30.41 -12.28 -6.09
CA PRO A 998 29.46 -13.36 -6.35
C PRO A 998 28.01 -12.90 -6.14
N LEU A 999 27.13 -13.28 -7.07
CA LEU A 999 25.69 -12.98 -7.06
C LEU A 999 24.91 -14.29 -6.95
N LEU A 1000 24.43 -14.61 -5.74
CA LEU A 1000 23.73 -15.86 -5.45
C LEU A 1000 22.34 -15.89 -6.08
N ARG A 1001 22.18 -16.70 -7.14
CA ARG A 1001 20.90 -16.94 -7.82
C ARG A 1001 20.24 -18.25 -7.39
N ALA A 1002 21.03 -19.31 -7.18
CA ALA A 1002 20.55 -20.57 -6.61
C ALA A 1002 21.62 -21.19 -5.69
N GLY A 1003 21.19 -21.91 -4.65
CA GLY A 1003 22.06 -22.51 -3.62
C GLY A 1003 22.18 -21.68 -2.33
N THR A 1004 23.05 -22.07 -1.40
CA THR A 1004 23.30 -21.31 -0.15
C THR A 1004 24.66 -20.64 -0.18
N ALA A 1005 24.96 -19.71 0.74
CA ALA A 1005 26.30 -19.14 0.82
C ALA A 1005 27.39 -20.22 1.04
N ASP A 1006 27.04 -21.32 1.70
CA ASP A 1006 27.92 -22.48 1.89
C ASP A 1006 28.27 -23.21 0.60
N SER A 1007 27.43 -23.10 -0.44
CA SER A 1007 27.69 -23.68 -1.75
C SER A 1007 28.92 -23.08 -2.46
N LEU A 1008 29.41 -21.91 -2.00
CA LEU A 1008 30.64 -21.28 -2.50
C LEU A 1008 31.92 -21.88 -1.91
N GLN A 1009 31.85 -22.51 -0.72
CA GLN A 1009 33.00 -23.05 0.00
C GLN A 1009 33.83 -24.09 -0.79
N PRO A 1010 33.21 -25.01 -1.58
CA PRO A 1010 33.93 -26.01 -2.35
C PRO A 1010 34.72 -25.43 -3.53
N VAL A 1011 34.35 -24.25 -4.04
CA VAL A 1011 34.96 -23.64 -5.23
C VAL A 1011 36.08 -22.70 -4.81
N GLU A 1012 37.34 -23.11 -5.04
CA GLU A 1012 38.52 -22.34 -4.61
C GLU A 1012 38.55 -20.90 -5.13
N LEU A 1013 37.99 -20.65 -6.32
CA LEU A 1013 37.94 -19.34 -6.95
C LEU A 1013 37.11 -18.31 -6.16
N LEU A 1014 36.03 -18.76 -5.50
CA LEU A 1014 35.05 -17.90 -4.85
C LEU A 1014 35.09 -18.01 -3.31
N ARG A 1015 35.95 -18.88 -2.77
CA ARG A 1015 36.08 -19.12 -1.33
C ARG A 1015 36.47 -17.84 -0.58
N GLY A 1016 35.68 -17.49 0.43
CA GLY A 1016 35.88 -16.34 1.32
C GLY A 1016 35.23 -15.04 0.86
N LEU A 1017 34.56 -15.02 -0.30
CA LEU A 1017 33.81 -13.86 -0.78
C LEU A 1017 32.38 -13.86 -0.25
N ALA A 1018 31.87 -12.69 0.15
CA ALA A 1018 30.49 -12.52 0.58
C ALA A 1018 29.56 -12.34 -0.64
N PRO A 1019 28.56 -13.21 -0.85
CA PRO A 1019 27.68 -13.10 -2.01
C PRO A 1019 26.54 -12.09 -1.81
N GLY A 1020 26.25 -11.32 -2.86
CA GLY A 1020 24.98 -10.61 -2.99
C GLY A 1020 23.83 -11.60 -3.19
N ARG A 1021 22.73 -11.46 -2.44
CA ARG A 1021 21.59 -12.39 -2.51
C ARG A 1021 20.57 -11.90 -3.52
N PHE A 1022 20.40 -12.63 -4.62
CA PHE A 1022 19.39 -12.34 -5.64
C PHE A 1022 18.29 -13.40 -5.73
N GLN A 1023 18.34 -14.47 -4.91
CA GLN A 1023 17.45 -15.64 -4.92
C GLN A 1023 15.95 -15.31 -5.04
N ASP A 1024 15.52 -14.29 -4.31
CA ASP A 1024 14.15 -13.80 -4.31
C ASP A 1024 13.97 -12.67 -5.32
N GLU A 1025 13.20 -12.90 -6.39
CA GLU A 1025 12.95 -11.90 -7.45
C GLU A 1025 12.24 -10.65 -6.93
N THR A 1026 11.45 -10.75 -5.85
CA THR A 1026 10.82 -9.57 -5.23
C THR A 1026 11.86 -8.63 -4.63
N ARG A 1027 13.03 -9.16 -4.26
CA ARG A 1027 14.16 -8.43 -3.66
C ARG A 1027 15.14 -7.89 -4.71
N HIS A 1028 14.94 -8.16 -6.00
CA HIS A 1028 15.88 -7.79 -7.07
C HIS A 1028 16.29 -6.32 -7.01
N VAL A 1029 15.32 -5.40 -6.86
CA VAL A 1029 15.58 -3.95 -6.80
C VAL A 1029 16.39 -3.54 -5.57
N VAL A 1030 16.11 -4.13 -4.41
CA VAL A 1030 16.87 -3.86 -3.16
C VAL A 1030 18.30 -4.39 -3.29
N GLY A 1031 18.46 -5.60 -3.83
CA GLY A 1031 19.77 -6.20 -4.09
C GLY A 1031 20.57 -5.42 -5.13
N LEU A 1032 19.91 -4.94 -6.17
CA LEU A 1032 20.49 -4.09 -7.21
C LEU A 1032 21.00 -2.77 -6.61
N PHE A 1033 20.21 -2.11 -5.76
CA PHE A 1033 20.65 -0.87 -5.09
C PHE A 1033 21.89 -1.10 -4.23
N ASP A 1034 21.91 -2.18 -3.42
CA ASP A 1034 23.08 -2.55 -2.63
C ASP A 1034 24.31 -2.87 -3.50
N LEU A 1035 24.11 -3.53 -4.65
CA LEU A 1035 25.16 -3.82 -5.62
C LEU A 1035 25.71 -2.53 -6.26
N VAL A 1036 24.84 -1.60 -6.66
CA VAL A 1036 25.23 -0.32 -7.23
C VAL A 1036 26.05 0.50 -6.21
N LEU A 1037 25.57 0.62 -4.96
CA LEU A 1037 26.33 1.30 -3.90
C LEU A 1037 27.70 0.64 -3.67
N THR A 1038 27.73 -0.70 -3.71
CA THR A 1038 28.98 -1.46 -3.65
C THR A 1038 29.87 -1.05 -4.80
N LEU A 1039 29.46 -1.14 -6.06
CA LEU A 1039 30.24 -0.82 -7.26
C LEU A 1039 30.79 0.62 -7.26
N TYR A 1040 30.10 1.57 -6.64
CA TYR A 1040 30.56 2.96 -6.51
C TYR A 1040 31.43 3.25 -5.27
N ALA A 1041 31.79 2.24 -4.48
CA ALA A 1041 32.54 2.41 -3.23
C ALA A 1041 31.85 3.36 -2.25
N ILE A 1042 30.53 3.23 -2.14
CA ILE A 1042 29.73 3.97 -1.16
C ILE A 1042 29.51 3.05 0.06
N PRO A 1043 29.98 3.44 1.27
CA PRO A 1043 29.79 2.64 2.47
C PRO A 1043 28.32 2.41 2.78
N PHE A 1044 27.98 1.19 3.22
CA PHE A 1044 26.62 0.81 3.58
C PHE A 1044 26.01 1.63 4.73
N ASN A 1045 26.85 2.22 5.58
CA ASN A 1045 26.50 3.10 6.70
C ASN A 1045 26.58 4.60 6.35
N HIS A 1046 26.74 4.96 5.07
CA HIS A 1046 26.82 6.37 4.68
C HIS A 1046 25.49 7.09 4.99
N PRO A 1047 25.51 8.22 5.71
CA PRO A 1047 24.30 8.88 6.23
C PRO A 1047 23.34 9.35 5.12
N ALA A 1048 23.85 9.68 3.93
CA ALA A 1048 23.01 10.07 2.79
C ALA A 1048 22.17 8.90 2.21
N PHE A 1049 22.70 7.68 2.25
CA PHE A 1049 22.12 6.52 1.55
C PHE A 1049 21.46 5.53 2.51
N GLN A 1050 21.82 5.52 3.80
CA GLN A 1050 21.18 4.67 4.79
C GLN A 1050 19.64 4.87 4.84
N PRO A 1051 19.08 6.09 4.84
CA PRO A 1051 17.63 6.26 4.81
C PRO A 1051 17.00 5.67 3.56
N LEU A 1052 17.62 5.86 2.39
CA LEU A 1052 17.13 5.34 1.11
C LEU A 1052 17.11 3.81 1.08
N ARG A 1053 18.17 3.18 1.59
CA ARG A 1053 18.24 1.71 1.74
C ARG A 1053 17.16 1.20 2.68
N VAL A 1054 16.95 1.87 3.81
CA VAL A 1054 15.90 1.52 4.78
C VAL A 1054 14.52 1.67 4.16
N THR A 1055 14.27 2.73 3.39
CA THR A 1055 12.99 2.93 2.69
C THR A 1055 12.74 1.81 1.68
N LEU A 1056 13.69 1.52 0.77
CA LEU A 1056 13.54 0.42 -0.20
C LEU A 1056 13.34 -0.93 0.48
N ARG A 1057 14.06 -1.19 1.57
CA ARG A 1057 13.88 -2.42 2.34
C ARG A 1057 12.51 -2.47 3.01
N ARG A 1058 12.03 -1.37 3.61
CA ARG A 1058 10.71 -1.28 4.24
C ARG A 1058 9.57 -1.44 3.22
N GLU A 1059 9.69 -0.84 2.05
CA GLU A 1059 8.73 -1.00 0.96
C GLU A 1059 8.69 -2.44 0.46
N TRP A 1060 9.86 -3.05 0.24
CA TRP A 1060 9.95 -4.47 -0.10
C TRP A 1060 9.38 -5.37 1.01
N GLU A 1061 9.72 -5.10 2.28
CA GLU A 1061 9.21 -5.86 3.42
C GLU A 1061 7.69 -5.75 3.51
N ARG A 1062 7.12 -4.55 3.29
CA ARG A 1062 5.67 -4.31 3.22
C ARG A 1062 5.02 -5.11 2.10
N HIS A 1063 5.59 -5.10 0.90
CA HIS A 1063 5.10 -5.89 -0.22
C HIS A 1063 5.15 -7.40 0.06
N ARG A 1064 6.31 -7.91 0.49
CA ARG A 1064 6.49 -9.33 0.82
C ARG A 1064 5.49 -9.76 1.88
N ARG A 1065 5.25 -8.87 2.84
CA ARG A 1065 4.24 -9.01 3.87
C ARG A 1065 2.83 -9.05 3.26
N GLU A 1066 2.46 -8.13 2.38
CA GLU A 1066 1.16 -8.12 1.68
C GLU A 1066 0.95 -9.41 0.88
N GLU A 1067 1.97 -9.87 0.12
CA GLU A 1067 1.95 -11.18 -0.54
C GLU A 1067 1.75 -12.32 0.46
N GLN A 1068 2.47 -12.32 1.59
CA GLN A 1068 2.30 -13.33 2.64
C GLN A 1068 0.93 -13.25 3.33
N ALA A 1069 0.34 -12.06 3.47
CA ALA A 1069 -0.99 -11.86 4.02
C ALA A 1069 -2.09 -12.29 3.04
N VAL A 1070 -1.87 -12.15 1.73
CA VAL A 1070 -2.73 -12.68 0.66
C VAL A 1070 -2.59 -14.20 0.56
N VAL A 1071 -1.39 -14.75 0.73
CA VAL A 1071 -1.16 -16.20 0.90
C VAL A 1071 -1.94 -16.69 2.13
N VAL A 1072 -1.89 -15.97 3.25
CA VAL A 1072 -2.68 -16.30 4.47
C VAL A 1072 -4.19 -16.15 4.28
N ARG A 1073 -4.67 -15.23 3.43
CA ARG A 1073 -6.11 -15.09 3.08
C ARG A 1073 -6.57 -16.08 2.01
N SER A 1074 -5.67 -16.83 1.41
CA SER A 1074 -5.97 -17.82 0.36
C SER A 1074 -5.32 -19.18 0.61
N SER A 1075 -4.93 -19.44 1.84
CA SER A 1075 -4.48 -20.74 2.31
C SER A 1075 -4.92 -20.94 3.76
N ALA A 1076 -6.16 -21.36 3.97
CA ALA A 1076 -6.26 -22.67 4.57
C ALA A 1076 -6.23 -23.62 3.36
N PRO A 1077 -5.10 -24.27 3.04
CA PRO A 1077 -5.26 -25.56 2.40
C PRO A 1077 -6.00 -26.39 3.43
N SER A 1078 -7.18 -26.90 3.09
CA SER A 1078 -7.43 -28.27 3.51
C SER A 1078 -6.25 -29.02 2.89
N ASP A 1079 -5.24 -29.39 3.68
CA ASP A 1079 -4.00 -30.05 3.23
C ASP A 1079 -4.27 -31.48 2.71
N THR A 1080 -5.50 -31.71 2.26
CA THR A 1080 -6.06 -32.97 1.83
C THR A 1080 -6.72 -32.72 0.48
N GLU A 1081 -5.90 -32.76 -0.57
CA GLU A 1081 -6.38 -32.86 -1.95
C GLU A 1081 -6.33 -34.33 -2.39
N VAL A 1082 -7.46 -34.85 -2.87
CA VAL A 1082 -7.60 -36.22 -3.36
C VAL A 1082 -7.97 -36.20 -4.83
N TYR A 1083 -7.25 -36.96 -5.65
CA TYR A 1083 -7.56 -37.09 -7.08
C TYR A 1083 -8.42 -38.32 -7.35
N LEU A 1084 -9.49 -38.14 -8.13
CA LEU A 1084 -10.31 -39.24 -8.63
C LEU A 1084 -9.95 -39.54 -10.09
N SER A 1085 -9.38 -40.71 -10.34
CA SER A 1085 -9.13 -41.27 -11.67
C SER A 1085 -10.16 -42.38 -11.96
N TYR A 1086 -10.90 -42.24 -13.06
CA TYR A 1086 -11.99 -43.16 -13.40
C TYR A 1086 -12.28 -43.14 -14.90
N SER A 1087 -13.01 -44.15 -15.40
CA SER A 1087 -13.49 -44.19 -16.80
C SER A 1087 -14.86 -43.53 -16.94
N TRP A 1088 -15.21 -43.01 -18.11
CA TRP A 1088 -16.54 -42.41 -18.35
C TRP A 1088 -17.67 -43.47 -18.56
N SER A 1089 -17.62 -44.60 -17.86
CA SER A 1089 -18.75 -45.53 -17.82
C SER A 1089 -19.87 -44.98 -16.93
N LYS A 1090 -21.10 -45.44 -17.15
CA LYS A 1090 -22.25 -44.99 -16.35
C LYS A 1090 -22.08 -45.35 -14.88
N GLU A 1091 -21.55 -46.54 -14.58
CA GLU A 1091 -21.30 -46.98 -13.21
C GLU A 1091 -20.14 -46.22 -12.54
N SER A 1092 -19.05 -45.93 -13.28
CA SER A 1092 -17.88 -45.23 -12.74
C SER A 1092 -18.17 -43.76 -12.44
N ASN A 1093 -18.96 -43.09 -13.29
CA ASN A 1093 -19.38 -41.70 -13.08
C ASN A 1093 -20.24 -41.59 -11.82
N ALA A 1094 -21.23 -42.47 -11.66
CA ALA A 1094 -22.11 -42.45 -10.49
C ALA A 1094 -21.34 -42.61 -9.17
N LEU A 1095 -20.37 -43.53 -9.11
CA LEU A 1095 -19.56 -43.69 -7.90
C LEU A 1095 -18.54 -42.55 -7.71
N ALA A 1096 -17.97 -42.01 -8.79
CA ALA A 1096 -17.11 -40.83 -8.71
C ALA A 1096 -17.88 -39.58 -8.24
N ASP A 1097 -19.17 -39.46 -8.59
CA ASP A 1097 -20.08 -38.45 -8.08
C ASP A 1097 -20.29 -38.59 -6.57
N GLU A 1098 -20.63 -39.80 -6.12
CA GLU A 1098 -20.84 -40.11 -4.70
C GLU A 1098 -19.57 -39.89 -3.85
N LEU A 1099 -18.40 -40.31 -4.36
CA LEU A 1099 -17.12 -40.08 -3.68
C LEU A 1099 -16.77 -38.60 -3.58
N ASP A 1100 -16.93 -37.85 -4.67
CA ASP A 1100 -16.67 -36.40 -4.68
C ASP A 1100 -17.57 -35.66 -3.70
N GLU A 1101 -18.86 -35.99 -3.66
CA GLU A 1101 -19.81 -35.43 -2.70
C GLU A 1101 -19.43 -35.78 -1.25
N ALA A 1102 -19.08 -37.05 -0.97
CA ALA A 1102 -18.72 -37.51 0.36
C ALA A 1102 -17.39 -36.92 0.89
N PHE A 1103 -16.38 -36.74 0.03
CA PHE A 1103 -15.11 -36.12 0.42
C PHE A 1103 -15.26 -34.59 0.59
N ARG A 1104 -16.03 -33.91 -0.28
CA ARG A 1104 -16.30 -32.47 -0.13
C ARG A 1104 -17.13 -32.16 1.11
N ALA A 1105 -18.11 -32.99 1.44
CA ALA A 1105 -18.90 -32.86 2.68
C ALA A 1105 -18.03 -32.94 3.96
N ARG A 1106 -16.83 -33.52 3.86
CA ARG A 1106 -15.85 -33.63 4.96
C ARG A 1106 -14.65 -32.71 4.83
N GLY A 1107 -14.74 -31.68 3.97
CA GLY A 1107 -13.71 -30.65 3.83
C GLY A 1107 -12.47 -31.08 3.05
N VAL A 1108 -12.54 -32.16 2.26
CA VAL A 1108 -11.46 -32.62 1.38
C VAL A 1108 -11.70 -32.09 -0.03
N THR A 1109 -10.67 -31.47 -0.62
CA THR A 1109 -10.78 -30.94 -1.98
C THR A 1109 -10.54 -32.07 -2.98
N VAL A 1110 -11.54 -32.38 -3.79
CA VAL A 1110 -11.48 -33.46 -4.76
C VAL A 1110 -11.29 -32.92 -6.16
N VAL A 1111 -10.24 -33.38 -6.82
CA VAL A 1111 -9.95 -33.05 -8.20
C VAL A 1111 -10.28 -34.25 -9.09
N ARG A 1112 -11.34 -34.10 -9.89
CA ARG A 1112 -11.74 -35.11 -10.87
C ARG A 1112 -10.93 -34.96 -12.15
N ASP A 1113 -10.45 -36.08 -12.67
CA ASP A 1113 -9.74 -36.08 -13.95
C ASP A 1113 -10.73 -36.11 -15.13
N ARG A 1114 -10.92 -34.96 -15.80
CA ARG A 1114 -11.84 -34.79 -16.92
C ARG A 1114 -11.08 -35.04 -18.24
N ARG A 1115 -11.17 -36.24 -18.80
CA ARG A 1115 -10.22 -36.70 -19.83
C ARG A 1115 -10.68 -36.50 -21.28
N ASP A 1116 -10.22 -35.41 -21.87
CA ASP A 1116 -10.12 -35.17 -23.33
C ASP A 1116 -8.67 -34.79 -23.74
N ILE A 1117 -7.66 -35.22 -22.97
CA ILE A 1117 -6.24 -34.86 -23.18
C ILE A 1117 -5.42 -36.12 -23.47
N GLY A 1118 -4.48 -36.03 -24.41
CA GLY A 1118 -3.60 -37.15 -24.80
C GLY A 1118 -2.73 -37.69 -23.65
N TYR A 1119 -2.34 -38.97 -23.75
CA TYR A 1119 -1.78 -39.75 -22.64
C TYR A 1119 -0.48 -39.16 -22.03
N LYS A 1120 0.42 -38.50 -22.80
CA LYS A 1120 1.66 -37.90 -22.25
C LYS A 1120 1.40 -36.72 -21.31
N ALA A 1121 0.39 -35.90 -21.61
CA ALA A 1121 -0.02 -34.81 -20.73
C ALA A 1121 -0.68 -35.36 -19.47
N SER A 1122 -1.50 -36.40 -19.63
CA SER A 1122 -2.09 -37.14 -18.50
C SER A 1122 -1.02 -37.76 -17.59
N ILE A 1123 0.05 -38.33 -18.13
CA ILE A 1123 1.18 -38.89 -17.35
C ILE A 1123 1.96 -37.78 -16.63
N LYS A 1124 2.29 -36.68 -17.31
CA LYS A 1124 3.02 -35.57 -16.68
C LYS A 1124 2.23 -34.99 -15.52
N ASP A 1125 0.92 -34.84 -15.69
CA ASP A 1125 0.03 -34.35 -14.66
C ASP A 1125 -0.14 -35.37 -13.53
N PHE A 1126 -0.36 -36.66 -13.83
CA PHE A 1126 -0.46 -37.74 -12.85
C PHE A 1126 0.81 -37.84 -12.00
N MET A 1127 1.99 -37.83 -12.63
CA MET A 1127 3.29 -37.88 -11.94
C MET A 1127 3.62 -36.59 -11.18
N ALA A 1128 3.25 -35.43 -11.69
CA ALA A 1128 3.40 -34.16 -10.96
C ALA A 1128 2.52 -34.14 -9.71
N ARG A 1129 1.30 -34.68 -9.77
CA ARG A 1129 0.36 -34.74 -8.64
C ARG A 1129 0.86 -35.71 -7.57
N LEU A 1130 1.39 -36.87 -7.96
CA LEU A 1130 2.03 -37.81 -7.02
C LEU A 1130 3.31 -37.23 -6.41
N GLY A 1131 4.13 -36.54 -7.20
CA GLY A 1131 5.36 -35.86 -6.75
C GLY A 1131 5.12 -34.71 -5.76
N GLN A 1132 3.91 -34.15 -5.74
CA GLN A 1132 3.48 -33.14 -4.78
C GLN A 1132 2.99 -33.72 -3.43
N GLY A 1133 2.99 -35.04 -3.25
CA GLY A 1133 2.61 -35.67 -1.98
C GLY A 1133 1.12 -36.01 -1.84
N LYS A 1134 0.33 -35.95 -2.92
CA LYS A 1134 -1.13 -36.08 -2.90
C LYS A 1134 -1.61 -37.53 -3.08
N CYS A 1135 -2.81 -37.85 -2.58
CA CYS A 1135 -3.42 -39.19 -2.71
C CYS A 1135 -4.29 -39.31 -3.97
N VAL A 1136 -4.31 -40.51 -4.55
CA VAL A 1136 -5.08 -40.82 -5.76
C VAL A 1136 -6.02 -41.98 -5.50
N VAL A 1137 -7.30 -41.81 -5.82
CA VAL A 1137 -8.33 -42.84 -5.78
C VAL A 1137 -8.62 -43.30 -7.21
N LEU A 1138 -8.44 -44.60 -7.48
CA LEU A 1138 -8.70 -45.21 -8.78
C LEU A 1138 -10.05 -45.93 -8.75
N VAL A 1139 -11.06 -45.47 -9.48
CA VAL A 1139 -12.33 -46.21 -9.63
C VAL A 1139 -12.20 -47.18 -10.80
N ILE A 1140 -12.06 -48.46 -10.47
CA ILE A 1140 -11.73 -49.53 -11.41
C ILE A 1140 -13.02 -50.25 -11.83
N SER A 1141 -13.46 -49.94 -13.05
CA SER A 1141 -14.53 -50.64 -13.76
C SER A 1141 -13.98 -51.54 -14.88
N ASP A 1142 -14.83 -52.34 -15.54
CA ASP A 1142 -14.43 -53.09 -16.72
C ASP A 1142 -13.96 -52.16 -17.86
N ALA A 1143 -14.62 -51.00 -18.01
CA ALA A 1143 -14.25 -49.98 -18.98
C ALA A 1143 -12.92 -49.31 -18.63
N TYR A 1144 -12.65 -49.09 -17.34
CA TYR A 1144 -11.39 -48.55 -16.88
C TYR A 1144 -10.23 -49.49 -17.18
N LEU A 1145 -10.36 -50.80 -16.88
CA LEU A 1145 -9.33 -51.81 -17.16
C LEU A 1145 -9.00 -52.00 -18.65
N LYS A 1146 -9.93 -51.65 -19.54
CA LYS A 1146 -9.76 -51.65 -20.99
C LYS A 1146 -9.33 -50.29 -21.57
N SER A 1147 -9.17 -49.28 -20.73
CA SER A 1147 -8.72 -47.95 -21.16
C SER A 1147 -7.20 -47.86 -21.27
N GLN A 1148 -6.70 -47.12 -22.26
CA GLN A 1148 -5.26 -46.91 -22.46
C GLN A 1148 -4.61 -46.28 -21.23
N ASN A 1149 -5.31 -45.38 -20.52
CA ASN A 1149 -4.78 -44.66 -19.36
C ASN A 1149 -4.61 -45.54 -18.12
N CYS A 1150 -5.53 -46.47 -17.86
CA CYS A 1150 -5.39 -47.45 -16.76
C CYS A 1150 -4.12 -48.29 -16.92
N LEU A 1151 -3.81 -48.67 -18.17
CA LEU A 1151 -2.61 -49.44 -18.48
C LEU A 1151 -1.33 -48.62 -18.18
N PHE A 1152 -1.33 -47.31 -18.43
CA PHE A 1152 -0.21 -46.41 -18.08
C PHE A 1152 -0.05 -46.21 -16.59
N GLU A 1153 -1.14 -45.91 -15.89
CA GLU A 1153 -1.11 -45.68 -14.45
C GLU A 1153 -0.63 -46.94 -13.70
N LEU A 1154 -1.09 -48.12 -14.12
CA LEU A 1154 -0.63 -49.40 -13.57
C LEU A 1154 0.83 -49.72 -13.93
N LEU A 1155 1.30 -49.36 -15.13
CA LEU A 1155 2.66 -49.60 -15.58
C LEU A 1155 3.68 -48.68 -14.91
N GLU A 1156 3.33 -47.42 -14.66
CA GLU A 1156 4.15 -46.49 -13.87
C GLU A 1156 4.20 -46.90 -12.39
N THR A 1157 3.07 -47.35 -11.83
CA THR A 1157 3.01 -47.96 -10.49
C THR A 1157 3.93 -49.20 -10.41
N ALA A 1158 3.95 -50.03 -11.46
CA ALA A 1158 4.83 -51.20 -11.56
C ALA A 1158 6.31 -50.85 -11.72
N ARG A 1159 6.66 -49.77 -12.43
CA ARG A 1159 8.05 -49.31 -12.59
C ARG A 1159 8.64 -48.80 -11.29
N HIS A 1160 7.80 -48.18 -10.46
CA HIS A 1160 8.27 -47.35 -9.38
C HIS A 1160 8.05 -47.90 -7.97
N GLY A 1161 7.29 -48.98 -7.77
CA GLY A 1161 7.33 -49.89 -6.61
C GLY A 1161 6.99 -49.34 -5.21
N GLU A 1162 7.33 -48.10 -4.90
CA GLU A 1162 7.16 -47.39 -3.62
C GLU A 1162 5.84 -46.57 -3.58
N PHE A 1163 5.02 -46.63 -4.63
CA PHE A 1163 3.86 -45.74 -4.83
C PHE A 1163 2.51 -46.33 -4.39
N THR A 1164 2.47 -47.62 -4.01
CA THR A 1164 1.26 -48.30 -3.52
C THR A 1164 0.65 -47.67 -2.28
N ASP A 1165 1.42 -46.93 -1.49
CA ASP A 1165 0.94 -46.33 -0.25
C ASP A 1165 0.03 -45.11 -0.47
N ARG A 1166 0.08 -44.49 -1.66
CA ARG A 1166 -0.68 -43.27 -1.99
C ARG A 1166 -1.82 -43.48 -3.00
N VAL A 1167 -1.98 -44.70 -3.51
CA VAL A 1167 -3.00 -45.07 -4.49
C VAL A 1167 -4.05 -45.97 -3.85
N PHE A 1168 -5.32 -45.58 -3.94
CA PHE A 1168 -6.47 -46.27 -3.35
C PHE A 1168 -7.40 -46.79 -4.45
N PRO A 1169 -7.33 -48.08 -4.79
CA PRO A 1169 -8.20 -48.67 -5.81
C PRO A 1169 -9.57 -49.01 -5.23
N VAL A 1170 -10.62 -48.52 -5.88
CA VAL A 1170 -12.03 -48.80 -5.60
C VAL A 1170 -12.58 -49.62 -6.76
N VAL A 1171 -12.76 -50.92 -6.56
CA VAL A 1171 -13.13 -51.84 -7.64
C VAL A 1171 -14.65 -51.98 -7.71
N LEU A 1172 -15.22 -51.65 -8.87
CA LEU A 1172 -16.65 -51.78 -9.12
C LEU A 1172 -17.06 -53.25 -9.33
N PRO A 1173 -18.32 -53.63 -9.04
CA PRO A 1173 -18.81 -55.00 -9.20
C PRO A 1173 -18.78 -55.54 -10.64
N ASP A 1174 -18.75 -54.66 -11.65
CA ASP A 1174 -18.65 -55.00 -13.06
C ASP A 1174 -17.22 -55.37 -13.48
N ALA A 1175 -16.20 -54.93 -12.74
CA ALA A 1175 -14.81 -55.28 -12.97
C ALA A 1175 -14.53 -56.74 -12.56
N ARG A 1176 -14.47 -57.65 -13.54
CA ARG A 1176 -14.29 -59.11 -13.31
C ARG A 1176 -12.85 -59.52 -13.03
N ILE A 1177 -12.08 -58.68 -12.34
CA ILE A 1177 -10.63 -58.85 -12.13
C ILE A 1177 -10.29 -59.99 -11.15
N TYR A 1178 -11.23 -60.41 -10.31
CA TYR A 1178 -10.99 -61.44 -9.28
C TYR A 1178 -10.99 -62.88 -9.82
N ARG A 1179 -11.49 -63.12 -11.03
CA ARG A 1179 -11.52 -64.47 -11.63
C ARG A 1179 -10.25 -64.71 -12.45
N PRO A 1180 -9.46 -65.77 -12.18
CA PRO A 1180 -8.23 -66.05 -12.93
C PRO A 1180 -8.44 -66.17 -14.45
N GLN A 1181 -9.60 -66.65 -14.89
CA GLN A 1181 -9.95 -66.80 -16.31
C GLN A 1181 -10.22 -65.45 -16.99
N ASP A 1182 -10.89 -64.53 -16.31
CA ASP A 1182 -11.22 -63.19 -16.83
C ASP A 1182 -9.97 -62.28 -16.88
N ARG A 1183 -8.99 -62.49 -15.97
CA ARG A 1183 -7.68 -61.81 -15.97
C ARG A 1183 -6.82 -62.09 -17.19
N ILE A 1184 -6.76 -63.37 -17.58
CA ILE A 1184 -6.11 -63.78 -18.82
C ILE A 1184 -6.83 -63.11 -20.00
N GLY A 1185 -8.14 -62.88 -19.89
CA GLY A 1185 -8.92 -62.11 -20.87
C GLY A 1185 -8.45 -60.66 -21.04
N TYR A 1186 -8.15 -59.92 -19.96
CA TYR A 1186 -7.67 -58.54 -20.08
C TYR A 1186 -6.24 -58.46 -20.64
N VAL A 1187 -5.36 -59.38 -20.21
CA VAL A 1187 -4.00 -59.47 -20.77
C VAL A 1187 -4.06 -59.79 -22.27
N ARG A 1188 -4.91 -60.76 -22.66
CA ARG A 1188 -5.14 -61.09 -24.08
C ARG A 1188 -5.77 -59.96 -24.87
N TYR A 1189 -6.71 -59.22 -24.28
CA TYR A 1189 -7.30 -58.04 -24.92
C TYR A 1189 -6.22 -57.02 -25.30
N TRP A 1190 -5.29 -56.73 -24.40
CA TRP A 1190 -4.18 -55.82 -24.69
C TRP A 1190 -3.16 -56.41 -25.68
N GLU A 1191 -2.88 -57.71 -25.60
CA GLU A 1191 -2.07 -58.41 -26.61
C GLU A 1191 -2.71 -58.33 -28.02
N GLU A 1192 -4.04 -58.47 -28.11
CA GLU A 1192 -4.81 -58.31 -29.36
C GLU A 1192 -4.78 -56.86 -29.86
N GLN A 1193 -4.98 -55.86 -28.99
CA GLN A 1193 -4.88 -54.45 -29.37
C GLN A 1193 -3.47 -54.07 -29.87
N ILE A 1194 -2.41 -54.61 -29.26
CA ILE A 1194 -1.03 -54.43 -29.73
C ILE A 1194 -0.83 -55.10 -31.10
N ASN A 1195 -1.36 -56.30 -31.30
CA ASN A 1195 -1.25 -57.02 -32.56
C ASN A 1195 -2.03 -56.35 -33.71
N GLU A 1196 -3.24 -55.85 -33.43
CA GLU A 1196 -4.04 -55.07 -34.40
C GLU A 1196 -3.32 -53.80 -34.82
N LEU A 1197 -2.67 -53.10 -33.88
CA LEU A 1197 -1.85 -51.93 -34.18
C LEU A 1197 -0.60 -52.31 -35.00
N ASP A 1198 0.10 -53.39 -34.65
CA ASP A 1198 1.25 -53.91 -35.40
C ASP A 1198 0.88 -54.25 -36.85
N GLU A 1199 -0.32 -54.80 -37.08
CA GLU A 1199 -0.82 -55.14 -38.41
C GLU A 1199 -1.29 -53.89 -39.18
N ALA A 1200 -1.96 -52.95 -38.52
CA ALA A 1200 -2.30 -51.64 -39.09
C ALA A 1200 -1.03 -50.88 -39.50
N MET A 1201 0.03 -50.88 -38.68
CA MET A 1201 1.31 -50.24 -38.99
C MET A 1201 2.03 -50.82 -40.19
N ARG A 1202 1.89 -52.13 -40.45
CA ARG A 1202 2.44 -52.77 -41.66
C ARG A 1202 1.79 -52.27 -42.96
N SER A 1203 0.60 -51.67 -42.87
CA SER A 1203 -0.15 -51.14 -44.02
C SER A 1203 0.07 -49.65 -44.29
N VAL A 1204 0.77 -48.92 -43.40
CA VAL A 1204 0.95 -47.46 -43.47
C VAL A 1204 2.28 -47.09 -44.16
N SER A 1205 2.22 -46.21 -45.16
CA SER A 1205 3.42 -45.75 -45.89
C SER A 1205 4.35 -44.87 -45.02
N ALA A 1206 5.66 -44.88 -45.32
CA ALA A 1206 6.72 -44.17 -44.58
C ALA A 1206 6.47 -42.67 -44.31
N ALA A 1207 5.64 -41.99 -45.11
CA ALA A 1207 5.31 -40.57 -44.95
C ALA A 1207 4.28 -40.28 -43.83
N ASN A 1208 3.45 -41.26 -43.45
CA ASN A 1208 2.43 -41.09 -42.39
C ASN A 1208 2.90 -41.57 -41.01
N LEU A 1209 4.04 -42.23 -40.92
CA LEU A 1209 4.64 -42.74 -39.68
C LEU A 1209 5.07 -41.63 -38.70
N GLN A 1210 5.19 -40.39 -39.15
CA GLN A 1210 5.58 -39.25 -38.30
C GLN A 1210 4.45 -38.80 -37.35
N GLY A 1211 3.19 -39.06 -37.69
CA GLY A 1211 2.03 -38.77 -36.83
C GLY A 1211 1.73 -39.83 -35.76
N PHE A 1212 2.20 -41.07 -35.96
CA PHE A 1212 1.95 -42.20 -35.06
C PHE A 1212 3.14 -42.54 -34.15
N ARG A 1213 4.25 -41.78 -34.26
CA ARG A 1213 5.51 -42.07 -33.57
C ARG A 1213 5.36 -42.17 -32.05
N GLU A 1214 4.45 -41.37 -31.48
CA GLU A 1214 4.18 -41.37 -30.04
C GLU A 1214 3.37 -42.59 -29.59
N ASP A 1215 2.41 -43.07 -30.38
CA ASP A 1215 1.66 -44.30 -30.08
C ASP A 1215 2.57 -45.53 -30.26
N ILE A 1216 3.53 -45.47 -31.17
CA ILE A 1216 4.50 -46.54 -31.41
C ILE A 1216 5.43 -46.75 -30.21
N ASP A 1217 6.02 -45.67 -29.70
CA ASP A 1217 6.89 -45.72 -28.52
C ASP A 1217 6.11 -46.28 -27.32
N LEU A 1218 4.84 -45.87 -27.20
CA LEU A 1218 3.93 -46.25 -26.14
C LEU A 1218 3.60 -47.74 -26.12
N TYR A 1219 3.13 -48.27 -27.25
CA TYR A 1219 2.77 -49.68 -27.38
C TYR A 1219 4.02 -50.59 -27.31
N THR A 1220 5.18 -50.11 -27.73
CA THR A 1220 6.46 -50.80 -27.56
C THR A 1220 6.87 -50.91 -26.09
N GLU A 1221 6.65 -49.86 -25.30
CA GLU A 1221 6.93 -49.84 -23.87
C GLU A 1221 5.96 -50.72 -23.07
N ILE A 1222 4.66 -50.70 -23.40
CA ILE A 1222 3.65 -51.62 -22.85
C ILE A 1222 4.06 -53.07 -23.10
N ARG A 1223 4.43 -53.41 -24.34
CA ARG A 1223 4.82 -54.77 -24.74
C ARG A 1223 6.01 -55.31 -23.93
N ALA A 1224 6.94 -54.43 -23.56
CA ALA A 1224 8.11 -54.81 -22.76
C ALA A 1224 7.78 -55.08 -21.27
N GLN A 1225 6.68 -54.53 -20.74
CA GLN A 1225 6.31 -54.61 -19.31
C GLN A 1225 5.08 -55.49 -19.04
N LEU A 1226 4.44 -56.04 -20.07
CA LEU A 1226 3.28 -56.94 -20.00
C LEU A 1226 3.39 -58.07 -18.95
N PRO A 1227 4.55 -58.74 -18.76
CA PRO A 1227 4.71 -59.73 -17.69
C PRO A 1227 4.60 -59.16 -16.28
N ARG A 1228 5.11 -57.94 -16.04
CA ARG A 1228 5.04 -57.27 -14.72
C ARG A 1228 3.64 -56.75 -14.42
N LEU A 1229 2.93 -56.28 -15.44
CA LEU A 1229 1.53 -55.89 -15.31
C LEU A 1229 0.66 -57.08 -14.85
N ALA A 1230 0.96 -58.29 -15.34
CA ALA A 1230 0.28 -59.50 -14.91
C ALA A 1230 0.55 -59.87 -13.43
N ASP A 1231 1.70 -59.47 -12.89
CA ASP A 1231 2.02 -59.60 -11.47
C ASP A 1231 1.31 -58.54 -10.62
N VAL A 1232 1.22 -57.28 -11.08
CA VAL A 1232 0.46 -56.21 -10.40
C VAL A 1232 -1.05 -56.50 -10.33
N LEU A 1233 -1.64 -56.97 -11.43
CA LEU A 1233 -3.04 -57.43 -11.46
C LEU A 1233 -3.28 -58.68 -10.59
N ARG A 1234 -2.21 -59.39 -10.21
CA ARG A 1234 -2.25 -60.51 -9.26
C ARG A 1234 -2.14 -60.03 -7.81
N ASP A 1235 -1.37 -58.98 -7.54
CA ASP A 1235 -1.23 -58.38 -6.20
C ASP A 1235 -2.46 -57.57 -5.77
N MET A 1236 -3.19 -56.94 -6.71
CA MET A 1236 -4.48 -56.28 -6.44
C MET A 1236 -5.58 -57.22 -5.87
N ASN A 1237 -5.33 -58.53 -5.80
CA ASN A 1237 -6.18 -59.51 -5.11
C ASN A 1237 -6.28 -59.31 -3.59
N THR A 1238 -5.41 -58.52 -2.96
CA THR A 1238 -5.44 -58.33 -1.50
C THR A 1238 -6.56 -57.40 -1.04
N LEU A 1239 -7.28 -56.77 -1.98
CA LEU A 1239 -8.38 -55.84 -1.71
C LEU A 1239 -9.69 -56.54 -2.10
N SER A 1240 -10.54 -56.84 -1.11
CA SER A 1240 -11.77 -57.63 -1.32
C SER A 1240 -12.91 -56.77 -1.89
N PRO A 1241 -13.86 -57.37 -2.63
CA PRO A 1241 -15.01 -56.64 -3.20
C PRO A 1241 -16.07 -56.21 -2.19
N GLU A 1242 -15.90 -56.52 -0.90
CA GLU A 1242 -16.95 -56.36 0.11
C GLU A 1242 -17.06 -54.95 0.70
N LEU A 1243 -16.17 -54.03 0.33
CA LEU A 1243 -15.93 -52.80 1.11
C LEU A 1243 -16.77 -51.55 0.75
N HIS A 1244 -17.74 -51.62 -0.16
CA HIS A 1244 -18.35 -50.37 -0.70
C HIS A 1244 -19.87 -50.43 -0.90
N ARG A 1245 -20.62 -50.27 0.19
CA ARG A 1245 -21.96 -49.65 0.18
C ARG A 1245 -22.15 -48.76 1.40
N ALA A 1246 -22.65 -47.54 1.15
CA ALA A 1246 -23.27 -46.51 2.01
C ALA A 1246 -22.77 -46.27 3.46
N SER A 1247 -22.35 -47.27 4.23
CA SER A 1247 -21.85 -47.16 5.61
C SER A 1247 -20.33 -47.14 5.75
N GLU A 1248 -19.55 -47.45 4.71
CA GLU A 1248 -18.08 -47.61 4.79
C GLU A 1248 -17.26 -46.51 4.07
N PHE A 1249 -17.87 -45.48 3.45
CA PHE A 1249 -17.11 -44.34 2.90
C PHE A 1249 -16.28 -43.60 3.98
N SER A 1250 -16.71 -43.69 5.23
CA SER A 1250 -15.95 -43.20 6.39
C SER A 1250 -14.63 -43.96 6.57
N GLU A 1251 -14.56 -45.27 6.32
CA GLU A 1251 -13.33 -46.03 6.47
C GLU A 1251 -12.32 -45.72 5.35
N ILE A 1252 -12.80 -45.53 4.11
CA ILE A 1252 -11.97 -45.04 3.00
C ILE A 1252 -11.44 -43.65 3.32
N PHE A 1253 -12.31 -42.78 3.83
CA PHE A 1253 -11.92 -41.43 4.24
C PHE A 1253 -10.86 -41.48 5.35
N GLU A 1254 -11.08 -42.23 6.42
CA GLU A 1254 -10.12 -42.40 7.53
C GLU A 1254 -8.80 -43.02 7.05
N ALA A 1255 -8.82 -43.99 6.14
CA ALA A 1255 -7.62 -44.59 5.57
C ALA A 1255 -6.84 -43.60 4.70
N VAL A 1256 -7.53 -42.78 3.89
CA VAL A 1256 -6.93 -41.71 3.09
C VAL A 1256 -6.35 -40.62 4.00
N MET A 1257 -7.07 -40.20 5.05
CA MET A 1257 -6.62 -39.20 6.02
C MET A 1257 -5.43 -39.69 6.87
N THR A 1258 -5.42 -40.97 7.27
CA THR A 1258 -4.31 -41.59 8.02
C THR A 1258 -3.04 -41.62 7.17
N ARG A 1259 -3.15 -41.87 5.86
CA ARG A 1259 -2.00 -41.89 4.95
C ARG A 1259 -1.58 -40.51 4.44
N LEU A 1260 -2.46 -39.53 4.44
CA LEU A 1260 -2.13 -38.13 4.15
C LEU A 1260 -1.48 -37.40 5.34
N SER A 1261 -1.68 -37.92 6.56
CA SER A 1261 -1.05 -37.40 7.79
C SER A 1261 0.28 -38.05 8.15
N THR A 1262 0.70 -39.11 7.43
CA THR A 1262 2.00 -39.79 7.57
C THR A 1262 2.92 -39.44 6.41
#